data_AF-A0A8B9PBT6-F1
#
_entry.id   AF-A0A8B9PBT6-F1
#
_cell.length_a   1.000
_cell.length_b   1.000
_cell.length_c   1.000
_cell.angle_alpha   90.00
_cell.angle_beta   90.00
_cell.angle_gamma   90.00
#
_symmetry.space_group_name_H-M   'P 1'
#
loop_
_entity.id
_entity.type
_entity.pdbx_description
1 polymer ?
#
loop_
_entity_poly.entity_id
_entity_poly.type
_entity_poly.pdbx_seq_one_letter_code
_entity_poly.pdbx_strand_id
1 'polypeptide(L)'
;MAYFGRVPFSQDEFHEGQAEDQASYSMYHSDSAGQVSLGFDQIVDEVSNEIFFYGSSHLHHPEEDFFVADIFGLNVPEQQLCGQPPVTCGELYPGHLSSRWQQDTVSPAIGFRSSFLSDYRNFSVVDSYPYSEEREIYRRNSVIPAANVFDSNVERGNKNLSFQIVWSIQLVEANRGSNENTVAFCNAVGKIRNAYPAYDLKTNTGKIWSVATRFPDHILGKSKFRISVWTDSSPYPLLITQNAGCITHDLIVEILHCTNQYPVQEESLIEDAVTELSMAISYLIHVYSSSFDAGFQLASIPKSPSCADISLDSQFSFTVYAAHNIPETWVNSYKAFSFSCSLTYAGKTICQVKICKNIQPKRSFFFLADWNETINFPLRLKALPRETMLTIKLLGVNSASKNTEVLAWTCSPLYPKQRFVHGTVLLSMTLYSTFPTTMIAPGICSTDIAAPVTLQIDFPETNLEFIQPEPEEKRDDFEEPTKECLKHIARLSQTHSLLLSEQKGRVLWFYRYYCNNQNCSLPLVLGSAPSWDRTTVSEMYAVLRRWRFSNPLEALGLLTFSFPDQDIRRTAVQQIENLSNDELLEYLPQLVQVLKFEWSLESPLVKLLLNRSLQSIQVAHQLYWLLKNAQNEAHFKIWYQKLLAALQFCAGETLNNEFAKERKLIRILEDIAEKVKTASDPKRKEVLKMELNRLQQFFQEVKVCRLPLNPALVVQGIEADSCSYFTSNAFPLKISFINANVPSGNINIIFKMGDDLRQDMLVLQIIRAMDSIWLQEGLDMQMIIYRCLSTGKGQGLVQMVPDATTLAKIHRKSGLIGPLKENTIKKWFRHHHPLESSYQEAIRNFFYSCAGWCVVTFILGVCDRHNDNIMLTSAGHMFHIDFGRFLGHAQTFGGIRRDRAPFIFTSEMEYFITEGGKNPQRFQEFVELCCRAYNIVRKHSQLLLNLLEMMLHAGLPELNSIQDLKYVYDNLRPQDSDLQATSYFTRKIKESLECFPVRLNNLIHTLVQMSVTGSAKPATPEIVPQEWIMLDAEKAIARATILGFNKKPDSLYLVQVVQTCNVVTFVEKSFDQFSKLHSHLQKQFPSHALPEFPQSWHLPFTDLEHKRVKDLNLYLKQLLSGSRKLANNELVLSFFLNWSKNTLAEELSSVILGPQSIDHKPGVQLVISYEGTQLTIMLKHMRNIRLPDGSAPSAQAEFYLLPDPDEVSLRKTRTVPKSTDPTYNEIVVYDTVTELKGRILKLVVKSKGTFVGAVNIRLSSVQLNEEKWYPLGNSII
;
A
#
# COMPACT_ATOMS: atom_id res chain seq x y z
N MET A 1 -20.27 61.20 41.89
CA MET A 1 -19.03 61.99 41.68
C MET A 1 -18.10 61.14 40.82
N ALA A 2 -17.35 61.64 39.85
CA ALA A 2 -17.53 62.75 38.91
C ALA A 2 -16.61 62.45 37.69
N TYR A 3 -17.08 62.32 36.45
CA TYR A 3 -17.48 63.34 35.47
C TYR A 3 -16.34 64.18 34.87
N PHE A 4 -16.05 63.97 33.57
CA PHE A 4 -15.53 64.88 32.51
C PHE A 4 -14.86 64.02 31.40
N GLY A 5 -15.06 64.19 30.08
CA GLY A 5 -16.12 64.88 29.35
C GLY A 5 -15.65 65.94 28.35
N ARG A 6 -15.58 65.61 27.04
CA ARG A 6 -15.86 66.53 25.91
C ARG A 6 -15.90 65.86 24.53
N VAL A 7 -16.76 66.42 23.68
CA VAL A 7 -16.90 66.25 22.21
C VAL A 7 -16.52 67.63 21.62
N PRO A 8 -15.77 67.75 20.50
CA PRO A 8 -16.43 68.10 19.23
C PRO A 8 -15.74 67.63 17.90
N PHE A 9 -16.56 67.49 16.85
CA PHE A 9 -16.46 68.00 15.45
C PHE A 9 -15.08 68.17 14.73
N SER A 10 -14.98 68.23 13.39
CA SER A 10 -15.77 67.76 12.21
C SER A 10 -15.01 68.22 10.93
N GLN A 11 -15.38 67.71 9.75
CA GLN A 11 -15.29 68.41 8.44
C GLN A 11 -13.86 68.76 7.88
N ASP A 12 -13.61 68.97 6.58
CA ASP A 12 -14.47 68.82 5.38
C ASP A 12 -13.70 68.69 4.03
N GLU A 13 -14.46 68.50 2.93
CA GLU A 13 -14.19 68.92 1.52
C GLU A 13 -13.12 68.18 0.65
N PHE A 14 -13.28 67.95 -0.67
CA PHE A 14 -14.41 68.13 -1.62
C PHE A 14 -14.24 67.37 -2.99
N HIS A 15 -15.33 67.31 -3.78
CA HIS A 15 -15.49 67.23 -5.26
C HIS A 15 -15.29 65.91 -6.11
N GLU A 16 -16.45 65.46 -6.65
CA GLU A 16 -16.77 65.19 -8.10
C GLU A 16 -16.63 63.83 -8.84
N GLY A 17 -17.62 63.57 -9.73
CA GLY A 17 -17.70 62.50 -10.76
C GLY A 17 -18.46 61.22 -10.33
N GLN A 18 -19.78 61.03 -10.49
CA GLN A 18 -20.59 60.83 -11.72
C GLN A 18 -20.12 59.69 -12.66
N ALA A 19 -20.98 58.77 -13.17
CA ALA A 19 -22.41 58.51 -12.90
C ALA A 19 -22.88 57.11 -13.46
N GLU A 20 -24.17 56.82 -13.27
CA GLU A 20 -25.07 55.88 -13.99
C GLU A 20 -25.08 54.36 -13.68
N ASP A 21 -26.25 53.68 -13.61
CA ASP A 21 -27.58 54.14 -13.17
C ASP A 21 -28.56 52.99 -12.78
N GLN A 22 -29.66 53.38 -12.11
CA GLN A 22 -31.02 52.80 -12.13
C GLN A 22 -31.34 51.38 -11.62
N ALA A 23 -32.07 51.39 -10.48
CA ALA A 23 -33.41 50.81 -10.29
C ALA A 23 -33.60 49.27 -10.10
N SER A 24 -34.55 48.81 -9.28
CA SER A 24 -35.52 49.51 -8.40
C SER A 24 -35.92 48.68 -7.17
N TYR A 25 -36.28 49.37 -6.09
CA TYR A 25 -36.93 48.81 -4.90
C TYR A 25 -38.44 48.58 -5.14
N SER A 26 -39.02 47.65 -4.40
CA SER A 26 -40.34 47.85 -3.80
C SER A 26 -40.36 47.36 -2.35
N MET A 27 -40.74 48.25 -1.43
CA MET A 27 -40.84 48.02 0.00
C MET A 27 -42.05 48.78 0.50
N TYR A 28 -42.98 48.13 1.19
CA TYR A 28 -44.04 48.81 1.95
C TYR A 28 -44.46 47.99 3.18
N HIS A 29 -44.77 48.71 4.25
CA HIS A 29 -45.06 48.19 5.58
C HIS A 29 -46.55 47.85 5.77
N SER A 30 -46.85 47.01 6.77
CA SER A 30 -47.84 47.34 7.80
C SER A 30 -47.53 46.60 9.11
N ASP A 31 -47.82 47.23 10.23
CA ASP A 31 -47.48 46.74 11.58
C ASP A 31 -48.50 45.74 12.15
N SER A 32 -48.07 44.92 13.10
CA SER A 32 -48.96 44.50 14.21
C SER A 32 -48.18 44.15 15.48
N ALA A 33 -48.89 44.24 16.61
CA ALA A 33 -48.40 44.21 17.99
C ALA A 33 -47.45 43.04 18.35
N GLY A 34 -46.52 43.30 19.27
CA GLY A 34 -45.57 42.30 19.76
C GLY A 34 -46.19 41.22 20.64
N GLN A 35 -45.69 39.99 20.50
CA GLN A 35 -45.76 38.95 21.52
C GLN A 35 -44.35 38.72 22.08
N VAL A 36 -44.25 38.60 23.40
CA VAL A 36 -43.01 38.17 24.06
C VAL A 36 -42.95 36.64 24.00
N SER A 37 -42.06 36.08 23.19
CA SER A 37 -41.76 34.64 23.21
C SER A 37 -40.97 34.28 24.47
N LEU A 38 -41.37 33.18 25.13
CA LEU A 38 -40.64 32.63 26.26
C LEU A 38 -39.42 31.86 25.73
N GLY A 39 -38.24 32.49 25.84
CA GLY A 39 -37.02 32.00 25.22
C GLY A 39 -36.57 30.62 25.72
N PHE A 40 -36.64 29.62 24.83
CA PHE A 40 -35.86 28.38 24.90
C PHE A 40 -34.79 28.31 23.79
N ASP A 41 -34.94 29.11 22.73
CA ASP A 41 -34.12 29.04 21.52
C ASP A 41 -32.66 29.45 21.75
N GLN A 42 -32.40 30.30 22.74
CA GLN A 42 -31.08 30.91 22.96
C GLN A 42 -30.02 29.94 23.52
N ILE A 43 -30.43 28.85 24.18
CA ILE A 43 -29.51 27.83 24.71
C ILE A 43 -28.92 26.96 23.58
N VAL A 44 -29.62 26.86 22.43
CA VAL A 44 -29.15 26.08 21.28
C VAL A 44 -28.00 26.79 20.55
N ASP A 45 -28.04 28.13 20.45
CA ASP A 45 -27.00 28.89 19.75
C ASP A 45 -25.68 29.02 20.54
N GLU A 46 -25.71 29.15 21.87
CA GLU A 46 -24.47 29.21 22.68
C GLU A 46 -23.71 27.87 22.69
N VAL A 47 -24.41 26.74 22.61
CA VAL A 47 -23.78 25.41 22.49
C VAL A 47 -23.28 25.13 21.05
N SER A 48 -23.85 25.81 20.05
CA SER A 48 -23.55 25.55 18.63
C SER A 48 -22.40 26.38 18.04
N ASN A 49 -21.98 27.47 18.68
CA ASN A 49 -21.06 28.45 18.06
C ASN A 49 -19.61 28.50 18.62
N GLU A 50 -19.26 27.81 19.71
CA GLU A 50 -17.85 27.65 20.16
C GLU A 50 -17.14 26.40 19.57
N ILE A 51 -17.20 26.22 18.24
CA ILE A 51 -16.26 25.32 17.52
C ILE A 51 -15.64 26.03 16.30
N PHE A 52 -14.81 27.05 16.58
CA PHE A 52 -13.91 27.62 15.58
C PHE A 52 -12.54 26.94 15.61
N PHE A 53 -12.15 26.33 14.49
CA PHE A 53 -10.77 25.92 14.25
C PHE A 53 -9.88 27.14 14.05
N TYR A 54 -8.93 27.38 14.96
CA TYR A 54 -7.67 28.06 14.65
C TYR A 54 -6.52 27.48 15.48
N GLY A 55 -5.31 27.58 14.95
CA GLY A 55 -4.09 27.18 15.64
C GLY A 55 -3.08 28.32 15.73
N SER A 56 -1.90 27.97 16.27
CA SER A 56 -0.71 28.81 16.50
C SER A 56 -0.63 29.56 17.84
N SER A 57 0.48 29.30 18.54
CA SER A 57 1.27 30.23 19.37
C SER A 57 0.56 31.20 20.32
N HIS A 58 0.75 31.02 21.63
CA HIS A 58 1.94 31.56 22.30
C HIS A 58 2.21 30.90 23.68
N LEU A 59 3.31 31.30 24.33
CA LEU A 59 3.76 30.78 25.63
C LEU A 59 2.88 31.30 26.77
N HIS A 60 2.83 30.57 27.88
CA HIS A 60 3.07 31.14 29.22
C HIS A 60 3.63 30.06 30.16
N HIS A 61 4.34 30.51 31.20
CA HIS A 61 4.93 29.67 32.24
C HIS A 61 3.85 29.11 33.20
N PRO A 62 4.23 28.12 34.02
CA PRO A 62 4.20 28.36 35.46
C PRO A 62 5.62 28.35 36.04
N GLU A 63 5.89 29.32 36.90
CA GLU A 63 7.07 29.31 37.79
C GLU A 63 6.75 28.48 39.05
N GLU A 64 7.78 28.20 39.84
CA GLU A 64 7.70 27.47 41.10
C GLU A 64 7.06 28.34 42.20
N ASP A 65 6.47 27.71 43.21
CA ASP A 65 6.58 28.24 44.57
C ASP A 65 6.54 27.11 45.61
N PHE A 66 7.32 27.26 46.69
CA PHE A 66 7.59 26.19 47.67
C PHE A 66 6.78 26.37 48.96
N PHE A 67 6.56 25.28 49.69
CA PHE A 67 6.73 25.32 51.15
C PHE A 67 7.28 24.00 51.71
N VAL A 68 7.99 24.08 52.84
CA VAL A 68 8.98 23.10 53.30
C VAL A 68 8.57 22.42 54.61
N ALA A 69 8.99 21.16 54.79
CA ALA A 69 9.21 20.55 56.10
C ALA A 69 10.47 19.66 56.06
N ASP A 70 11.51 20.06 56.80
CA ASP A 70 12.83 19.38 56.84
C ASP A 70 12.87 18.17 57.80
N ILE A 71 13.85 17.27 57.60
CA ILE A 71 15.00 17.06 58.53
C ILE A 71 15.93 15.91 58.06
N PHE A 72 17.17 16.28 57.72
CA PHE A 72 18.48 15.56 57.72
C PHE A 72 18.60 14.02 57.48
N GLY A 73 19.59 13.52 56.71
CA GLY A 73 20.64 14.20 55.92
C GLY A 73 21.88 13.32 55.58
N LEU A 74 22.95 13.98 55.08
CA LEU A 74 24.36 13.54 54.91
C LEU A 74 24.82 12.69 53.67
N ASN A 75 25.35 13.42 52.66
CA ASN A 75 26.66 13.29 51.97
C ASN A 75 27.17 11.91 51.43
N VAL A 76 27.37 11.68 50.11
CA VAL A 76 28.45 12.20 49.20
C VAL A 76 29.88 11.68 49.57
N PRO A 77 30.78 11.21 48.65
CA PRO A 77 30.85 11.37 47.18
C PRO A 77 31.11 10.08 46.32
N GLU A 78 31.34 10.30 45.02
CA GLU A 78 31.72 9.38 43.93
C GLU A 78 33.15 8.80 44.01
N GLN A 79 33.46 7.77 43.18
CA GLN A 79 34.74 7.71 42.44
C GLN A 79 34.70 6.86 41.16
N GLN A 80 35.71 7.04 40.30
CA GLN A 80 35.64 6.87 38.83
C GLN A 80 36.05 5.48 38.28
N LEU A 81 35.54 5.17 37.08
CA LEU A 81 36.08 4.19 36.14
C LEU A 81 37.19 4.79 35.27
N CYS A 82 38.28 4.05 35.00
CA CYS A 82 38.95 4.04 33.69
C CYS A 82 39.88 2.82 33.52
N GLY A 83 40.05 2.28 32.30
CA GLY A 83 40.97 1.15 32.04
C GLY A 83 40.78 0.40 30.71
N GLN A 84 41.23 1.00 29.60
CA GLN A 84 41.58 0.32 28.32
C GLN A 84 43.10 0.00 28.31
N PRO A 85 43.75 -0.77 27.36
CA PRO A 85 43.45 -0.90 25.92
C PRO A 85 43.62 -2.34 25.29
N PRO A 86 44.35 -2.63 24.18
CA PRO A 86 43.77 -2.80 22.81
C PRO A 86 44.21 -4.06 21.97
N VAL A 87 43.79 -4.10 20.68
CA VAL A 87 44.22 -4.98 19.52
C VAL A 87 43.83 -6.49 19.61
N THR A 88 43.57 -7.32 18.56
CA THR A 88 43.77 -7.29 17.08
C THR A 88 42.68 -8.10 16.33
N CYS A 89 42.63 -8.03 14.98
CA CYS A 89 41.65 -8.70 14.09
C CYS A 89 41.84 -10.21 13.87
N GLY A 90 40.77 -10.91 13.46
CA GLY A 90 40.78 -12.25 12.85
C GLY A 90 39.36 -12.69 12.41
N GLU A 91 39.23 -13.38 11.27
CA GLU A 91 37.95 -13.85 10.72
C GLU A 91 37.65 -15.33 11.06
N LEU A 92 36.36 -15.70 11.19
CA LEU A 92 35.71 -16.91 10.62
C LEU A 92 34.32 -17.20 11.24
N TYR A 93 33.44 -17.86 10.48
CA TYR A 93 32.13 -18.40 10.89
C TYR A 93 32.26 -19.87 11.40
N PRO A 94 31.18 -20.54 11.88
CA PRO A 94 30.48 -20.25 13.12
C PRO A 94 30.38 -21.49 14.04
N GLY A 95 30.36 -21.32 15.36
CA GLY A 95 30.28 -22.44 16.32
C GLY A 95 29.38 -22.17 17.51
N HIS A 96 28.50 -23.12 17.85
CA HIS A 96 27.69 -23.08 19.07
C HIS A 96 28.57 -23.14 20.33
N LEU A 97 28.35 -22.22 21.27
CA LEU A 97 28.69 -22.42 22.68
C LEU A 97 27.75 -21.58 23.57
N SER A 98 27.33 -22.14 24.70
CA SER A 98 26.21 -21.63 25.51
C SER A 98 26.66 -20.98 26.82
N SER A 99 25.76 -20.18 27.39
CA SER A 99 25.71 -19.68 28.77
C SER A 99 26.71 -18.58 29.17
N ARG A 100 26.16 -17.48 29.74
CA ARG A 100 26.35 -17.09 31.15
C ARG A 100 25.63 -15.77 31.48
N TRP A 101 24.34 -15.85 31.80
CA TRP A 101 23.62 -14.83 32.59
C TRP A 101 22.50 -15.51 33.37
N GLN A 102 22.82 -16.00 34.56
CA GLN A 102 21.84 -16.52 35.51
C GLN A 102 22.41 -16.42 36.94
N GLN A 103 21.97 -15.41 37.70
CA GLN A 103 21.99 -15.41 39.17
C GLN A 103 21.09 -14.30 39.74
N ASP A 104 19.85 -14.70 40.00
CA ASP A 104 19.06 -14.42 41.21
C ASP A 104 19.06 -13.00 41.81
N THR A 105 18.02 -12.23 41.45
CA THR A 105 17.27 -11.40 42.43
C THR A 105 15.77 -11.64 42.24
N VAL A 106 15.03 -11.85 43.35
CA VAL A 106 13.61 -12.24 43.34
C VAL A 106 12.74 -11.19 44.04
N SER A 107 11.80 -10.61 43.29
CA SER A 107 10.47 -10.07 43.70
C SER A 107 10.06 -8.86 42.85
N PRO A 108 8.76 -8.53 42.72
CA PRO A 108 7.57 -9.31 43.07
C PRO A 108 6.80 -9.80 41.83
N ALA A 109 5.88 -10.74 41.99
CA ALA A 109 4.98 -11.15 40.91
C ALA A 109 3.72 -10.27 40.85
N ILE A 110 3.51 -9.57 39.73
CA ILE A 110 2.23 -8.93 39.38
C ILE A 110 1.64 -9.67 38.18
N GLY A 111 0.87 -10.72 38.47
CA GLY A 111 0.20 -11.54 37.46
C GLY A 111 -1.28 -11.17 37.31
N PHE A 112 -1.74 -10.94 36.09
CA PHE A 112 -3.16 -10.79 35.80
C PHE A 112 -3.89 -12.14 35.94
N ARG A 113 -4.80 -12.25 36.92
CA ARG A 113 -5.73 -13.38 36.98
C ARG A 113 -6.81 -13.24 35.90
N SER A 114 -6.85 -14.17 34.97
CA SER A 114 -7.95 -14.33 34.02
C SER A 114 -9.19 -14.91 34.73
N SER A 115 -10.30 -14.16 34.74
CA SER A 115 -11.55 -14.59 35.37
C SER A 115 -12.57 -15.14 34.37
N PHE A 116 -12.23 -16.24 33.70
CA PHE A 116 -13.20 -17.10 33.01
C PHE A 116 -12.76 -18.57 33.13
N LEU A 117 -13.32 -19.28 34.11
CA LEU A 117 -13.34 -20.74 34.14
C LEU A 117 -14.64 -21.22 33.48
N SER A 118 -14.50 -22.14 32.53
CA SER A 118 -15.63 -22.79 31.86
C SER A 118 -15.67 -24.27 32.24
N ASP A 119 -16.66 -24.67 33.03
CA ASP A 119 -16.94 -26.08 33.31
C ASP A 119 -18.44 -26.32 33.41
N TYR A 120 -19.03 -26.82 32.32
CA TYR A 120 -20.32 -27.54 32.32
C TYR A 120 -20.45 -28.38 31.04
N ARG A 121 -20.11 -29.68 31.12
CA ARG A 121 -20.67 -30.72 30.24
C ARG A 121 -21.00 -31.98 31.04
N ASN A 122 -22.30 -32.28 31.08
CA ASN A 122 -22.96 -33.58 31.14
C ASN A 122 -22.41 -34.68 32.08
N PHE A 123 -23.24 -35.04 33.06
CA PHE A 123 -23.25 -36.39 33.64
C PHE A 123 -23.75 -37.43 32.62
N SER A 124 -23.10 -38.59 32.54
CA SER A 124 -23.75 -39.85 32.16
C SER A 124 -23.01 -41.09 32.71
N VAL A 125 -23.55 -41.61 33.82
CA VAL A 125 -23.61 -43.02 34.30
C VAL A 125 -22.59 -44.06 33.78
N VAL A 126 -21.92 -44.76 34.72
CA VAL A 126 -21.85 -46.25 34.91
C VAL A 126 -20.56 -46.63 35.68
N ASP A 127 -20.75 -47.37 36.78
CA ASP A 127 -19.89 -48.31 37.53
C ASP A 127 -18.34 -48.28 37.36
N SER A 128 -17.54 -48.33 38.44
CA SER A 128 -17.52 -49.50 39.35
C SER A 128 -16.71 -49.33 40.66
N TYR A 129 -17.04 -50.15 41.66
CA TYR A 129 -16.38 -50.41 42.97
C TYR A 129 -15.07 -51.26 42.82
N PRO A 130 -14.29 -51.67 43.87
CA PRO A 130 -14.53 -51.70 45.35
C PRO A 130 -13.32 -51.30 46.26
N TYR A 131 -13.42 -51.62 47.57
CA TYR A 131 -12.43 -51.50 48.68
C TYR A 131 -12.12 -50.05 49.11
N SER A 132 -12.43 -49.56 50.32
CA SER A 132 -12.40 -50.13 51.69
C SER A 132 -10.97 -50.27 52.26
N GLU A 133 -10.69 -49.99 53.54
CA GLU A 133 -11.53 -49.64 54.71
C GLU A 133 -10.73 -48.67 55.64
N GLU A 134 -10.94 -48.40 56.94
CA GLU A 134 -11.70 -49.04 58.03
C GLU A 134 -12.00 -48.05 59.21
N ARG A 135 -13.11 -48.23 59.94
CA ARG A 135 -13.41 -47.86 61.37
C ARG A 135 -13.28 -46.39 61.88
N GLU A 136 -14.03 -45.94 62.92
CA GLU A 136 -15.36 -46.28 63.46
C GLU A 136 -15.83 -45.24 64.53
N ILE A 137 -16.93 -45.54 65.25
CA ILE A 137 -17.46 -44.93 66.51
C ILE A 137 -18.55 -43.84 66.36
N TYR A 138 -19.82 -44.31 66.42
CA TYR A 138 -20.97 -43.79 67.22
C TYR A 138 -21.38 -42.29 67.17
N ARG A 139 -22.68 -41.88 67.13
CA ARG A 139 -23.97 -42.58 67.38
C ARG A 139 -25.20 -41.79 66.82
N ARG A 140 -26.10 -42.49 66.11
CA ARG A 140 -27.58 -42.29 65.88
C ARG A 140 -28.25 -40.89 65.86
N ASN A 141 -28.93 -40.63 64.72
CA ASN A 141 -30.36 -40.33 64.54
C ASN A 141 -31.06 -39.10 65.21
N SER A 142 -31.32 -38.07 64.37
CA SER A 142 -32.65 -37.50 63.99
C SER A 142 -33.63 -36.80 64.99
N VAL A 143 -34.38 -35.83 64.44
CA VAL A 143 -35.69 -35.22 64.88
C VAL A 143 -35.64 -33.91 65.71
N ILE A 144 -35.68 -32.76 65.02
CA ILE A 144 -36.75 -31.70 64.98
C ILE A 144 -37.63 -31.51 66.26
N PRO A 145 -37.98 -30.28 66.76
CA PRO A 145 -37.39 -28.92 66.62
C PRO A 145 -37.38 -28.02 67.90
N ALA A 146 -36.77 -26.82 67.79
CA ALA A 146 -37.17 -25.53 68.41
C ALA A 146 -37.15 -25.29 69.95
N ALA A 147 -37.20 -23.98 70.33
CA ALA A 147 -37.35 -23.39 71.67
C ALA A 147 -36.17 -23.58 72.66
N ASN A 148 -35.86 -22.73 73.65
CA ASN A 148 -36.28 -21.36 74.07
C ASN A 148 -35.22 -20.82 75.09
N VAL A 149 -35.19 -19.61 75.68
CA VAL A 149 -35.49 -18.17 75.40
C VAL A 149 -35.31 -17.42 76.77
N PHE A 150 -35.67 -16.13 76.90
CA PHE A 150 -35.93 -15.31 78.14
C PHE A 150 -34.80 -14.41 78.69
N ASP A 151 -35.07 -13.15 79.11
CA ASP A 151 -36.29 -12.32 78.97
C ASP A 151 -36.00 -10.79 79.04
N SER A 152 -36.96 -9.97 78.59
CA SER A 152 -37.62 -8.87 79.36
C SER A 152 -38.02 -7.63 78.53
N ASN A 153 -39.29 -7.59 78.09
CA ASN A 153 -40.33 -6.56 78.40
C ASN A 153 -39.90 -5.07 78.52
N VAL A 154 -40.56 -4.03 77.95
CA VAL A 154 -41.86 -3.83 77.25
C VAL A 154 -41.89 -2.34 76.70
N GLU A 155 -42.83 -1.72 75.93
CA GLU A 155 -44.16 -2.06 75.38
C GLU A 155 -44.57 -1.35 74.05
N ARG A 156 -44.96 -0.05 74.02
CA ARG A 156 -45.81 0.56 72.94
C ARG A 156 -45.47 2.02 72.56
N GLY A 157 -45.67 2.39 71.27
CA GLY A 157 -45.38 3.76 70.79
C GLY A 157 -45.75 4.18 69.34
N ASN A 158 -46.89 3.76 68.78
CA ASN A 158 -47.51 4.28 67.52
C ASN A 158 -46.76 4.18 66.17
N LYS A 159 -47.50 4.40 65.07
CA LYS A 159 -47.07 4.24 63.67
C LYS A 159 -46.45 5.52 63.09
N ASN A 160 -45.45 5.36 62.22
CA ASN A 160 -45.48 5.82 60.82
C ASN A 160 -44.28 5.26 60.05
N LEU A 161 -44.51 4.55 58.93
CA LEU A 161 -43.45 4.24 57.96
C LEU A 161 -43.41 5.37 56.93
N SER A 162 -42.38 6.20 56.97
CA SER A 162 -42.04 7.10 55.86
C SER A 162 -41.24 6.32 54.81
N PHE A 163 -41.89 5.93 53.71
CA PHE A 163 -41.19 5.43 52.53
C PHE A 163 -40.44 6.58 51.86
N GLN A 164 -39.13 6.67 52.05
CA GLN A 164 -38.28 7.52 51.22
C GLN A 164 -37.96 6.81 49.91
N ILE A 165 -38.82 6.99 48.90
CA ILE A 165 -38.48 6.66 47.51
C ILE A 165 -37.55 7.75 46.99
N VAL A 166 -36.30 7.38 46.70
CA VAL A 166 -35.28 8.32 46.20
C VAL A 166 -35.16 8.15 44.68
N TRP A 167 -35.74 9.07 43.92
CA TRP A 167 -35.72 9.10 42.45
C TRP A 167 -34.33 9.50 41.88
N SER A 168 -33.26 8.78 42.23
CA SER A 168 -31.89 9.05 41.78
C SER A 168 -31.43 8.07 40.69
N ILE A 169 -31.27 8.56 39.46
CA ILE A 169 -30.57 7.82 38.40
C ILE A 169 -29.07 7.83 38.72
N GLN A 170 -28.49 6.65 38.99
CA GLN A 170 -27.06 6.51 39.28
C GLN A 170 -26.29 6.08 38.02
N LEU A 171 -25.29 6.87 37.66
CA LEU A 171 -24.31 6.55 36.63
C LEU A 171 -23.00 6.10 37.28
N VAL A 172 -22.36 5.09 36.69
CA VAL A 172 -21.06 4.56 37.10
C VAL A 172 -20.06 4.84 35.98
N GLU A 173 -18.87 5.34 36.34
CA GLU A 173 -17.77 5.58 35.41
C GLU A 173 -17.23 4.24 34.86
N ALA A 174 -17.04 4.15 33.55
CA ALA A 174 -16.60 2.93 32.89
C ALA A 174 -15.07 2.82 32.90
N ASN A 175 -14.53 1.64 33.26
CA ASN A 175 -13.09 1.37 33.30
C ASN A 175 -12.42 1.30 31.90
N ARG A 176 -12.33 2.45 31.22
CA ARG A 176 -11.55 2.68 30.00
C ARG A 176 -10.91 4.06 30.08
N GLY A 177 -9.65 4.18 29.64
CA GLY A 177 -8.89 5.43 29.76
C GLY A 177 -9.60 6.62 29.13
N SER A 178 -9.81 7.68 29.91
CA SER A 178 -10.62 8.84 29.52
C SER A 178 -10.09 9.50 28.25
N ASN A 179 -10.94 9.66 27.24
CA ASN A 179 -10.62 10.52 26.11
C ASN A 179 -10.77 12.00 26.51
N GLU A 180 -10.06 12.89 25.81
CA GLU A 180 -10.10 14.33 26.08
C GLU A 180 -11.53 14.90 25.95
N ASN A 181 -12.40 14.26 25.17
CA ASN A 181 -13.81 14.65 25.02
C ASN A 181 -14.64 14.39 26.28
N THR A 182 -14.37 13.33 27.06
CA THR A 182 -15.03 13.11 28.36
C THR A 182 -14.61 14.17 29.36
N VAL A 183 -13.32 14.48 29.42
CA VAL A 183 -12.79 15.58 30.25
C VAL A 183 -13.35 16.94 29.79
N ALA A 184 -13.45 17.17 28.48
CA ALA A 184 -14.05 18.38 27.92
C ALA A 184 -15.56 18.47 28.19
N PHE A 185 -16.31 17.37 28.16
CA PHE A 185 -17.72 17.32 28.54
C PHE A 185 -17.90 17.63 30.04
N CYS A 186 -17.14 16.97 30.92
CA CYS A 186 -17.15 17.27 32.35
C CYS A 186 -16.72 18.72 32.64
N ASN A 187 -15.77 19.26 31.89
CA ASN A 187 -15.36 20.66 31.98
C ASN A 187 -16.37 21.64 31.36
N ALA A 188 -17.15 21.24 30.34
CA ALA A 188 -18.23 22.05 29.77
C ALA A 188 -19.42 22.10 30.73
N VAL A 189 -19.83 20.96 31.28
CA VAL A 189 -20.81 20.88 32.39
C VAL A 189 -20.29 21.67 33.61
N GLY A 190 -19.00 21.60 33.92
CA GLY A 190 -18.34 22.40 34.95
C GLY A 190 -18.36 23.91 34.65
N LYS A 191 -18.10 24.33 33.42
CA LYS A 191 -18.19 25.73 32.96
C LYS A 191 -19.63 26.24 33.06
N ILE A 192 -20.61 25.49 32.57
CA ILE A 192 -22.05 25.82 32.64
C ILE A 192 -22.48 25.96 34.11
N ARG A 193 -22.10 25.02 34.98
CA ARG A 193 -22.34 25.07 36.44
C ARG A 193 -21.70 26.29 37.12
N ASN A 194 -20.58 26.78 36.60
CA ASN A 194 -19.88 27.96 37.11
C ASN A 194 -20.39 29.28 36.48
N ALA A 195 -20.95 29.24 35.27
CA ALA A 195 -21.49 30.39 34.53
C ALA A 195 -22.94 30.71 34.90
N TYR A 196 -23.73 29.68 35.26
CA TYR A 196 -25.07 29.82 35.85
C TYR A 196 -25.09 29.19 37.25
N PRO A 197 -24.45 29.81 38.26
CA PRO A 197 -24.44 29.27 39.61
C PRO A 197 -25.85 29.15 40.18
N ALA A 198 -26.09 28.17 41.04
CA ALA A 198 -27.39 27.97 41.71
C ALA A 198 -27.83 29.14 42.63
N TYR A 199 -26.99 30.17 42.80
CA TYR A 199 -27.29 31.41 43.52
C TYR A 199 -27.60 32.61 42.61
N ASP A 200 -27.42 32.54 41.28
CA ASP A 200 -27.84 33.63 40.38
C ASP A 200 -29.32 33.51 40.02
N LEU A 201 -30.15 34.12 40.86
CA LEU A 201 -31.60 34.19 40.71
C LEU A 201 -32.08 35.23 39.68
N LYS A 202 -31.19 35.89 38.93
CA LYS A 202 -31.56 36.90 37.90
C LYS A 202 -31.49 36.38 36.47
N THR A 203 -30.63 35.40 36.19
CA THR A 203 -30.42 34.84 34.84
C THR A 203 -30.98 33.43 34.68
N ASN A 204 -31.08 32.67 35.77
CA ASN A 204 -31.41 31.24 35.74
C ASN A 204 -32.93 31.00 35.77
N THR A 205 -33.48 30.41 34.71
CA THR A 205 -34.91 30.10 34.55
C THR A 205 -35.38 28.83 35.28
N GLY A 206 -34.53 28.22 36.11
CA GLY A 206 -34.92 27.16 37.05
C GLY A 206 -34.99 25.74 36.48
N LYS A 207 -34.32 25.47 35.34
CA LYS A 207 -34.33 24.15 34.67
C LYS A 207 -32.94 23.57 34.34
N ILE A 208 -32.04 23.51 35.31
CA ILE A 208 -30.82 22.66 35.24
C ILE A 208 -30.75 21.78 36.50
N TRP A 209 -30.12 20.60 36.37
CA TRP A 209 -30.12 19.53 37.38
C TRP A 209 -29.63 20.01 38.75
N SER A 210 -30.47 19.80 39.77
CA SER A 210 -30.11 20.01 41.17
C SER A 210 -29.10 18.95 41.63
N VAL A 211 -28.05 19.38 42.35
CA VAL A 211 -27.23 18.45 43.13
C VAL A 211 -28.05 18.01 44.34
N ALA A 212 -28.22 16.70 44.52
CA ALA A 212 -28.85 16.11 45.70
C ALA A 212 -27.95 16.25 46.94
N THR A 213 -27.77 17.47 47.44
CA THR A 213 -27.02 17.78 48.66
C THR A 213 -27.78 17.25 49.87
N ARG A 214 -27.40 16.07 50.35
CA ARG A 214 -27.75 15.60 51.70
C ARG A 214 -27.10 16.51 52.74
N PHE A 215 -27.82 17.56 53.14
CA PHE A 215 -27.55 18.25 54.40
C PHE A 215 -27.71 17.26 55.56
N PRO A 216 -26.90 17.35 56.63
CA PRO A 216 -27.11 16.51 57.79
C PRO A 216 -28.45 16.85 58.47
N ASP A 217 -29.31 15.86 58.68
CA ASP A 217 -30.69 16.04 59.17
C ASP A 217 -30.76 16.83 60.49
N HIS A 218 -29.72 16.71 61.32
CA HIS A 218 -29.60 17.42 62.59
C HIS A 218 -29.43 18.94 62.47
N ILE A 219 -29.09 19.47 61.29
CA ILE A 219 -28.94 20.92 61.03
C ILE A 219 -30.26 21.53 60.53
N LEU A 220 -30.99 20.83 59.65
CA LEU A 220 -32.21 21.38 59.02
C LEU A 220 -33.52 20.88 59.66
N GLY A 221 -33.55 19.70 60.27
CA GLY A 221 -34.78 19.07 60.80
C GLY A 221 -35.47 19.80 61.96
N LYS A 222 -34.90 20.90 62.48
CA LYS A 222 -35.49 21.78 63.50
C LYS A 222 -35.85 23.18 63.00
N SER A 223 -35.41 23.54 61.79
CA SER A 223 -35.59 24.87 61.22
C SER A 223 -36.92 24.92 60.47
N LYS A 224 -37.85 25.77 60.92
CA LYS A 224 -39.15 25.98 60.25
C LYS A 224 -39.16 27.27 59.45
N PHE A 225 -39.53 27.18 58.18
CA PHE A 225 -39.73 28.31 57.29
C PHE A 225 -41.22 28.56 57.09
N ARG A 226 -41.60 29.84 57.04
CA ARG A 226 -42.97 30.28 56.82
C ARG A 226 -43.13 30.67 55.35
N ILE A 227 -43.99 29.96 54.64
CA ILE A 227 -44.15 30.04 53.19
C ILE A 227 -45.51 30.67 52.90
N SER A 228 -45.51 31.81 52.20
CA SER A 228 -46.71 32.55 51.83
C SER A 228 -47.03 32.34 50.35
N VAL A 229 -48.02 31.49 50.06
CA VAL A 229 -48.44 31.15 48.70
C VAL A 229 -49.65 32.00 48.31
N TRP A 230 -49.61 32.61 47.13
CA TRP A 230 -50.72 33.38 46.57
C TRP A 230 -51.41 32.56 45.49
N THR A 231 -52.74 32.66 45.39
CA THR A 231 -53.54 32.01 44.33
C THR A 231 -54.57 32.99 43.80
N ASP A 232 -54.90 32.88 42.51
CA ASP A 232 -55.91 33.74 41.86
C ASP A 232 -57.32 33.57 42.46
N SER A 233 -57.51 32.53 43.27
CA SER A 233 -58.73 32.19 44.02
C SER A 233 -58.83 32.83 45.42
N SER A 234 -57.78 33.49 45.94
CA SER A 234 -57.78 34.06 47.30
C SER A 234 -57.13 35.45 47.37
N PRO A 235 -57.81 36.47 47.93
CA PRO A 235 -57.21 37.80 48.15
C PRO A 235 -56.20 37.85 49.32
N TYR A 236 -56.00 36.73 50.03
CA TYR A 236 -55.03 36.62 51.13
C TYR A 236 -54.06 35.46 50.89
N PRO A 237 -52.75 35.63 51.19
CA PRO A 237 -51.77 34.56 51.00
C PRO A 237 -51.98 33.43 52.02
N LEU A 238 -51.96 32.21 51.50
CA LEU A 238 -51.94 30.98 52.28
C LEU A 238 -50.59 30.84 53.00
N LEU A 239 -50.61 30.83 54.34
CA LEU A 239 -49.41 30.85 55.18
C LEU A 239 -49.10 29.48 55.77
N ILE A 240 -48.33 28.69 55.02
CA ILE A 240 -47.82 27.37 55.39
C ILE A 240 -46.56 27.51 56.27
N THR A 241 -46.25 26.53 57.13
CA THR A 241 -45.04 26.56 57.97
C THR A 241 -44.35 25.20 58.01
N GLN A 242 -43.40 24.99 57.11
CA GLN A 242 -42.75 23.71 56.87
C GLN A 242 -41.31 23.62 57.38
N ASN A 243 -40.84 22.39 57.61
CA ASN A 243 -39.46 22.13 58.00
C ASN A 243 -38.51 22.35 56.81
N ALA A 244 -37.27 22.78 57.08
CA ALA A 244 -36.25 23.02 56.06
C ALA A 244 -35.79 21.77 55.29
N GLY A 245 -36.15 20.57 55.76
CA GLY A 245 -35.98 19.29 55.07
C GLY A 245 -37.26 18.71 54.47
N CYS A 246 -38.34 19.49 54.35
CA CYS A 246 -39.55 19.09 53.65
C CYS A 246 -39.23 18.86 52.16
N ILE A 247 -39.57 17.69 51.63
CA ILE A 247 -39.37 17.38 50.22
C ILE A 247 -40.40 18.13 49.36
N THR A 248 -40.01 18.52 48.15
CA THR A 248 -40.84 19.39 47.28
C THR A 248 -42.22 18.79 46.99
N HIS A 249 -42.32 17.46 46.96
CA HIS A 249 -43.58 16.72 46.88
C HIS A 249 -44.53 17.10 48.02
N ASP A 250 -44.13 16.85 49.27
CA ASP A 250 -44.95 17.07 50.46
C ASP A 250 -45.34 18.55 50.63
N LEU A 251 -44.47 19.48 50.22
CA LEU A 251 -44.79 20.90 50.19
C LEU A 251 -45.86 21.24 49.13
N ILE A 252 -45.77 20.65 47.93
CA ILE A 252 -46.80 20.83 46.89
C ILE A 252 -48.13 20.20 47.33
N VAL A 253 -48.10 19.01 47.92
CA VAL A 253 -49.27 18.35 48.52
C VAL A 253 -49.92 19.24 49.58
N GLU A 254 -49.16 19.78 50.53
CA GLU A 254 -49.70 20.65 51.58
C GLU A 254 -50.26 21.96 51.02
N ILE A 255 -49.67 22.51 49.95
CA ILE A 255 -50.23 23.65 49.20
C ILE A 255 -51.58 23.29 48.58
N LEU A 256 -51.66 22.21 47.80
CA LEU A 256 -52.85 21.81 47.06
C LEU A 256 -54.00 21.35 47.98
N HIS A 257 -53.66 20.70 49.10
CA HIS A 257 -54.61 20.35 50.14
C HIS A 257 -55.19 21.61 50.83
N CYS A 258 -54.36 22.62 51.07
CA CYS A 258 -54.79 23.86 51.72
C CYS A 258 -55.47 24.88 50.78
N THR A 259 -55.29 24.79 49.45
CA THR A 259 -56.09 25.56 48.47
C THR A 259 -57.46 24.94 48.18
N ASN A 260 -57.73 23.75 48.74
CA ASN A 260 -59.03 23.06 48.69
C ASN A 260 -59.48 22.69 47.26
N GLN A 261 -58.52 22.55 46.34
CA GLN A 261 -58.77 22.23 44.91
C GLN A 261 -58.51 20.77 44.54
N TYR A 262 -58.02 19.92 45.46
CA TYR A 262 -57.57 18.56 45.15
C TYR A 262 -58.41 17.46 45.84
N PRO A 263 -59.07 16.56 45.08
CA PRO A 263 -59.44 15.23 45.56
C PRO A 263 -58.22 14.28 45.51
N VAL A 264 -58.24 13.24 46.35
CA VAL A 264 -57.11 12.35 46.67
C VAL A 264 -56.73 11.36 45.53
N GLN A 265 -57.00 11.70 44.26
CA GLN A 265 -56.74 10.82 43.10
C GLN A 265 -55.57 11.29 42.20
N GLU A 266 -55.02 12.48 42.43
CA GLU A 266 -53.99 13.05 41.55
C GLU A 266 -52.55 13.00 42.10
N GLU A 267 -52.35 12.80 43.42
CA GLU A 267 -51.01 12.58 43.99
C GLU A 267 -50.30 11.38 43.34
N SER A 268 -51.02 10.26 43.21
CA SER A 268 -50.52 9.07 42.51
C SER A 268 -50.21 9.36 41.04
N LEU A 269 -50.97 10.23 40.35
CA LEU A 269 -50.69 10.55 38.95
C LEU A 269 -49.38 11.34 38.79
N ILE A 270 -48.99 12.16 39.77
CA ILE A 270 -47.70 12.85 39.77
C ILE A 270 -46.57 11.88 40.10
N GLU A 271 -46.74 11.00 41.09
CA GLU A 271 -45.75 9.96 41.43
C GLU A 271 -45.56 8.95 40.28
N ASP A 272 -46.65 8.49 39.65
CA ASP A 272 -46.67 7.63 38.47
C ASP A 272 -45.95 8.31 37.29
N ALA A 273 -46.30 9.57 36.96
CA ALA A 273 -45.68 10.29 35.84
C ALA A 273 -44.20 10.60 36.06
N VAL A 274 -43.78 10.92 37.29
CA VAL A 274 -42.36 11.09 37.65
C VAL A 274 -41.62 9.75 37.57
N THR A 275 -42.25 8.66 37.98
CA THR A 275 -41.70 7.29 37.89
C THR A 275 -41.57 6.84 36.44
N GLU A 276 -42.59 7.07 35.60
CA GLU A 276 -42.59 6.79 34.16
C GLU A 276 -41.49 7.60 33.45
N LEU A 277 -41.38 8.90 33.72
CA LEU A 277 -40.33 9.75 33.17
C LEU A 277 -38.93 9.30 33.62
N SER A 278 -38.75 8.94 34.89
CA SER A 278 -37.48 8.43 35.42
C SER A 278 -37.08 7.10 34.77
N MET A 279 -38.06 6.20 34.55
CA MET A 279 -37.87 4.95 33.82
C MET A 279 -37.54 5.19 32.34
N ALA A 280 -38.22 6.11 31.67
CA ALA A 280 -37.98 6.46 30.28
C ALA A 280 -36.58 7.08 30.07
N ILE A 281 -36.15 7.98 30.95
CA ILE A 281 -34.79 8.56 30.94
C ILE A 281 -33.75 7.46 31.23
N SER A 282 -34.00 6.58 32.21
CA SER A 282 -33.11 5.45 32.52
C SER A 282 -32.98 4.48 31.33
N TYR A 283 -34.07 4.20 30.62
CA TYR A 283 -34.07 3.39 29.40
C TYR A 283 -33.29 4.07 28.27
N LEU A 284 -33.51 5.38 28.03
CA LEU A 284 -32.77 6.14 27.02
C LEU A 284 -31.25 6.17 27.31
N ILE A 285 -30.86 6.36 28.58
CA ILE A 285 -29.45 6.30 29.01
C ILE A 285 -28.88 4.89 28.81
N HIS A 286 -29.63 3.84 29.12
CA HIS A 286 -29.22 2.46 28.89
C HIS A 286 -29.01 2.18 27.39
N VAL A 287 -29.98 2.52 26.54
CA VAL A 287 -29.92 2.37 25.08
C VAL A 287 -28.76 3.18 24.47
N TYR A 288 -28.49 4.39 24.97
CA TYR A 288 -27.36 5.20 24.51
C TYR A 288 -26.01 4.56 24.91
N SER A 289 -25.86 4.15 26.17
CA SER A 289 -24.61 3.57 26.70
C SER A 289 -24.37 2.10 26.31
N SER A 290 -25.37 1.42 25.72
CA SER A 290 -25.19 0.13 25.05
C SER A 290 -24.89 0.25 23.55
N SER A 291 -25.33 1.33 22.91
CA SER A 291 -25.15 1.58 21.46
C SER A 291 -23.84 2.31 21.12
N PHE A 292 -23.35 3.16 22.02
CA PHE A 292 -22.15 3.99 21.82
C PHE A 292 -21.07 3.70 22.88
N ASP A 293 -19.80 3.99 22.57
CA ASP A 293 -18.66 3.88 23.51
C ASP A 293 -18.71 5.01 24.56
N ALA A 294 -19.75 5.01 25.40
CA ALA A 294 -19.93 5.99 26.48
C ALA A 294 -18.95 5.75 27.65
N GLY A 295 -18.45 6.83 28.24
CA GLY A 295 -17.60 6.79 29.45
C GLY A 295 -18.34 6.44 30.75
N PHE A 296 -19.65 6.17 30.66
CA PHE A 296 -20.53 5.89 31.78
C PHE A 296 -21.50 4.75 31.45
N GLN A 297 -21.98 4.05 32.47
CA GLN A 297 -23.06 3.07 32.38
C GLN A 297 -24.06 3.26 33.53
N LEU A 298 -25.29 2.77 33.35
CA LEU A 298 -26.35 2.85 34.35
C LEU A 298 -26.10 1.81 35.47
N ALA A 299 -26.16 2.23 36.74
CA ALA A 299 -25.83 1.37 37.89
C ALA A 299 -26.77 0.15 38.05
N SER A 300 -28.02 0.26 37.60
CA SER A 300 -29.02 -0.80 37.60
C SER A 300 -29.79 -0.77 36.28
N ILE A 301 -29.61 -1.79 35.45
CA ILE A 301 -30.30 -1.92 34.15
C ILE A 301 -31.82 -1.98 34.40
N PRO A 302 -32.66 -1.25 33.64
CA PRO A 302 -34.12 -1.37 33.76
C PRO A 302 -34.54 -2.81 33.47
N LYS A 303 -35.55 -3.34 34.17
CA LYS A 303 -36.02 -4.71 33.90
C LYS A 303 -36.47 -4.82 32.44
N SER A 304 -35.68 -5.54 31.63
CA SER A 304 -36.03 -5.81 30.24
C SER A 304 -37.37 -6.58 30.18
N PRO A 305 -38.17 -6.40 29.12
CA PRO A 305 -39.28 -7.30 28.86
C PRO A 305 -38.77 -8.75 28.74
N SER A 306 -39.64 -9.72 28.99
CA SER A 306 -39.28 -11.14 28.93
C SER A 306 -38.79 -11.50 27.52
N CYS A 307 -37.58 -12.07 27.43
CA CYS A 307 -37.00 -12.60 26.20
C CYS A 307 -38.03 -13.47 25.45
N ALA A 308 -38.18 -13.23 24.15
CA ALA A 308 -39.01 -14.10 23.33
C ALA A 308 -38.27 -15.40 23.00
N ASP A 309 -38.98 -16.53 22.98
CA ASP A 309 -38.45 -17.81 22.48
C ASP A 309 -38.36 -17.80 20.95
N ILE A 310 -37.41 -17.03 20.42
CA ILE A 310 -37.17 -16.93 18.98
C ILE A 310 -36.48 -18.19 18.49
N SER A 311 -37.25 -19.07 17.84
CA SER A 311 -36.72 -20.27 17.21
C SER A 311 -35.66 -19.93 16.16
N LEU A 312 -34.59 -20.73 16.11
CA LEU A 312 -33.54 -20.67 15.08
C LEU A 312 -34.06 -20.86 13.64
N ASP A 313 -35.27 -21.42 13.46
CA ASP A 313 -35.95 -21.54 12.17
C ASP A 313 -36.80 -20.32 11.77
N SER A 314 -36.92 -19.32 12.65
CA SER A 314 -37.61 -18.06 12.36
C SER A 314 -36.92 -17.29 11.23
N GLN A 315 -37.70 -16.56 10.45
CA GLN A 315 -37.16 -15.54 9.53
C GLN A 315 -36.55 -14.39 10.33
N PHE A 316 -35.47 -13.82 9.82
CA PHE A 316 -34.86 -12.64 10.43
C PHE A 316 -35.73 -11.39 10.19
N SER A 317 -36.08 -10.70 11.28
CA SER A 317 -36.84 -9.45 11.24
C SER A 317 -36.39 -8.45 12.32
N PHE A 318 -36.67 -7.17 12.08
CA PHE A 318 -36.44 -6.04 12.99
C PHE A 318 -37.33 -4.87 12.56
N THR A 319 -37.56 -3.90 13.45
CA THR A 319 -38.31 -2.67 13.12
C THR A 319 -37.35 -1.51 12.97
N VAL A 320 -37.45 -0.76 11.88
CA VAL A 320 -36.81 0.56 11.77
C VAL A 320 -37.79 1.58 12.31
N TYR A 321 -37.46 2.15 13.48
CA TYR A 321 -38.36 3.04 14.21
C TYR A 321 -38.34 4.45 13.60
N ALA A 322 -37.23 5.17 13.80
CA ALA A 322 -37.07 6.55 13.32
C ALA A 322 -35.62 6.90 13.01
N ALA A 323 -35.41 7.87 12.12
CA ALA A 323 -34.17 8.63 11.99
C ALA A 323 -34.35 9.98 12.71
N HIS A 324 -33.55 10.18 13.76
CA HIS A 324 -33.55 11.36 14.63
C HIS A 324 -32.54 12.39 14.14
N ASN A 325 -32.76 13.66 14.51
CA ASN A 325 -31.88 14.81 14.24
C ASN A 325 -31.61 15.07 12.74
N ILE A 326 -32.65 14.99 11.91
CA ILE A 326 -32.55 15.32 10.47
C ILE A 326 -32.17 16.81 10.29
N PRO A 327 -31.12 17.15 9.53
CA PRO A 327 -30.75 18.55 9.29
C PRO A 327 -31.86 19.37 8.63
N GLU A 328 -32.10 20.58 9.10
CA GLU A 328 -33.10 21.50 8.51
C GLU A 328 -32.79 21.83 7.04
N THR A 329 -31.50 21.88 6.67
CA THR A 329 -31.05 22.00 5.28
C THR A 329 -31.55 20.84 4.40
N TRP A 330 -31.72 19.64 4.94
CA TRP A 330 -32.33 18.52 4.24
C TRP A 330 -33.85 18.62 4.20
N VAL A 331 -34.49 19.03 5.29
CA VAL A 331 -35.96 19.25 5.33
C VAL A 331 -36.39 20.26 4.26
N ASN A 332 -35.60 21.31 4.05
CA ASN A 332 -35.83 22.30 3.00
C ASN A 332 -35.54 21.77 1.58
N SER A 333 -34.61 20.81 1.43
CA SER A 333 -34.17 20.27 0.14
C SER A 333 -34.92 19.01 -0.33
N TYR A 334 -35.54 18.26 0.58
CA TYR A 334 -36.15 16.94 0.33
C TYR A 334 -37.58 16.86 0.87
N LYS A 335 -38.54 16.55 0.00
CA LYS A 335 -39.99 16.53 0.34
C LYS A 335 -40.41 15.36 1.24
N ALA A 336 -39.62 14.29 1.23
CA ALA A 336 -39.83 13.10 2.04
C ALA A 336 -38.52 12.30 2.12
N PHE A 337 -38.41 11.48 3.16
CA PHE A 337 -37.32 10.54 3.39
C PHE A 337 -37.83 9.10 3.31
N SER A 338 -36.98 8.20 2.85
CA SER A 338 -37.19 6.74 2.93
C SER A 338 -35.87 6.06 3.28
N PHE A 339 -35.86 4.75 3.47
CA PHE A 339 -34.62 4.00 3.64
C PHE A 339 -34.63 2.72 2.83
N SER A 340 -33.47 2.10 2.67
CA SER A 340 -33.31 0.76 2.08
C SER A 340 -32.37 -0.09 2.92
N CYS A 341 -32.66 -1.38 3.04
CA CYS A 341 -31.91 -2.33 3.87
C CYS A 341 -31.30 -3.45 3.03
N SER A 342 -30.08 -3.87 3.36
CA SER A 342 -29.42 -5.01 2.73
C SER A 342 -28.54 -5.77 3.72
N LEU A 343 -28.57 -7.10 3.64
CA LEU A 343 -27.62 -7.98 4.31
C LEU A 343 -26.46 -8.32 3.38
N THR A 344 -25.25 -8.25 3.92
CA THR A 344 -24.00 -8.50 3.21
C THR A 344 -23.12 -9.48 3.99
N TYR A 345 -22.40 -10.33 3.26
CA TYR A 345 -21.39 -11.26 3.79
C TYR A 345 -20.29 -11.43 2.74
N ALA A 346 -19.02 -11.46 3.14
CA ALA A 346 -17.85 -11.53 2.23
C ALA A 346 -17.93 -10.51 1.06
N GLY A 347 -18.38 -9.28 1.35
CA GLY A 347 -18.58 -8.21 0.35
C GLY A 347 -19.77 -8.41 -0.62
N LYS A 348 -20.46 -9.55 -0.57
CA LYS A 348 -21.61 -9.88 -1.44
C LYS A 348 -22.93 -9.63 -0.72
N THR A 349 -23.91 -9.05 -1.42
CA THR A 349 -25.28 -8.91 -0.91
C THR A 349 -25.97 -10.28 -0.89
N ILE A 350 -26.20 -10.84 0.30
CA ILE A 350 -26.89 -12.13 0.47
C ILE A 350 -28.42 -11.97 0.42
N CYS A 351 -28.94 -10.79 0.77
CA CYS A 351 -30.33 -10.42 0.53
C CYS A 351 -30.49 -8.90 0.54
N GLN A 352 -31.18 -8.35 -0.48
CA GLN A 352 -31.60 -6.96 -0.53
C GLN A 352 -33.08 -6.87 -0.21
N VAL A 353 -33.46 -5.95 0.68
CA VAL A 353 -34.86 -5.67 1.03
C VAL A 353 -35.23 -4.24 0.59
N LYS A 354 -36.53 -4.00 0.54
CA LYS A 354 -37.20 -2.89 -0.14
C LYS A 354 -36.66 -1.51 0.22
N ILE A 355 -36.79 -0.59 -0.73
CA ILE A 355 -36.96 0.83 -0.41
C ILE A 355 -38.31 0.94 0.31
N CYS A 356 -38.28 1.44 1.55
CA CYS A 356 -39.44 1.59 2.42
C CYS A 356 -40.20 2.89 2.13
N LYS A 357 -41.30 3.16 2.84
CA LYS A 357 -42.21 4.25 2.48
C LYS A 357 -41.55 5.62 2.57
N ASN A 358 -41.91 6.51 1.63
CA ASN A 358 -41.56 7.92 1.70
C ASN A 358 -42.41 8.60 2.78
N ILE A 359 -41.76 9.18 3.79
CA ILE A 359 -42.39 9.85 4.94
C ILE A 359 -41.87 11.29 5.03
N GLN A 360 -42.76 12.22 5.36
CA GLN A 360 -42.39 13.61 5.58
C GLN A 360 -41.79 13.80 6.98
N PRO A 361 -40.75 14.64 7.13
CA PRO A 361 -40.14 14.90 8.43
C PRO A 361 -41.15 15.57 9.38
N LYS A 362 -41.24 15.07 10.61
CA LYS A 362 -42.00 15.67 11.70
C LYS A 362 -41.08 16.59 12.50
N ARG A 363 -41.54 17.78 12.90
CA ARG A 363 -40.82 18.65 13.84
C ARG A 363 -41.34 18.40 15.26
N SER A 364 -40.45 17.95 16.14
CA SER A 364 -40.62 17.92 17.60
C SER A 364 -39.60 18.90 18.20
N PHE A 365 -38.91 18.56 19.29
CA PHE A 365 -37.69 19.25 19.72
C PHE A 365 -36.63 19.31 18.60
N PHE A 366 -36.55 18.25 17.79
CA PHE A 366 -35.73 18.17 16.57
C PHE A 366 -36.58 17.65 15.40
N PHE A 367 -36.06 17.72 14.17
CA PHE A 367 -36.68 17.05 13.03
C PHE A 367 -36.37 15.56 13.04
N LEU A 368 -37.39 14.73 12.78
CA LEU A 368 -37.26 13.27 12.69
C LEU A 368 -38.13 12.70 11.57
N ALA A 369 -37.71 11.57 11.00
CA ALA A 369 -38.56 10.74 10.15
C ALA A 369 -38.89 9.46 10.90
N ASP A 370 -40.18 9.22 11.12
CA ASP A 370 -40.74 8.12 11.92
C ASP A 370 -41.50 7.18 10.99
N TRP A 371 -40.99 5.96 10.84
CA TRP A 371 -41.52 4.91 9.97
C TRP A 371 -42.25 3.81 10.73
N ASN A 372 -41.69 3.37 11.86
CA ASN A 372 -42.15 2.22 12.63
C ASN A 372 -42.46 1.00 11.72
N GLU A 373 -41.57 0.73 10.75
CA GLU A 373 -41.80 -0.26 9.68
C GLU A 373 -41.00 -1.55 9.96
N THR A 374 -41.70 -2.65 10.22
CA THR A 374 -41.09 -3.97 10.46
C THR A 374 -40.58 -4.60 9.17
N ILE A 375 -39.27 -4.77 9.10
CA ILE A 375 -38.52 -5.35 8.00
C ILE A 375 -38.40 -6.86 8.22
N ASN A 376 -38.73 -7.64 7.19
CA ASN A 376 -38.65 -9.10 7.21
C ASN A 376 -37.77 -9.58 6.06
N PHE A 377 -36.72 -10.34 6.38
CA PHE A 377 -35.83 -10.96 5.40
C PHE A 377 -36.23 -12.43 5.18
N PRO A 378 -36.28 -12.93 3.93
CA PRO A 378 -36.61 -14.32 3.62
C PRO A 378 -35.47 -15.32 3.94
N LEU A 379 -34.65 -15.03 4.95
CA LEU A 379 -33.56 -15.86 5.44
C LEU A 379 -33.89 -16.33 6.86
N ARG A 380 -33.67 -17.61 7.16
CA ARG A 380 -33.79 -18.15 8.54
C ARG A 380 -32.58 -17.77 9.36
N LEU A 381 -32.75 -17.49 10.65
CA LEU A 381 -31.65 -17.12 11.56
C LEU A 381 -30.50 -18.15 11.54
N LYS A 382 -30.81 -19.46 11.56
CA LYS A 382 -29.80 -20.54 11.48
C LYS A 382 -29.04 -20.66 10.15
N ALA A 383 -29.42 -19.90 9.13
CA ALA A 383 -28.78 -19.87 7.81
C ALA A 383 -27.94 -18.60 7.60
N LEU A 384 -27.94 -17.66 8.55
CA LEU A 384 -27.07 -16.48 8.52
C LEU A 384 -25.67 -16.86 9.04
N PRO A 385 -24.59 -16.63 8.26
CA PRO A 385 -23.24 -16.70 8.78
C PRO A 385 -23.00 -15.68 9.90
N ARG A 386 -22.01 -15.93 10.75
CA ARG A 386 -21.67 -15.04 11.88
C ARG A 386 -21.28 -13.63 11.40
N GLU A 387 -20.43 -13.54 10.37
CA GLU A 387 -19.89 -12.29 9.86
C GLU A 387 -20.88 -11.56 8.91
N THR A 388 -22.18 -11.68 9.18
CA THR A 388 -23.25 -10.99 8.43
C THR A 388 -23.37 -9.54 8.89
N MET A 389 -23.19 -8.61 7.95
CA MET A 389 -23.36 -7.17 8.17
C MET A 389 -24.71 -6.69 7.62
N LEU A 390 -25.52 -6.07 8.47
CA LEU A 390 -26.66 -5.25 8.06
C LEU A 390 -26.17 -3.87 7.62
N THR A 391 -26.65 -3.40 6.48
CA THR A 391 -26.41 -2.05 5.97
C THR A 391 -27.75 -1.38 5.70
N ILE A 392 -27.90 -0.14 6.15
CA ILE A 392 -29.10 0.69 5.91
C ILE A 392 -28.67 2.01 5.27
N LYS A 393 -29.36 2.41 4.20
CA LYS A 393 -29.14 3.68 3.49
C LYS A 393 -30.38 4.55 3.64
N LEU A 394 -30.20 5.76 4.18
CA LEU A 394 -31.20 6.82 4.25
C LEU A 394 -31.26 7.55 2.90
N LEU A 395 -32.47 7.75 2.40
CA LEU A 395 -32.79 8.28 1.08
C LEU A 395 -33.64 9.55 1.22
N GLY A 396 -33.45 10.51 0.33
CA GLY A 396 -34.26 11.73 0.24
C GLY A 396 -34.85 11.92 -1.15
N VAL A 397 -36.13 12.30 -1.21
CA VAL A 397 -36.81 12.63 -2.47
C VAL A 397 -36.70 14.12 -2.73
N ASN A 398 -35.84 14.49 -3.69
CA ASN A 398 -35.43 15.86 -3.97
C ASN A 398 -36.63 16.75 -4.33
N SER A 399 -36.75 17.89 -3.64
CA SER A 399 -37.88 18.83 -3.76
C SER A 399 -38.10 19.35 -5.17
N ALA A 400 -37.03 19.52 -5.96
CA ALA A 400 -37.07 20.06 -7.31
C ALA A 400 -37.05 18.96 -8.38
N SER A 401 -36.06 18.05 -8.34
CA SER A 401 -35.87 17.05 -9.40
C SER A 401 -36.80 15.84 -9.30
N LYS A 402 -37.43 15.62 -8.14
CA LYS A 402 -38.17 14.39 -7.76
C LYS A 402 -37.34 13.10 -7.76
N ASN A 403 -36.03 13.17 -8.02
CA ASN A 403 -35.15 12.01 -7.93
C ASN A 403 -34.95 11.60 -6.47
N THR A 404 -34.69 10.32 -6.24
CA THR A 404 -34.31 9.80 -4.93
C THR A 404 -32.79 9.72 -4.83
N GLU A 405 -32.22 10.44 -3.88
CA GLU A 405 -30.79 10.54 -3.62
C GLU A 405 -30.46 9.82 -2.29
N VAL A 406 -29.29 9.21 -2.16
CA VAL A 406 -28.83 8.70 -0.85
C VAL A 406 -28.26 9.87 -0.06
N LEU A 407 -28.65 10.03 1.20
CA LEU A 407 -28.24 11.14 2.06
C LEU A 407 -27.33 10.72 3.20
N ALA A 408 -27.53 9.52 3.74
CA ALA A 408 -26.65 8.90 4.72
C ALA A 408 -26.73 7.37 4.66
N TRP A 409 -25.83 6.71 5.37
CA TRP A 409 -25.81 5.26 5.51
C TRP A 409 -25.21 4.84 6.84
N THR A 410 -25.52 3.62 7.28
CA THR A 410 -24.91 3.01 8.46
C THR A 410 -24.77 1.50 8.29
N CYS A 411 -23.95 0.89 9.13
CA CYS A 411 -23.63 -0.53 9.14
C CYS A 411 -23.67 -1.08 10.57
N SER A 412 -24.08 -2.34 10.73
CA SER A 412 -24.04 -3.04 12.02
C SER A 412 -23.84 -4.55 11.84
N PRO A 413 -22.94 -5.20 12.60
CA PRO A 413 -22.81 -6.65 12.62
C PRO A 413 -24.01 -7.31 13.33
N LEU A 414 -24.63 -8.33 12.72
CA LEU A 414 -25.72 -9.06 13.36
C LEU A 414 -25.26 -9.92 14.55
N TYR A 415 -23.98 -10.30 14.57
CA TYR A 415 -23.32 -10.94 15.72
C TYR A 415 -22.10 -10.10 16.15
N PRO A 416 -22.26 -9.05 16.98
CA PRO A 416 -21.14 -8.20 17.41
C PRO A 416 -20.04 -8.95 18.20
N LYS A 417 -20.39 -10.06 18.86
CA LYS A 417 -19.45 -10.96 19.55
C LYS A 417 -19.75 -12.44 19.26
N GLN A 418 -20.53 -13.08 20.13
CA GLN A 418 -21.08 -14.44 19.96
C GLN A 418 -22.62 -14.43 20.03
N ARG A 419 -23.21 -13.45 20.72
CA ARG A 419 -24.67 -13.21 20.74
C ARG A 419 -25.13 -12.47 19.50
N PHE A 420 -26.37 -12.75 19.11
CA PHE A 420 -27.13 -11.99 18.14
C PHE A 420 -27.48 -10.60 18.68
N VAL A 421 -27.69 -9.63 17.81
CA VAL A 421 -28.15 -8.28 18.17
C VAL A 421 -29.63 -8.31 18.60
N HIS A 422 -29.97 -7.66 19.72
CA HIS A 422 -31.30 -7.67 20.34
C HIS A 422 -31.62 -6.30 20.98
N GLY A 423 -32.90 -6.03 21.23
CA GLY A 423 -33.38 -4.79 21.86
C GLY A 423 -33.30 -3.54 20.98
N THR A 424 -33.56 -2.37 21.56
CA THR A 424 -33.39 -1.07 20.88
C THR A 424 -31.90 -0.74 20.73
N VAL A 425 -31.47 -0.46 19.50
CA VAL A 425 -30.10 -0.05 19.14
C VAL A 425 -30.12 1.27 18.37
N LEU A 426 -29.22 2.18 18.73
CA LEU A 426 -28.99 3.45 18.02
C LEU A 426 -27.76 3.33 17.13
N LEU A 427 -27.88 3.72 15.85
CA LEU A 427 -26.78 3.70 14.89
C LEU A 427 -26.50 5.11 14.34
N SER A 428 -25.29 5.61 14.54
CA SER A 428 -24.76 6.80 13.86
C SER A 428 -24.83 6.62 12.35
N MET A 429 -25.40 7.59 11.62
CA MET A 429 -25.43 7.57 10.16
C MET A 429 -24.34 8.47 9.56
N THR A 430 -23.51 7.90 8.69
CA THR A 430 -22.46 8.60 7.94
C THR A 430 -23.07 9.27 6.71
N LEU A 431 -22.80 10.57 6.53
CA LEU A 431 -23.36 11.37 5.42
C LEU A 431 -22.86 10.88 4.05
N TYR A 432 -23.70 10.95 3.04
CA TYR A 432 -23.43 10.40 1.70
C TYR A 432 -22.59 11.35 0.82
N SER A 433 -21.32 11.47 1.18
CA SER A 433 -20.24 11.88 0.26
C SER A 433 -19.25 10.74 -0.02
N THR A 434 -19.30 9.69 0.80
CA THR A 434 -18.29 8.62 0.87
C THR A 434 -18.94 7.28 1.21
N PHE A 435 -19.67 6.67 0.27
CA PHE A 435 -20.07 5.26 0.42
C PHE A 435 -18.96 4.36 -0.16
N PRO A 436 -18.31 3.50 0.63
CA PRO A 436 -17.29 2.58 0.11
C PRO A 436 -17.95 1.56 -0.83
N THR A 437 -17.69 1.66 -2.13
CA THR A 437 -18.49 1.03 -3.20
C THR A 437 -18.54 -0.51 -3.14
N THR A 438 -17.63 -1.16 -2.40
CA THR A 438 -17.43 -2.62 -2.39
C THR A 438 -17.20 -3.23 -1.01
N MET A 439 -17.15 -2.45 0.08
CA MET A 439 -16.54 -2.92 1.33
C MET A 439 -17.29 -2.47 2.59
N ILE A 440 -17.80 -3.44 3.35
CA ILE A 440 -18.50 -3.26 4.62
C ILE A 440 -17.86 -4.22 5.64
N ALA A 441 -17.37 -3.68 6.76
CA ALA A 441 -16.74 -4.43 7.85
C ALA A 441 -16.95 -3.66 9.17
N PRO A 442 -16.88 -4.32 10.36
CA PRO A 442 -17.20 -3.67 11.63
C PRO A 442 -16.38 -2.40 11.92
N GLY A 443 -15.10 -2.37 11.55
CA GLY A 443 -14.21 -1.21 11.77
C GLY A 443 -14.53 0.06 10.97
N ILE A 444 -15.57 0.02 10.12
CA ILE A 444 -16.15 1.19 9.42
C ILE A 444 -17.23 1.89 10.26
N CYS A 445 -17.91 1.14 11.14
CA CYS A 445 -19.08 1.60 11.86
C CYS A 445 -18.64 2.28 13.18
N SER A 446 -18.78 3.60 13.28
CA SER A 446 -18.28 4.39 14.44
C SER A 446 -19.24 4.39 15.62
N THR A 447 -18.80 3.84 16.76
CA THR A 447 -19.49 3.86 18.06
C THR A 447 -19.10 5.06 18.95
N ASP A 448 -18.05 5.81 18.60
CA ASP A 448 -17.40 6.77 19.51
C ASP A 448 -18.16 8.10 19.69
N ILE A 449 -18.96 8.50 18.70
CA ILE A 449 -19.72 9.76 18.68
C ILE A 449 -21.06 9.53 17.96
N ALA A 450 -22.14 10.06 18.52
CA ALA A 450 -23.44 10.15 17.86
C ALA A 450 -23.35 11.10 16.65
N ALA A 451 -23.55 10.59 15.44
CA ALA A 451 -23.52 11.39 14.22
C ALA A 451 -24.73 12.34 14.14
N PRO A 452 -24.66 13.42 13.32
CA PRO A 452 -25.75 14.39 13.20
C PRO A 452 -27.12 13.76 12.95
N VAL A 453 -27.18 12.66 12.19
CA VAL A 453 -28.37 11.81 12.07
C VAL A 453 -28.11 10.48 12.78
N THR A 454 -29.04 10.08 13.65
CA THR A 454 -28.99 8.80 14.38
C THR A 454 -30.23 7.96 14.08
N LEU A 455 -30.04 6.71 13.66
CA LEU A 455 -31.11 5.78 13.32
C LEU A 455 -31.43 4.87 14.52
N GLN A 456 -32.71 4.77 14.88
CA GLN A 456 -33.20 3.82 15.88
C GLN A 456 -33.72 2.55 15.20
N ILE A 457 -33.23 1.39 15.65
CA ILE A 457 -33.67 0.07 15.21
C ILE A 457 -34.06 -0.74 16.44
N ASP A 458 -35.24 -1.35 16.41
CA ASP A 458 -35.69 -2.28 17.46
C ASP A 458 -35.56 -3.71 16.94
N PHE A 459 -34.59 -4.44 17.48
CA PHE A 459 -34.40 -5.87 17.24
C PHE A 459 -35.23 -6.68 18.25
N PRO A 460 -35.81 -7.83 17.84
CA PRO A 460 -36.50 -8.72 18.76
C PRO A 460 -35.63 -9.15 19.95
N GLU A 461 -36.18 -9.14 21.17
CA GLU A 461 -35.44 -9.53 22.37
C GLU A 461 -35.11 -11.02 22.38
N THR A 462 -33.80 -11.34 22.41
CA THR A 462 -33.32 -12.71 22.26
C THR A 462 -31.98 -12.95 22.92
N ASN A 463 -31.78 -14.18 23.43
CA ASN A 463 -30.51 -14.68 23.97
C ASN A 463 -29.79 -15.64 22.99
N LEU A 464 -30.11 -15.60 21.68
CA LEU A 464 -29.50 -16.46 20.68
C LEU A 464 -27.98 -16.24 20.56
N GLU A 465 -27.21 -17.31 20.76
CA GLU A 465 -25.77 -17.37 20.53
C GLU A 465 -25.45 -18.13 19.23
N PHE A 466 -24.38 -17.73 18.54
CA PHE A 466 -23.95 -18.34 17.29
C PHE A 466 -23.42 -19.76 17.53
N ILE A 467 -24.17 -20.76 17.05
CA ILE A 467 -23.77 -22.17 17.08
C ILE A 467 -22.85 -22.45 15.88
N GLN A 468 -21.55 -22.55 16.14
CA GLN A 468 -20.52 -22.91 15.17
C GLN A 468 -20.87 -24.21 14.40
N PRO A 469 -20.59 -24.31 13.09
CA PRO A 469 -20.65 -25.58 12.37
C PRO A 469 -19.56 -26.53 12.87
N GLU A 470 -19.92 -27.74 13.29
CA GLU A 470 -18.96 -28.83 13.48
C GLU A 470 -18.42 -29.28 12.10
N PRO A 471 -17.15 -29.71 11.98
CA PRO A 471 -16.57 -30.14 10.71
C PRO A 471 -17.00 -31.57 10.33
N GLU A 472 -17.88 -31.71 9.34
CA GLU A 472 -18.42 -32.98 8.86
C GLU A 472 -17.78 -33.40 7.52
N GLU A 473 -17.13 -34.58 7.48
CA GLU A 473 -16.74 -35.20 6.21
C GLU A 473 -17.94 -35.89 5.57
N LYS A 474 -18.57 -35.28 4.57
CA LYS A 474 -19.46 -36.00 3.65
C LYS A 474 -18.65 -36.95 2.77
N ARG A 475 -18.56 -38.20 3.23
CA ARG A 475 -18.14 -39.35 2.41
C ARG A 475 -19.35 -39.91 1.68
N ASP A 476 -19.82 -39.16 0.68
CA ASP A 476 -20.50 -39.79 -0.45
C ASP A 476 -19.48 -40.67 -1.22
N ASP A 477 -19.93 -41.61 -2.04
CA ASP A 477 -19.07 -42.51 -2.83
C ASP A 477 -18.37 -41.78 -3.99
N PHE A 478 -17.43 -40.88 -3.65
CA PHE A 478 -16.59 -40.16 -4.62
C PHE A 478 -15.51 -41.08 -5.18
N GLU A 479 -15.65 -41.47 -6.45
CA GLU A 479 -14.59 -42.15 -7.22
C GLU A 479 -13.23 -41.45 -7.06
N GLU A 480 -12.15 -42.22 -6.92
CA GLU A 480 -10.81 -41.66 -6.83
C GLU A 480 -10.46 -40.88 -8.10
N PRO A 481 -9.93 -39.65 -8.01
CA PRO A 481 -9.61 -38.85 -9.19
C PRO A 481 -8.53 -39.53 -10.02
N THR A 482 -8.81 -39.71 -11.31
CA THR A 482 -7.83 -40.21 -12.29
C THR A 482 -6.56 -39.35 -12.32
N LYS A 483 -5.46 -39.89 -12.86
CA LYS A 483 -4.20 -39.14 -13.01
C LYS A 483 -4.40 -37.89 -13.87
N GLU A 484 -5.33 -37.95 -14.81
CA GLU A 484 -5.77 -36.87 -15.69
C GLU A 484 -6.54 -35.79 -14.89
N CYS A 485 -7.41 -36.19 -13.97
CA CYS A 485 -8.09 -35.27 -13.04
C CYS A 485 -7.09 -34.60 -12.06
N LEU A 486 -6.14 -35.33 -11.50
CA LEU A 486 -5.09 -34.77 -10.64
C LEU A 486 -4.19 -33.77 -11.41
N LYS A 487 -3.84 -34.08 -12.66
CA LYS A 487 -3.17 -33.11 -13.56
C LYS A 487 -4.03 -31.89 -13.87
N HIS A 488 -5.34 -32.05 -13.99
CA HIS A 488 -6.25 -30.93 -14.19
C HIS A 488 -6.28 -30.01 -12.96
N ILE A 489 -6.39 -30.57 -11.75
CA ILE A 489 -6.31 -29.83 -10.48
C ILE A 489 -4.98 -29.06 -10.37
N ALA A 490 -3.85 -29.70 -10.69
CA ALA A 490 -2.54 -29.03 -10.70
C ALA A 490 -2.47 -27.87 -11.71
N ARG A 491 -3.12 -27.98 -12.87
CA ARG A 491 -3.24 -26.87 -13.85
C ARG A 491 -4.22 -25.78 -13.42
N LEU A 492 -5.22 -26.11 -12.59
CA LEU A 492 -6.08 -25.11 -11.95
C LEU A 492 -5.33 -24.35 -10.85
N SER A 493 -4.46 -25.02 -10.08
CA SER A 493 -3.67 -24.42 -8.98
C SER A 493 -2.71 -23.31 -9.39
N GLN A 494 -2.39 -23.23 -10.68
CA GLN A 494 -1.63 -22.12 -11.28
C GLN A 494 -2.47 -20.84 -11.40
N THR A 495 -3.79 -20.89 -11.16
CA THR A 495 -4.70 -19.72 -11.18
C THR A 495 -4.84 -19.13 -9.78
N HIS A 496 -4.92 -17.81 -9.65
CA HIS A 496 -5.26 -17.14 -8.39
C HIS A 496 -6.78 -17.19 -8.11
N SER A 497 -7.19 -17.13 -6.83
CA SER A 497 -8.59 -17.30 -6.39
C SER A 497 -9.56 -16.33 -7.07
N LEU A 498 -9.22 -15.04 -7.10
CA LEU A 498 -10.03 -13.99 -7.71
C LEU A 498 -10.05 -14.02 -9.26
N LEU A 499 -9.22 -14.87 -9.88
CA LEU A 499 -9.09 -15.02 -11.33
C LEU A 499 -9.65 -16.36 -11.84
N LEU A 500 -10.17 -17.22 -10.95
CA LEU A 500 -10.76 -18.50 -11.30
C LEU A 500 -12.23 -18.31 -11.75
N SER A 501 -12.62 -18.92 -12.87
CA SER A 501 -14.03 -18.92 -13.30
C SER A 501 -14.87 -19.90 -12.48
N GLU A 502 -16.15 -19.59 -12.23
CA GLU A 502 -17.04 -20.45 -11.42
C GLU A 502 -17.05 -21.91 -11.87
N GLN A 503 -17.02 -22.17 -13.19
CA GLN A 503 -16.99 -23.53 -13.73
C GLN A 503 -15.75 -24.31 -13.27
N LYS A 504 -14.57 -23.66 -13.22
CA LYS A 504 -13.34 -24.25 -12.71
C LYS A 504 -13.37 -24.38 -11.18
N GLY A 505 -13.95 -23.40 -10.47
CA GLY A 505 -14.15 -23.45 -9.03
C GLY A 505 -15.01 -24.65 -8.61
N ARG A 506 -16.14 -24.88 -9.30
CA ARG A 506 -17.01 -26.05 -9.05
C ARG A 506 -16.27 -27.38 -9.21
N VAL A 507 -15.36 -27.50 -10.20
CA VAL A 507 -14.51 -28.70 -10.36
C VAL A 507 -13.53 -28.84 -9.20
N LEU A 508 -12.89 -27.75 -8.76
CA LEU A 508 -11.96 -27.80 -7.64
C LEU A 508 -12.66 -28.13 -6.30
N TRP A 509 -13.84 -27.55 -6.06
CA TRP A 509 -14.66 -27.85 -4.89
C TRP A 509 -15.15 -29.30 -4.89
N PHE A 510 -15.55 -29.85 -6.04
CA PHE A 510 -15.92 -31.26 -6.16
C PHE A 510 -14.78 -32.18 -5.65
N TYR A 511 -13.53 -31.90 -6.04
CA TYR A 511 -12.34 -32.64 -5.59
C TYR A 511 -11.66 -32.10 -4.32
N ARG A 512 -12.33 -31.27 -3.50
CA ARG A 512 -11.74 -30.58 -2.33
C ARG A 512 -10.94 -31.48 -1.38
N TYR A 513 -11.44 -32.68 -1.07
CA TYR A 513 -10.79 -33.63 -0.16
C TYR A 513 -9.55 -34.35 -0.74
N TYR A 514 -9.33 -34.24 -2.05
CA TYR A 514 -8.12 -34.73 -2.76
C TYR A 514 -7.10 -33.60 -3.03
N CYS A 515 -7.43 -32.36 -2.70
CA CYS A 515 -6.53 -31.21 -2.79
C CYS A 515 -5.60 -31.14 -1.56
N ASN A 516 -4.34 -30.78 -1.77
CA ASN A 516 -3.32 -30.60 -0.75
C ASN A 516 -2.20 -29.69 -1.26
N ASN A 517 -1.25 -29.32 -0.40
CA ASN A 517 -0.15 -28.40 -0.71
C ASN A 517 0.80 -28.84 -1.85
N GLN A 518 0.75 -30.09 -2.31
CA GLN A 518 1.53 -30.57 -3.47
C GLN A 518 0.82 -30.37 -4.81
N ASN A 519 -0.52 -30.23 -4.81
CA ASN A 519 -1.33 -30.13 -6.03
C ASN A 519 -2.23 -28.89 -6.10
N CYS A 520 -2.40 -28.16 -4.99
CA CYS A 520 -3.23 -26.98 -4.90
C CYS A 520 -2.81 -26.04 -3.75
N SER A 521 -3.45 -24.88 -3.64
CA SER A 521 -3.31 -23.95 -2.52
C SER A 521 -4.64 -23.83 -1.76
N LEU A 522 -4.57 -23.77 -0.42
CA LEU A 522 -5.77 -23.74 0.42
C LEU A 522 -6.69 -22.53 0.13
N PRO A 523 -6.19 -21.29 -0.10
CA PRO A 523 -7.04 -20.16 -0.49
C PRO A 523 -7.78 -20.42 -1.81
N LEU A 524 -7.20 -21.14 -2.77
CA LEU A 524 -7.87 -21.47 -4.02
C LEU A 524 -8.98 -22.51 -3.81
N VAL A 525 -8.75 -23.53 -2.98
CA VAL A 525 -9.76 -24.56 -2.66
C VAL A 525 -10.94 -23.96 -1.89
N LEU A 526 -10.68 -23.22 -0.82
CA LEU A 526 -11.75 -22.59 -0.02
C LEU A 526 -12.46 -21.47 -0.79
N GLY A 527 -11.72 -20.67 -1.56
CA GLY A 527 -12.29 -19.63 -2.43
C GLY A 527 -13.09 -20.17 -3.62
N SER A 528 -12.98 -21.48 -3.92
CA SER A 528 -13.77 -22.16 -4.94
C SER A 528 -15.12 -22.70 -4.44
N ALA A 529 -15.42 -22.55 -3.14
CA ALA A 529 -16.67 -23.00 -2.56
C ALA A 529 -17.91 -22.33 -3.21
N PRO A 530 -19.01 -23.07 -3.40
CA PRO A 530 -20.20 -22.55 -4.08
C PRO A 530 -20.99 -21.53 -3.25
N SER A 531 -20.74 -21.47 -1.94
CA SER A 531 -21.63 -20.89 -0.94
C SER A 531 -20.87 -20.66 0.37
N TRP A 532 -21.52 -19.95 1.30
CA TRP A 532 -21.10 -19.77 2.70
C TRP A 532 -22.18 -20.21 3.69
N ASP A 533 -23.10 -21.08 3.26
CA ASP A 533 -24.08 -21.71 4.14
C ASP A 533 -23.42 -22.68 5.14
N ARG A 534 -24.17 -23.00 6.21
CA ARG A 534 -23.72 -23.86 7.31
C ARG A 534 -23.13 -25.21 6.87
N THR A 535 -23.62 -25.81 5.79
CA THR A 535 -23.09 -27.10 5.30
C THR A 535 -21.80 -26.92 4.50
N THR A 536 -21.73 -25.90 3.64
CA THR A 536 -20.49 -25.60 2.90
C THR A 536 -19.36 -25.16 3.85
N VAL A 537 -19.66 -24.38 4.90
CA VAL A 537 -18.67 -23.99 5.93
C VAL A 537 -18.19 -25.18 6.78
N SER A 538 -19.08 -26.11 7.12
CA SER A 538 -18.70 -27.37 7.78
C SER A 538 -17.66 -28.16 6.96
N GLU A 539 -17.86 -28.26 5.64
CA GLU A 539 -16.88 -28.89 4.74
C GLU A 539 -15.59 -28.07 4.59
N MET A 540 -15.66 -26.73 4.58
CA MET A 540 -14.46 -25.88 4.62
C MET A 540 -13.61 -26.19 5.86
N TYR A 541 -14.23 -26.31 7.03
CA TYR A 541 -13.53 -26.65 8.27
C TYR A 541 -12.96 -28.08 8.24
N ALA A 542 -13.64 -29.05 7.60
CA ALA A 542 -13.12 -30.40 7.41
C ALA A 542 -11.87 -30.43 6.50
N VAL A 543 -11.87 -29.65 5.41
CA VAL A 543 -10.69 -29.46 4.54
C VAL A 543 -9.56 -28.74 5.30
N LEU A 544 -9.87 -27.65 6.00
CA LEU A 544 -8.93 -26.86 6.79
C LEU A 544 -8.22 -27.70 7.86
N ARG A 545 -8.98 -28.53 8.59
CA ARG A 545 -8.47 -29.45 9.63
C ARG A 545 -7.55 -30.55 9.09
N ARG A 546 -7.66 -30.88 7.80
CA ARG A 546 -6.82 -31.87 7.10
C ARG A 546 -5.64 -31.26 6.36
N TRP A 547 -5.63 -29.95 6.11
CA TRP A 547 -4.56 -29.30 5.37
C TRP A 547 -3.24 -29.34 6.14
N ARG A 548 -2.14 -29.48 5.40
CA ARG A 548 -0.78 -29.35 5.93
C ARG A 548 -0.08 -28.26 5.13
N PHE A 549 0.27 -27.18 5.81
CA PHE A 549 1.07 -26.11 5.22
C PHE A 549 2.52 -26.57 5.11
N SER A 550 3.17 -26.27 3.98
CA SER A 550 4.62 -26.46 3.80
C SER A 550 5.40 -25.22 4.21
N ASN A 551 4.81 -24.04 3.99
CA ASN A 551 5.36 -22.74 4.33
C ASN A 551 4.25 -21.87 4.98
N PRO A 552 4.48 -21.22 6.14
CA PRO A 552 3.52 -20.31 6.76
C PRO A 552 2.91 -19.25 5.84
N LEU A 553 3.66 -18.79 4.83
CA LEU A 553 3.24 -17.75 3.89
C LEU A 553 2.11 -18.20 2.95
N GLU A 554 1.87 -19.51 2.79
CA GLU A 554 0.68 -20.05 2.12
C GLU A 554 -0.62 -19.54 2.77
N ALA A 555 -0.60 -19.30 4.08
CA ALA A 555 -1.76 -18.88 4.84
C ALA A 555 -2.11 -17.39 4.69
N LEU A 556 -1.22 -16.55 4.13
CA LEU A 556 -1.49 -15.11 3.93
C LEU A 556 -2.74 -14.86 3.06
N GLY A 557 -2.99 -15.74 2.08
CA GLY A 557 -4.18 -15.68 1.23
C GLY A 557 -5.51 -15.93 1.98
N LEU A 558 -5.46 -16.47 3.21
CA LEU A 558 -6.65 -16.64 4.07
C LEU A 558 -6.94 -15.42 4.96
N LEU A 559 -6.08 -14.38 4.93
CA LEU A 559 -6.32 -13.11 5.63
C LEU A 559 -6.92 -12.02 4.72
N THR A 560 -7.15 -12.29 3.44
CA THR A 560 -7.74 -11.32 2.51
C THR A 560 -9.23 -11.10 2.80
N PHE A 561 -9.84 -10.10 2.14
CA PHE A 561 -11.28 -9.81 2.27
C PHE A 561 -12.18 -10.97 1.79
N SER A 562 -11.63 -11.88 0.99
CA SER A 562 -12.30 -13.08 0.49
C SER A 562 -12.67 -14.08 1.60
N PHE A 563 -12.03 -13.99 2.77
CA PHE A 563 -12.19 -14.90 3.91
C PHE A 563 -12.49 -14.12 5.22
N PRO A 564 -13.76 -13.77 5.48
CA PRO A 564 -14.15 -13.07 6.72
C PRO A 564 -14.28 -14.03 7.93
N ASP A 565 -14.58 -15.31 7.69
CA ASP A 565 -14.79 -16.35 8.72
C ASP A 565 -13.65 -16.36 9.75
N GLN A 566 -14.01 -16.22 11.02
CA GLN A 566 -13.03 -15.99 12.08
C GLN A 566 -12.15 -17.20 12.40
N ASP A 567 -12.50 -18.42 12.00
CA ASP A 567 -11.74 -19.63 12.33
C ASP A 567 -10.83 -20.09 11.17
N ILE A 568 -11.21 -19.80 9.92
CA ILE A 568 -10.28 -19.74 8.77
C ILE A 568 -9.19 -18.71 9.07
N ARG A 569 -9.56 -17.49 9.48
CA ARG A 569 -8.59 -16.43 9.84
C ARG A 569 -7.73 -16.80 11.05
N ARG A 570 -8.31 -17.40 12.10
CA ARG A 570 -7.55 -17.93 13.26
C ARG A 570 -6.48 -18.92 12.83
N THR A 571 -6.85 -19.88 11.97
CA THR A 571 -5.91 -20.90 11.47
C THR A 571 -4.79 -20.27 10.66
N ALA A 572 -5.09 -19.21 9.90
CA ALA A 572 -4.07 -18.45 9.17
C ALA A 572 -3.08 -17.73 10.11
N VAL A 573 -3.59 -17.07 11.15
CA VAL A 573 -2.75 -16.43 12.19
C VAL A 573 -1.87 -17.46 12.91
N GLN A 574 -2.39 -18.65 13.21
CA GLN A 574 -1.61 -19.74 13.81
C GLN A 574 -0.46 -20.24 12.94
N GLN A 575 -0.55 -20.10 11.61
CA GLN A 575 0.60 -20.37 10.72
C GLN A 575 1.61 -19.22 10.78
N ILE A 576 1.14 -17.97 10.66
CA ILE A 576 1.97 -16.76 10.67
C ILE A 576 2.70 -16.58 12.02
N GLU A 577 2.15 -17.10 13.12
CA GLU A 577 2.78 -17.15 14.45
C GLU A 577 4.07 -18.00 14.49
N ASN A 578 4.36 -18.81 13.46
CA ASN A 578 5.63 -19.54 13.32
C ASN A 578 6.75 -18.73 12.64
N LEU A 579 6.46 -17.58 12.03
CA LEU A 579 7.48 -16.73 11.39
C LEU A 579 8.42 -16.09 12.42
N SER A 580 9.68 -15.89 12.08
CA SER A 580 10.58 -15.01 12.84
C SER A 580 10.09 -13.56 12.85
N ASN A 581 10.64 -12.72 13.73
CA ASN A 581 10.31 -11.30 13.75
C ASN A 581 10.80 -10.55 12.50
N ASP A 582 11.88 -11.04 11.86
CA ASP A 582 12.43 -10.43 10.65
C ASP A 582 11.61 -10.79 9.40
N GLU A 583 11.18 -12.05 9.25
CA GLU A 583 10.20 -12.45 8.22
C GLU A 583 8.86 -11.72 8.40
N LEU A 584 8.38 -11.59 9.65
CA LEU A 584 7.14 -10.86 9.93
C LEU A 584 7.20 -9.40 9.46
N LEU A 585 8.37 -8.75 9.60
CA LEU A 585 8.60 -7.39 9.12
C LEU A 585 8.54 -7.26 7.59
N GLU A 586 8.86 -8.31 6.84
CA GLU A 586 8.72 -8.33 5.38
C GLU A 586 7.26 -8.30 4.90
N TYR A 587 6.29 -8.68 5.75
CA TYR A 587 4.86 -8.75 5.42
C TYR A 587 3.96 -7.83 6.28
N LEU A 588 4.54 -7.14 7.27
CA LEU A 588 3.85 -6.26 8.21
C LEU A 588 2.95 -5.19 7.55
N PRO A 589 3.31 -4.55 6.42
CA PRO A 589 2.42 -3.64 5.69
C PRO A 589 1.07 -4.27 5.30
N GLN A 590 1.06 -5.47 4.72
CA GLN A 590 -0.18 -6.19 4.38
C GLN A 590 -0.92 -6.62 5.63
N LEU A 591 -0.21 -7.10 6.65
CA LEU A 591 -0.80 -7.51 7.93
C LEU A 591 -1.53 -6.34 8.61
N VAL A 592 -1.04 -5.10 8.50
CA VAL A 592 -1.74 -3.90 8.95
C VAL A 592 -2.97 -3.60 8.08
N GLN A 593 -2.87 -3.75 6.77
CA GLN A 593 -3.99 -3.47 5.86
C GLN A 593 -5.15 -4.46 5.99
N VAL A 594 -4.89 -5.72 6.32
CA VAL A 594 -5.96 -6.70 6.60
C VAL A 594 -6.61 -6.55 7.97
N LEU A 595 -6.12 -5.67 8.86
CA LEU A 595 -6.81 -5.34 10.12
C LEU A 595 -8.20 -4.71 9.90
N LYS A 596 -8.49 -4.23 8.69
CA LYS A 596 -9.82 -3.78 8.24
C LYS A 596 -10.86 -4.91 8.16
N PHE A 597 -10.40 -6.14 7.98
CA PHE A 597 -11.24 -7.34 7.80
C PHE A 597 -11.39 -8.16 9.09
N GLU A 598 -10.72 -7.75 10.17
CA GLU A 598 -10.88 -8.36 11.49
C GLU A 598 -12.23 -7.96 12.09
N TRP A 599 -13.00 -8.94 12.57
CA TRP A 599 -14.35 -8.69 13.08
C TRP A 599 -14.38 -7.96 14.44
N SER A 600 -13.26 -7.98 15.15
CA SER A 600 -13.09 -7.37 16.48
C SER A 600 -11.64 -6.96 16.71
N LEU A 601 -11.42 -5.92 17.51
CA LEU A 601 -10.09 -5.55 18.03
C LEU A 601 -9.50 -6.61 18.98
N GLU A 602 -10.30 -7.57 19.45
CA GLU A 602 -9.86 -8.71 20.26
C GLU A 602 -9.40 -9.92 19.41
N SER A 603 -9.22 -9.78 18.09
CA SER A 603 -8.94 -10.90 17.18
C SER A 603 -7.54 -11.54 17.37
N PRO A 604 -7.31 -12.75 16.83
CA PRO A 604 -6.01 -13.40 16.86
C PRO A 604 -4.90 -12.56 16.22
N LEU A 605 -5.18 -11.88 15.09
CA LEU A 605 -4.16 -11.11 14.38
C LEU A 605 -3.71 -9.87 15.17
N VAL A 606 -4.66 -9.14 15.78
CA VAL A 606 -4.33 -7.99 16.65
C VAL A 606 -3.47 -8.46 17.84
N LYS A 607 -3.84 -9.58 18.46
CA LYS A 607 -3.09 -10.19 19.57
C LYS A 607 -1.69 -10.62 19.15
N LEU A 608 -1.51 -11.25 17.99
CA LEU A 608 -0.19 -11.60 17.44
C LEU A 608 0.68 -10.35 17.24
N LEU A 609 0.17 -9.31 16.58
CA LEU A 609 0.94 -8.10 16.29
C LEU A 609 1.35 -7.34 17.57
N LEU A 610 0.50 -7.29 18.60
CA LEU A 610 0.85 -6.72 19.90
C LEU A 610 1.87 -7.59 20.65
N ASN A 611 1.69 -8.92 20.67
CA ASN A 611 2.63 -9.85 21.29
C ASN A 611 4.03 -9.79 20.66
N ARG A 612 4.13 -9.70 19.33
CA ARG A 612 5.42 -9.56 18.64
C ARG A 612 6.02 -8.16 18.82
N SER A 613 5.20 -7.13 19.03
CA SER A 613 5.68 -5.79 19.41
C SER A 613 6.31 -5.77 20.81
N LEU A 614 5.79 -6.55 21.76
CA LEU A 614 6.41 -6.74 23.09
C LEU A 614 7.75 -7.51 23.01
N GLN A 615 7.98 -8.29 21.95
CA GLN A 615 9.18 -9.09 21.74
C GLN A 615 10.25 -8.39 20.87
N SER A 616 9.88 -7.38 20.08
CA SER A 616 10.80 -6.70 19.16
C SER A 616 10.46 -5.21 19.01
N ILE A 617 11.41 -4.36 19.40
CA ILE A 617 11.37 -2.91 19.18
C ILE A 617 11.22 -2.58 17.69
N GLN A 618 11.80 -3.37 16.78
CA GLN A 618 11.69 -3.14 15.34
C GLN A 618 10.28 -3.45 14.81
N VAL A 619 9.62 -4.48 15.34
CA VAL A 619 8.20 -4.78 15.04
C VAL A 619 7.31 -3.65 15.60
N ALA A 620 7.48 -3.28 16.87
CA ALA A 620 6.71 -2.21 17.50
C ALA A 620 6.85 -0.87 16.78
N HIS A 621 8.08 -0.51 16.37
CA HIS A 621 8.39 0.75 15.70
C HIS A 621 7.86 0.80 14.26
N GLN A 622 8.04 -0.26 13.49
CA GLN A 622 7.49 -0.34 12.13
C GLN A 622 5.95 -0.38 12.16
N LEU A 623 5.35 -1.11 13.10
CA LEU A 623 3.90 -1.16 13.30
C LEU A 623 3.34 0.21 13.71
N TYR A 624 4.04 0.96 14.57
CA TYR A 624 3.66 2.32 14.96
C TYR A 624 3.54 3.23 13.74
N TRP A 625 4.55 3.27 12.87
CA TRP A 625 4.54 4.12 11.67
C TRP A 625 3.50 3.67 10.64
N LEU A 626 3.31 2.37 10.44
CA LEU A 626 2.27 1.83 9.57
C LEU A 626 0.86 2.19 10.06
N LEU A 627 0.55 1.98 11.34
CA LEU A 627 -0.73 2.37 11.95
C LEU A 627 -0.94 3.90 11.93
N LYS A 628 0.11 4.67 12.23
CA LYS A 628 0.05 6.14 12.22
C LYS A 628 -0.24 6.69 10.82
N ASN A 629 0.25 6.03 9.78
CA ASN A 629 -0.08 6.35 8.40
C ASN A 629 -1.47 5.84 7.98
N ALA A 630 -1.90 4.67 8.45
CA ALA A 630 -3.21 4.11 8.14
C ALA A 630 -4.38 4.95 8.69
N GLN A 631 -4.15 5.77 9.73
CA GLN A 631 -5.10 6.78 10.22
C GLN A 631 -5.49 7.85 9.19
N ASN A 632 -4.81 7.95 8.05
CA ASN A 632 -5.20 8.80 6.92
C ASN A 632 -6.41 8.25 6.13
N GLU A 633 -6.80 6.98 6.37
CA GLU A 633 -7.97 6.34 5.77
C GLU A 633 -9.26 6.73 6.54
N ALA A 634 -10.09 7.59 5.96
CA ALA A 634 -11.24 8.20 6.66
C ALA A 634 -12.17 7.19 7.35
N HIS A 635 -12.50 6.07 6.70
CA HIS A 635 -13.43 5.06 7.22
C HIS A 635 -12.86 4.21 8.37
N PHE A 636 -11.54 3.99 8.42
CA PHE A 636 -10.89 3.13 9.43
C PHE A 636 -10.06 3.91 10.44
N LYS A 637 -10.03 5.24 10.36
CA LYS A 637 -9.25 6.13 11.22
C LYS A 637 -9.41 5.80 12.71
N ILE A 638 -10.65 5.63 13.19
CA ILE A 638 -10.96 5.32 14.60
C ILE A 638 -10.44 3.93 14.97
N TRP A 639 -10.63 2.92 14.12
CA TRP A 639 -10.11 1.55 14.31
C TRP A 639 -8.58 1.56 14.49
N TYR A 640 -7.87 2.28 13.61
CA TYR A 640 -6.42 2.47 13.71
C TYR A 640 -5.98 3.42 14.84
N GLN A 641 -6.85 4.27 15.38
CA GLN A 641 -6.57 5.05 16.60
C GLN A 641 -6.64 4.14 17.84
N LYS A 642 -7.69 3.31 17.97
CA LYS A 642 -7.81 2.33 19.06
C LYS A 642 -6.65 1.31 19.04
N LEU A 643 -6.24 0.83 17.86
CA LEU A 643 -5.06 -0.02 17.68
C LEU A 643 -3.73 0.68 18.04
N LEU A 644 -3.53 1.93 17.60
CA LEU A 644 -2.30 2.67 17.92
C LEU A 644 -2.19 2.95 19.42
N ALA A 645 -3.29 3.26 20.11
CA ALA A 645 -3.31 3.44 21.55
C ALA A 645 -2.92 2.15 22.30
N ALA A 646 -3.44 0.99 21.88
CA ALA A 646 -3.05 -0.30 22.44
C ALA A 646 -1.56 -0.61 22.22
N LEU A 647 -1.03 -0.36 21.02
CA LEU A 647 0.41 -0.49 20.75
C LEU A 647 1.25 0.46 21.61
N GLN A 648 0.85 1.72 21.75
CA GLN A 648 1.56 2.69 22.58
C GLN A 648 1.55 2.29 24.06
N PHE A 649 0.47 1.71 24.56
CA PHE A 649 0.44 1.12 25.91
C PHE A 649 1.46 -0.03 26.04
N CYS A 650 1.51 -0.95 25.07
CA CYS A 650 2.48 -2.05 25.04
C CYS A 650 3.94 -1.59 24.85
N ALA A 651 4.19 -0.48 24.17
CA ALA A 651 5.53 0.01 23.82
C ALA A 651 6.36 0.52 25.02
N GLY A 652 5.71 0.84 26.14
CA GLY A 652 6.37 1.42 27.32
C GLY A 652 6.86 2.85 27.12
N GLU A 653 7.26 3.51 28.21
CA GLU A 653 7.55 4.95 28.21
C GLU A 653 8.72 5.32 27.28
N THR A 654 9.82 4.56 27.34
CA THR A 654 11.05 4.86 26.58
C THR A 654 10.81 4.91 25.07
N LEU A 655 10.06 3.95 24.52
CA LEU A 655 9.77 3.92 23.08
C LEU A 655 8.71 4.96 22.69
N ASN A 656 7.76 5.28 23.58
CA ASN A 656 6.85 6.43 23.37
C ASN A 656 7.58 7.77 23.33
N ASN A 657 8.59 7.95 24.19
CA ASN A 657 9.44 9.14 24.20
C ASN A 657 10.27 9.25 22.90
N GLU A 658 10.78 8.13 22.37
CA GLU A 658 11.39 8.11 21.03
C GLU A 658 10.38 8.45 19.92
N PHE A 659 9.18 7.86 19.91
CA PHE A 659 8.12 8.24 18.97
C PHE A 659 7.75 9.73 19.09
N ALA A 660 7.81 10.33 20.27
CA ALA A 660 7.57 11.76 20.45
C ALA A 660 8.66 12.64 19.81
N LYS A 661 9.93 12.26 19.97
CA LYS A 661 11.07 12.89 19.27
C LYS A 661 10.92 12.78 17.75
N GLU A 662 10.64 11.58 17.24
CA GLU A 662 10.47 11.33 15.81
C GLU A 662 9.28 12.12 15.22
N ARG A 663 8.14 12.20 15.92
CA ARG A 663 7.01 13.06 15.52
C ARG A 663 7.40 14.54 15.47
N LYS A 664 8.20 15.03 16.41
CA LYS A 664 8.70 16.43 16.42
C LYS A 664 9.66 16.65 15.24
N LEU A 665 10.55 15.70 14.95
CA LEU A 665 11.45 15.74 13.79
C LEU A 665 10.69 15.79 12.46
N ILE A 666 9.70 14.91 12.26
CA ILE A 666 8.86 14.90 11.03
C ILE A 666 8.12 16.22 10.84
N ARG A 667 7.49 16.78 11.89
CA ARG A 667 6.83 18.10 11.82
C ARG A 667 7.78 19.22 11.42
N ILE A 668 9.02 19.25 11.94
CA ILE A 668 10.00 20.26 11.55
C ILE A 668 10.40 20.09 10.07
N LEU A 669 10.56 18.85 9.58
CA LEU A 669 10.82 18.59 8.16
C LEU A 669 9.64 18.98 7.25
N GLU A 670 8.41 18.77 7.72
CA GLU A 670 7.16 19.18 7.06
C GLU A 670 7.13 20.71 6.88
N ASP A 671 7.28 21.48 7.97
CA ASP A 671 7.35 22.95 7.93
C ASP A 671 8.45 23.46 6.97
N ILE A 672 9.65 22.85 7.02
CA ILE A 672 10.77 23.24 6.15
C ILE A 672 10.40 22.99 4.68
N ALA A 673 9.80 21.84 4.36
CA ALA A 673 9.44 21.49 3.00
C ALA A 673 8.34 22.42 2.45
N GLU A 674 7.33 22.77 3.25
CA GLU A 674 6.29 23.73 2.82
C GLU A 674 6.87 25.12 2.56
N LYS A 675 7.70 25.64 3.48
CA LYS A 675 8.36 26.94 3.32
C LYS A 675 9.32 26.98 2.13
N VAL A 676 10.08 25.90 1.91
CA VAL A 676 10.96 25.75 0.73
C VAL A 676 10.14 25.69 -0.55
N LYS A 677 9.03 24.94 -0.58
CA LYS A 677 8.15 24.80 -1.76
C LYS A 677 7.47 26.12 -2.13
N THR A 678 6.95 26.84 -1.15
CA THR A 678 6.25 28.14 -1.31
C THR A 678 7.17 29.33 -1.56
N ALA A 679 8.43 29.29 -1.10
CA ALA A 679 9.41 30.34 -1.39
C ALA A 679 9.71 30.45 -2.90
N SER A 680 9.92 31.68 -3.38
CA SER A 680 10.34 31.92 -4.77
C SER A 680 11.79 31.48 -5.01
N ASP A 681 12.08 31.05 -6.24
CA ASP A 681 13.37 30.50 -6.68
C ASP A 681 14.64 31.15 -6.12
N PRO A 682 14.84 32.49 -6.18
CA PRO A 682 16.04 33.12 -5.64
C PRO A 682 16.13 33.01 -4.10
N LYS A 683 15.00 33.08 -3.39
CA LYS A 683 14.94 33.02 -1.91
C LYS A 683 14.94 31.60 -1.36
N ARG A 684 14.58 30.59 -2.16
CA ARG A 684 14.40 29.19 -1.70
C ARG A 684 15.62 28.62 -0.99
N LYS A 685 16.84 28.96 -1.43
CA LYS A 685 18.10 28.54 -0.77
C LYS A 685 18.36 29.25 0.56
N GLU A 686 17.96 30.52 0.66
CA GLU A 686 18.07 31.33 1.89
C GLU A 686 17.08 30.82 2.94
N VAL A 687 15.83 30.58 2.54
CA VAL A 687 14.77 30.00 3.37
C VAL A 687 15.18 28.63 3.92
N LEU A 688 15.76 27.75 3.09
CA LEU A 688 16.30 26.49 3.59
C LEU A 688 17.39 26.72 4.65
N LYS A 689 18.41 27.54 4.36
CA LYS A 689 19.48 27.82 5.34
C LYS A 689 18.95 28.42 6.65
N MET A 690 17.94 29.28 6.59
CA MET A 690 17.30 29.88 7.76
C MET A 690 16.53 28.85 8.59
N GLU A 691 15.71 28.00 7.96
CA GLU A 691 14.87 27.04 8.70
C GLU A 691 15.65 25.80 9.19
N LEU A 692 16.80 25.44 8.58
CA LEU A 692 17.69 24.38 9.09
C LEU A 692 18.17 24.64 10.52
N ASN A 693 18.22 25.91 10.98
CA ASN A 693 18.51 26.25 12.38
C ASN A 693 17.50 25.60 13.36
N ARG A 694 16.25 25.37 12.94
CA ARG A 694 15.22 24.72 13.77
C ARG A 694 15.52 23.23 14.00
N LEU A 695 16.12 22.55 13.01
CA LEU A 695 16.64 21.19 13.19
C LEU A 695 17.86 21.19 14.12
N GLN A 696 18.75 22.17 13.99
CA GLN A 696 19.90 22.30 14.90
C GLN A 696 19.44 22.52 16.35
N GLN A 697 18.47 23.42 16.59
CA GLN A 697 17.86 23.62 17.91
C GLN A 697 17.20 22.34 18.44
N PHE A 698 16.45 21.61 17.61
CA PHE A 698 15.88 20.31 18.00
C PHE A 698 16.95 19.33 18.50
N PHE A 699 18.11 19.23 17.85
CA PHE A 699 19.20 18.39 18.33
C PHE A 699 19.94 18.96 19.55
N GLN A 700 20.01 20.30 19.71
CA GLN A 700 20.52 20.92 20.94
C GLN A 700 19.65 20.58 22.15
N GLU A 701 18.32 20.52 21.99
CA GLU A 701 17.37 20.10 23.02
C GLU A 701 17.43 18.59 23.26
N VAL A 702 17.27 17.79 22.21
CA VAL A 702 16.98 16.35 22.29
C VAL A 702 18.23 15.45 22.37
N LYS A 703 19.40 15.99 21.99
CA LYS A 703 20.72 15.32 21.85
C LYS A 703 20.76 14.20 20.81
N VAL A 704 19.91 13.18 20.94
CA VAL A 704 19.83 12.03 20.03
C VAL A 704 18.39 11.63 19.72
N CYS A 705 18.14 11.35 18.44
CA CYS A 705 16.86 10.88 17.92
C CYS A 705 17.09 9.67 17.01
N ARG A 706 16.15 8.73 16.97
CA ARG A 706 16.08 7.69 15.93
C ARG A 706 15.48 8.24 14.63
N LEU A 707 15.68 7.54 13.52
CA LEU A 707 15.03 7.84 12.24
C LEU A 707 13.88 6.85 11.98
N PRO A 708 12.67 7.32 11.60
CA PRO A 708 11.55 6.44 11.27
C PRO A 708 11.86 5.36 10.22
N LEU A 709 12.81 5.60 9.29
CA LEU A 709 13.25 4.59 8.31
C LEU A 709 13.81 3.30 8.95
N ASN A 710 14.43 3.38 10.13
CA ASN A 710 15.00 2.25 10.85
C ASN A 710 15.36 2.67 12.30
N PRO A 711 14.81 2.04 13.35
CA PRO A 711 15.12 2.41 14.74
C PRO A 711 16.58 2.14 15.16
N ALA A 712 17.37 1.43 14.34
CA ALA A 712 18.82 1.29 14.51
C ALA A 712 19.64 2.51 14.00
N LEU A 713 19.03 3.41 13.20
CA LEU A 713 19.69 4.63 12.73
C LEU A 713 19.49 5.76 13.75
N VAL A 714 20.52 6.02 14.56
CA VAL A 714 20.54 7.07 15.58
C VAL A 714 21.32 8.29 15.07
N VAL A 715 20.71 9.46 15.16
CA VAL A 715 21.25 10.74 14.68
C VAL A 715 21.34 11.77 15.80
N GLN A 716 22.39 12.60 15.75
CA GLN A 716 22.75 13.57 16.79
C GLN A 716 22.82 15.03 16.30
N GLY A 717 22.58 15.27 15.01
CA GLY A 717 22.68 16.59 14.41
C GLY A 717 22.49 16.57 12.89
N ILE A 718 22.69 17.72 12.24
CA ILE A 718 22.70 17.84 10.77
C ILE A 718 23.96 18.54 10.27
N GLU A 719 24.46 18.07 9.13
CA GLU A 719 25.53 18.72 8.38
C GLU A 719 24.91 19.74 7.41
N ALA A 720 24.68 20.96 7.90
CA ALA A 720 23.80 21.93 7.25
C ALA A 720 24.21 22.34 5.82
N ASP A 721 25.51 22.40 5.51
CA ASP A 721 25.98 22.71 4.13
C ASP A 721 25.86 21.53 3.15
N SER A 722 25.70 20.29 3.65
CA SER A 722 25.35 19.12 2.85
C SER A 722 23.85 18.95 2.63
N CYS A 723 23.00 19.73 3.31
CA CYS A 723 21.55 19.76 3.10
C CYS A 723 21.18 20.59 1.85
N SER A 724 20.17 20.15 1.10
CA SER A 724 19.71 20.83 -0.12
C SER A 724 18.23 20.51 -0.40
N TYR A 725 17.72 20.93 -1.56
CA TYR A 725 16.46 20.44 -2.13
C TYR A 725 16.71 19.97 -3.57
N PHE A 726 15.85 19.09 -4.09
CA PHE A 726 15.85 18.71 -5.50
C PHE A 726 14.93 19.63 -6.30
N THR A 727 15.28 19.94 -7.55
CA THR A 727 14.52 20.85 -8.43
C THR A 727 13.43 20.12 -9.23
N SER A 728 12.68 19.24 -8.57
CA SER A 728 11.47 18.60 -9.13
C SER A 728 10.22 19.30 -8.61
N ASN A 729 9.05 19.02 -9.20
CA ASN A 729 7.78 19.73 -8.91
C ASN A 729 7.38 19.76 -7.41
N ALA A 730 7.81 18.76 -6.63
CA ALA A 730 7.53 18.67 -5.19
C ALA A 730 8.56 19.39 -4.30
N PHE A 731 9.69 19.86 -4.86
CA PHE A 731 10.86 20.41 -4.16
C PHE A 731 11.31 19.61 -2.91
N PRO A 732 11.48 18.27 -3.00
CA PRO A 732 11.78 17.45 -1.84
C PRO A 732 13.16 17.79 -1.24
N LEU A 733 13.27 17.69 0.08
CA LEU A 733 14.48 18.03 0.82
C LEU A 733 15.48 16.89 0.78
N LYS A 734 16.77 17.21 0.66
CA LYS A 734 17.90 16.32 0.96
C LYS A 734 18.46 16.73 2.33
N ILE A 735 18.42 15.84 3.31
CA ILE A 735 18.97 16.10 4.66
C ILE A 735 20.16 15.17 4.90
N SER A 736 21.28 15.75 5.35
CA SER A 736 22.48 15.02 5.79
C SER A 736 22.50 15.02 7.32
N PHE A 737 22.15 13.91 7.94
CA PHE A 737 22.21 13.76 9.39
C PHE A 737 23.59 13.28 9.86
N ILE A 738 24.07 13.87 10.95
CA ILE A 738 25.25 13.40 11.67
C ILE A 738 24.84 12.16 12.46
N ASN A 739 25.44 11.02 12.12
CA ASN A 739 25.24 9.75 12.78
C ASN A 739 25.84 9.79 14.20
N ALA A 740 25.16 9.19 15.18
CA ALA A 740 25.70 9.05 16.53
C ALA A 740 26.87 8.05 16.60
N ASN A 741 26.86 7.05 15.71
CA ASN A 741 27.92 6.05 15.59
C ASN A 741 29.02 6.55 14.65
N VAL A 742 30.03 7.20 15.24
CA VAL A 742 31.14 7.90 14.56
C VAL A 742 31.72 7.22 13.30
N PRO A 743 32.04 5.91 13.25
CA PRO A 743 32.73 5.32 12.09
C PRO A 743 31.84 5.13 10.85
N SER A 744 30.52 5.31 10.94
CA SER A 744 29.58 4.96 9.84
C SER A 744 29.18 6.14 8.93
N GLY A 745 29.76 7.32 9.10
CA GLY A 745 29.53 8.49 8.24
C GLY A 745 28.11 9.08 8.33
N ASN A 746 27.84 10.11 7.52
CA ASN A 746 26.59 10.87 7.58
C ASN A 746 25.43 10.15 6.88
N ILE A 747 24.29 10.06 7.58
CA ILE A 747 23.08 9.40 7.09
C ILE A 747 22.31 10.39 6.20
N ASN A 748 22.38 10.18 4.90
CA ASN A 748 21.70 11.01 3.91
C ASN A 748 20.29 10.46 3.62
N ILE A 749 19.28 11.32 3.66
CA ILE A 749 17.89 10.99 3.34
C ILE A 749 17.28 12.01 2.37
N ILE A 750 16.16 11.63 1.77
CA ILE A 750 15.25 12.51 1.05
C ILE A 750 13.93 12.55 1.83
N PHE A 751 13.39 13.75 2.11
CA PHE A 751 12.04 13.95 2.61
C PHE A 751 11.15 14.50 1.49
N LYS A 752 10.11 13.76 1.12
CA LYS A 752 9.14 14.11 0.07
C LYS A 752 7.84 14.63 0.70
N MET A 753 7.26 15.68 0.12
CA MET A 753 5.95 16.23 0.47
C MET A 753 5.14 16.60 -0.80
N GLY A 754 3.95 16.03 -0.91
CA GLY A 754 3.08 16.06 -2.09
C GLY A 754 2.93 14.70 -2.77
N ASP A 755 3.79 13.72 -2.42
CA ASP A 755 3.86 12.39 -3.05
C ASP A 755 3.37 11.31 -2.07
N ASP A 756 2.50 10.41 -2.53
CA ASP A 756 2.01 9.28 -1.70
C ASP A 756 2.98 8.09 -1.73
N LEU A 757 3.95 8.09 -0.81
CA LEU A 757 4.99 7.06 -0.74
C LEU A 757 4.48 5.66 -0.38
N ARG A 758 3.19 5.47 -0.08
CA ARG A 758 2.62 4.12 0.18
C ARG A 758 2.78 3.20 -1.03
N GLN A 759 2.78 3.75 -2.25
CA GLN A 759 3.01 2.98 -3.47
C GLN A 759 4.48 2.57 -3.62
N ASP A 760 5.44 3.51 -3.44
CA ASP A 760 6.88 3.18 -3.40
C ASP A 760 7.21 2.13 -2.33
N MET A 761 6.61 2.25 -1.13
CA MET A 761 6.75 1.24 -0.07
C MET A 761 6.33 -0.15 -0.55
N LEU A 762 5.15 -0.28 -1.16
CA LEU A 762 4.64 -1.56 -1.66
C LEU A 762 5.52 -2.13 -2.77
N VAL A 763 5.91 -1.32 -3.75
CA VAL A 763 6.75 -1.79 -4.86
C VAL A 763 8.12 -2.25 -4.35
N LEU A 764 8.78 -1.47 -3.48
CA LEU A 764 10.04 -1.87 -2.86
C LEU A 764 9.91 -3.13 -1.99
N GLN A 765 8.77 -3.32 -1.32
CA GLN A 765 8.50 -4.51 -0.52
C GLN A 765 8.31 -5.77 -1.39
N ILE A 766 7.53 -5.68 -2.46
CA ILE A 766 7.37 -6.78 -3.42
C ILE A 766 8.71 -7.15 -4.07
N ILE A 767 9.61 -6.16 -4.27
CA ILE A 767 10.98 -6.41 -4.73
C ILE A 767 11.82 -7.14 -3.68
N ARG A 768 11.68 -6.85 -2.37
CA ARG A 768 12.32 -7.66 -1.32
C ARG A 768 11.82 -9.10 -1.31
N ALA A 769 10.52 -9.31 -1.51
CA ALA A 769 9.98 -10.66 -1.64
C ALA A 769 10.59 -11.41 -2.84
N MET A 770 10.71 -10.76 -4.02
CA MET A 770 11.39 -11.36 -5.19
C MET A 770 12.87 -11.67 -4.92
N ASP A 771 13.57 -10.78 -4.22
CA ASP A 771 14.99 -10.93 -3.89
C ASP A 771 15.22 -12.06 -2.87
N SER A 772 14.40 -12.13 -1.82
CA SER A 772 14.36 -13.24 -0.86
C SER A 772 14.10 -14.59 -1.55
N ILE A 773 13.17 -14.63 -2.52
CA ILE A 773 12.90 -15.83 -3.34
C ILE A 773 14.13 -16.21 -4.19
N TRP A 774 14.84 -15.25 -4.80
CA TRP A 774 16.06 -15.55 -5.56
C TRP A 774 17.20 -16.06 -4.65
N LEU A 775 17.39 -15.45 -3.48
CA LEU A 775 18.40 -15.86 -2.51
C LEU A 775 18.14 -17.27 -1.96
N GLN A 776 16.87 -17.65 -1.72
CA GLN A 776 16.47 -19.02 -1.35
C GLN A 776 16.82 -20.05 -2.44
N GLU A 777 16.75 -19.66 -3.72
CA GLU A 777 17.17 -20.46 -4.89
C GLU A 777 18.69 -20.32 -5.22
N GLY A 778 19.49 -19.82 -4.27
CA GLY A 778 20.94 -19.67 -4.40
C GLY A 778 21.36 -18.70 -5.51
N LEU A 779 20.58 -17.64 -5.74
CA LEU A 779 20.79 -16.66 -6.79
C LEU A 779 20.78 -15.23 -6.24
N ASP A 780 21.96 -14.72 -5.86
CA ASP A 780 22.12 -13.31 -5.51
C ASP A 780 22.10 -12.42 -6.77
N MET A 781 21.03 -11.64 -6.92
CA MET A 781 20.83 -10.72 -8.05
C MET A 781 21.44 -9.33 -7.85
N GLN A 782 22.24 -9.13 -6.79
CA GLN A 782 22.98 -7.88 -6.50
C GLN A 782 22.08 -6.64 -6.37
N MET A 783 20.85 -6.82 -5.87
CA MET A 783 19.78 -5.81 -5.86
C MET A 783 19.99 -4.76 -4.76
N ILE A 784 19.88 -3.47 -5.12
CA ILE A 784 19.80 -2.38 -4.14
C ILE A 784 18.33 -2.01 -3.91
N ILE A 785 17.81 -2.35 -2.73
CA ILE A 785 16.39 -2.17 -2.37
C ILE A 785 16.26 -1.17 -1.19
N TYR A 786 16.47 0.10 -1.50
CA TYR A 786 16.49 1.20 -0.53
C TYR A 786 15.24 1.27 0.36
N ARG A 787 15.39 1.80 1.58
CA ARG A 787 14.25 2.00 2.50
C ARG A 787 13.41 3.20 2.10
N CYS A 788 12.09 3.06 2.21
CA CYS A 788 11.09 4.09 1.99
C CYS A 788 10.03 3.95 3.09
N LEU A 789 9.53 5.08 3.62
CA LEU A 789 8.49 5.09 4.63
C LEU A 789 7.60 6.34 4.49
N SER A 790 6.31 6.14 4.24
CA SER A 790 5.28 7.16 4.36
C SER A 790 5.00 7.45 5.84
N THR A 791 5.19 8.70 6.26
CA THR A 791 5.01 9.15 7.66
C THR A 791 3.71 9.90 7.89
N GLY A 792 2.97 10.21 6.83
CA GLY A 792 1.70 10.91 6.83
C GLY A 792 1.10 11.05 5.43
N LYS A 793 -0.07 11.66 5.32
CA LYS A 793 -0.80 11.82 4.05
C LYS A 793 0.03 12.61 3.04
N GLY A 794 0.50 11.94 1.98
CA GLY A 794 1.30 12.57 0.93
C GLY A 794 2.68 13.04 1.39
N GLN A 795 3.25 12.45 2.45
CA GLN A 795 4.61 12.75 2.91
C GLN A 795 5.36 11.53 3.43
N GLY A 796 6.70 11.61 3.41
CA GLY A 796 7.55 10.59 4.01
C GLY A 796 9.03 10.69 3.66
N LEU A 797 9.76 9.66 4.08
CA LEU A 797 11.21 9.54 4.00
C LEU A 797 11.62 8.49 2.96
N VAL A 798 12.72 8.77 2.26
CA VAL A 798 13.42 7.83 1.37
C VAL A 798 14.90 7.83 1.73
N GLN A 799 15.49 6.65 1.86
CA GLN A 799 16.94 6.49 2.06
C GLN A 799 17.70 6.91 0.80
N MET A 800 18.71 7.76 0.96
CA MET A 800 19.61 8.09 -0.15
C MET A 800 20.70 7.01 -0.26
N VAL A 801 20.83 6.38 -1.43
CA VAL A 801 21.88 5.38 -1.68
C VAL A 801 23.23 6.11 -1.89
N PRO A 802 24.31 5.74 -1.18
CA PRO A 802 25.62 6.36 -1.35
C PRO A 802 26.21 6.06 -2.74
N ASP A 803 27.06 6.97 -3.22
CA ASP A 803 27.78 6.91 -4.51
C ASP A 803 26.93 6.62 -5.77
N ALA A 804 25.61 6.78 -5.66
CA ALA A 804 24.66 6.58 -6.75
C ALA A 804 24.54 7.84 -7.63
N THR A 805 24.58 7.65 -8.95
CA THR A 805 24.39 8.70 -9.96
C THR A 805 23.30 8.29 -10.95
N THR A 806 22.37 9.19 -11.30
CA THR A 806 21.36 8.91 -12.33
C THR A 806 22.01 8.70 -13.70
N LEU A 807 21.50 7.77 -14.49
CA LEU A 807 22.02 7.45 -15.83
C LEU A 807 22.00 8.68 -16.75
N ALA A 808 20.97 9.53 -16.62
CA ALA A 808 20.89 10.81 -17.33
C ALA A 808 22.01 11.78 -16.94
N LYS A 809 22.42 11.84 -15.67
CA LYS A 809 23.55 12.67 -15.21
C LYS A 809 24.89 12.11 -15.70
N ILE A 810 25.03 10.79 -15.83
CA ILE A 810 26.16 10.15 -16.52
C ILE A 810 26.19 10.55 -18.00
N HIS A 811 25.04 10.53 -18.68
CA HIS A 811 24.96 10.87 -20.11
C HIS A 811 25.25 12.34 -20.39
N ARG A 812 24.74 13.26 -19.55
CA ARG A 812 25.01 14.72 -19.65
C ARG A 812 26.51 15.05 -19.55
N LYS A 813 27.30 14.29 -18.78
CA LYS A 813 28.78 14.43 -18.74
C LYS A 813 29.47 14.16 -20.10
N SER A 814 28.79 13.51 -21.06
CA SER A 814 29.29 13.27 -22.42
C SER A 814 28.66 14.19 -23.48
N GLY A 815 28.04 15.30 -23.07
CA GLY A 815 27.47 16.32 -23.94
C GLY A 815 26.08 15.99 -24.47
N LEU A 816 25.54 16.86 -25.34
CA LEU A 816 24.14 16.83 -25.81
C LEU A 816 23.73 15.51 -26.51
N ILE A 817 24.71 14.83 -27.13
CA ILE A 817 24.54 13.55 -27.85
C ILE A 817 24.85 12.35 -26.92
N GLY A 818 25.10 12.58 -25.62
CA GLY A 818 25.41 11.56 -24.61
C GLY A 818 24.49 10.33 -24.64
N PRO A 819 23.16 10.49 -24.55
CA PRO A 819 22.20 9.37 -24.60
C PRO A 819 22.13 8.59 -25.94
N LEU A 820 22.95 8.96 -26.93
CA LEU A 820 23.08 8.30 -28.23
C LEU A 820 24.50 7.72 -28.45
N LYS A 821 25.38 7.79 -27.44
CA LYS A 821 26.72 7.20 -27.46
C LYS A 821 26.71 5.89 -26.69
N GLU A 822 26.88 4.76 -27.37
CA GLU A 822 26.78 3.42 -26.77
C GLU A 822 27.94 3.07 -25.81
N ASN A 823 28.84 4.01 -25.49
CA ASN A 823 30.00 3.78 -24.61
C ASN A 823 30.08 4.71 -23.39
N THR A 824 28.99 5.38 -23.00
CA THR A 824 28.97 6.32 -21.89
C THR A 824 29.06 5.61 -20.54
N ILE A 825 28.22 4.59 -20.31
CA ILE A 825 28.31 3.70 -19.13
C ILE A 825 29.73 3.10 -19.03
N LYS A 826 30.25 2.57 -20.14
CA LYS A 826 31.59 1.95 -20.19
C LYS A 826 32.70 2.91 -19.76
N LYS A 827 32.68 4.16 -20.25
CA LYS A 827 33.65 5.20 -19.87
C LYS A 827 33.51 5.64 -18.42
N TRP A 828 32.27 5.74 -17.93
CA TRP A 828 32.00 6.13 -16.55
C TRP A 828 32.59 5.11 -15.55
N PHE A 829 32.34 3.82 -15.74
CA PHE A 829 32.95 2.80 -14.89
C PHE A 829 34.47 2.73 -15.03
N ARG A 830 35.04 2.83 -16.24
CA ARG A 830 36.50 2.88 -16.43
C ARG A 830 37.19 4.10 -15.80
N HIS A 831 36.45 5.17 -15.51
CA HIS A 831 36.99 6.34 -14.81
C HIS A 831 37.02 6.14 -13.28
N HIS A 832 36.07 5.40 -12.71
CA HIS A 832 36.05 5.10 -11.27
C HIS A 832 36.88 3.86 -10.92
N HIS A 833 37.03 2.91 -11.87
CA HIS A 833 37.79 1.68 -11.72
C HIS A 833 38.97 1.65 -12.72
N PRO A 834 40.13 2.23 -12.37
CA PRO A 834 41.34 2.14 -13.19
C PRO A 834 41.99 0.74 -13.15
N LEU A 835 41.73 -0.04 -12.09
CA LEU A 835 42.19 -1.43 -11.94
C LEU A 835 41.21 -2.39 -12.62
N GLU A 836 41.73 -3.32 -13.42
CA GLU A 836 40.91 -4.27 -14.19
C GLU A 836 40.06 -5.18 -13.31
N SER A 837 40.56 -5.66 -12.18
CA SER A 837 39.81 -6.50 -11.22
C SER A 837 38.57 -5.78 -10.70
N SER A 838 38.73 -4.56 -10.21
CA SER A 838 37.64 -3.73 -9.71
C SER A 838 36.64 -3.34 -10.81
N TYR A 839 37.11 -3.19 -12.05
CA TYR A 839 36.25 -2.94 -13.21
C TYR A 839 35.43 -4.18 -13.62
N GLN A 840 36.01 -5.39 -13.59
CA GLN A 840 35.27 -6.63 -13.86
C GLN A 840 34.27 -6.95 -12.74
N GLU A 841 34.57 -6.58 -11.49
CA GLU A 841 33.58 -6.63 -10.40
C GLU A 841 32.42 -5.64 -10.62
N ALA A 842 32.71 -4.40 -11.04
CA ALA A 842 31.66 -3.46 -11.41
C ALA A 842 30.80 -3.96 -12.59
N ILE A 843 31.38 -4.67 -13.57
CA ILE A 843 30.61 -5.38 -14.61
C ILE A 843 29.76 -6.49 -14.01
N ARG A 844 30.30 -7.34 -13.12
CA ARG A 844 29.52 -8.43 -12.47
C ARG A 844 28.32 -7.85 -11.72
N ASN A 845 28.54 -6.84 -10.90
CA ASN A 845 27.49 -6.26 -10.08
C ASN A 845 26.42 -5.57 -10.94
N PHE A 846 26.81 -4.93 -12.05
CA PHE A 846 25.88 -4.43 -13.07
C PHE A 846 25.10 -5.55 -13.77
N PHE A 847 25.77 -6.65 -14.15
CA PHE A 847 25.20 -7.76 -14.90
C PHE A 847 24.03 -8.42 -14.17
N TYR A 848 24.24 -8.75 -12.88
CA TYR A 848 23.20 -9.36 -12.05
C TYR A 848 22.08 -8.37 -11.73
N SER A 849 22.41 -7.16 -11.28
CA SER A 849 21.38 -6.17 -10.92
C SER A 849 20.55 -5.72 -12.12
N CYS A 850 21.16 -5.51 -13.28
CA CYS A 850 20.43 -5.20 -14.51
C CYS A 850 19.45 -6.32 -14.91
N ALA A 851 19.86 -7.59 -14.79
CA ALA A 851 18.97 -8.74 -15.05
C ALA A 851 17.80 -8.80 -14.05
N GLY A 852 18.06 -8.58 -12.76
CA GLY A 852 17.03 -8.55 -11.72
C GLY A 852 16.01 -7.42 -11.95
N TRP A 853 16.48 -6.22 -12.29
CA TRP A 853 15.60 -5.09 -12.61
C TRP A 853 14.83 -5.25 -13.93
N CYS A 854 15.37 -5.96 -14.93
CA CYS A 854 14.60 -6.35 -16.12
C CYS A 854 13.42 -7.26 -15.75
N VAL A 855 13.61 -8.22 -14.83
CA VAL A 855 12.53 -9.11 -14.35
C VAL A 855 11.50 -8.34 -13.51
N VAL A 856 11.95 -7.54 -12.53
CA VAL A 856 11.09 -6.70 -11.67
C VAL A 856 10.22 -5.76 -12.49
N THR A 857 10.84 -4.95 -13.36
CA THR A 857 10.11 -3.90 -14.09
C THR A 857 9.16 -4.48 -15.13
N PHE A 858 9.46 -5.66 -15.68
CA PHE A 858 8.53 -6.42 -16.50
C PHE A 858 7.32 -6.92 -15.70
N ILE A 859 7.54 -7.70 -14.63
CA ILE A 859 6.46 -8.33 -13.86
C ILE A 859 5.49 -7.28 -13.31
N LEU A 860 6.03 -6.24 -12.67
CA LEU A 860 5.24 -5.17 -12.03
C LEU A 860 4.81 -4.06 -12.99
N GLY A 861 5.21 -4.12 -14.28
CA GLY A 861 4.86 -3.11 -15.28
C GLY A 861 5.16 -1.69 -14.85
N VAL A 862 6.36 -1.46 -14.28
CA VAL A 862 6.74 -0.14 -13.76
C VAL A 862 6.85 0.85 -14.92
N CYS A 863 6.05 1.92 -14.88
CA CYS A 863 5.87 2.87 -15.97
C CYS A 863 6.70 4.15 -15.78
N ASP A 864 6.70 5.04 -16.78
CA ASP A 864 7.49 6.29 -16.79
C ASP A 864 8.97 6.02 -16.42
N ARG A 865 9.54 5.00 -17.06
CA ARG A 865 10.95 4.65 -16.92
C ARG A 865 11.75 5.48 -17.91
N HIS A 866 12.75 6.19 -17.41
CA HIS A 866 13.66 7.03 -18.20
C HIS A 866 14.99 7.18 -17.48
N ASN A 867 16.01 7.71 -18.17
CA ASN A 867 17.39 7.77 -17.67
C ASN A 867 17.58 8.53 -16.33
N ASP A 868 16.66 9.41 -15.93
CA ASP A 868 16.70 10.02 -14.59
C ASP A 868 16.18 9.08 -13.46
N ASN A 869 15.34 8.09 -13.78
CA ASN A 869 14.72 7.14 -12.85
C ASN A 869 15.52 5.81 -12.76
N ILE A 870 16.72 5.79 -13.33
CA ILE A 870 17.70 4.69 -13.27
C ILE A 870 18.98 5.26 -12.66
N MET A 871 19.50 4.61 -11.64
CA MET A 871 20.74 4.98 -10.95
C MET A 871 21.77 3.86 -11.06
N LEU A 872 23.04 4.25 -11.20
CA LEU A 872 24.20 3.37 -11.08
C LEU A 872 25.03 3.80 -9.87
N THR A 873 25.40 2.85 -9.01
CA THR A 873 26.44 3.07 -7.99
C THR A 873 27.84 3.02 -8.61
N SER A 874 28.82 3.61 -7.93
CA SER A 874 30.24 3.41 -8.25
C SER A 874 30.57 1.92 -8.42
N ALA A 875 30.24 1.10 -7.41
CA ALA A 875 30.50 -0.34 -7.35
C ALA A 875 29.75 -1.25 -8.35
N GLY A 876 29.10 -0.70 -9.38
CA GLY A 876 28.50 -1.45 -10.49
C GLY A 876 26.98 -1.61 -10.44
N HIS A 877 26.37 -1.66 -9.26
CA HIS A 877 24.95 -1.97 -9.10
C HIS A 877 24.05 -0.94 -9.81
N MET A 878 23.15 -1.44 -10.65
CA MET A 878 22.03 -0.72 -11.26
C MET A 878 20.80 -0.83 -10.36
N PHE A 879 20.05 0.25 -10.19
CA PHE A 879 18.73 0.21 -9.57
C PHE A 879 17.77 1.27 -10.12
N HIS A 880 16.48 1.03 -9.98
CA HIS A 880 15.44 2.00 -10.34
C HIS A 880 14.99 2.76 -9.09
N ILE A 881 14.50 3.99 -9.30
CA ILE A 881 13.90 4.85 -8.28
C ILE A 881 12.55 5.38 -8.74
N ASP A 882 11.77 5.92 -7.80
CA ASP A 882 10.47 6.58 -8.01
C ASP A 882 9.43 5.66 -8.68
N PHE A 883 8.64 4.98 -7.85
CA PHE A 883 7.67 3.97 -8.26
C PHE A 883 6.22 4.48 -8.27
N GLY A 884 6.05 5.80 -8.37
CA GLY A 884 4.75 6.48 -8.46
C GLY A 884 3.91 6.14 -9.70
N ARG A 885 4.38 5.25 -10.60
CA ARG A 885 3.57 4.57 -11.64
C ARG A 885 3.95 3.10 -11.85
N PHE A 886 3.01 2.16 -11.68
CA PHE A 886 3.18 0.73 -11.93
C PHE A 886 1.90 0.03 -12.47
N LEU A 887 1.91 -1.30 -12.55
CA LEU A 887 0.83 -2.17 -13.05
C LEU A 887 0.30 -1.80 -14.44
N GLY A 888 1.13 -1.16 -15.27
CA GLY A 888 0.76 -0.75 -16.62
C GLY A 888 -0.04 0.55 -16.72
N HIS A 889 -0.24 1.32 -15.65
CA HIS A 889 -0.90 2.64 -15.62
C HIS A 889 -0.06 3.78 -16.26
N ALA A 890 0.54 3.46 -17.42
CA ALA A 890 1.39 4.32 -18.23
C ALA A 890 0.63 5.55 -18.73
N GLN A 891 1.33 6.69 -18.76
CA GLN A 891 0.81 7.92 -19.34
C GLN A 891 0.45 7.73 -20.81
N THR A 892 -0.74 8.17 -21.20
CA THR A 892 -1.17 8.25 -22.60
C THR A 892 -1.03 9.69 -23.10
N PHE A 893 -0.60 9.84 -24.35
CA PHE A 893 -0.53 11.14 -25.03
C PHE A 893 -1.18 11.00 -26.40
N GLY A 894 -2.20 11.82 -26.70
CA GLY A 894 -2.99 11.69 -27.93
C GLY A 894 -3.66 10.32 -28.10
N GLY A 895 -4.04 9.66 -26.99
CA GLY A 895 -4.63 8.31 -27.00
C GLY A 895 -3.62 7.16 -27.15
N ILE A 896 -2.33 7.44 -27.32
CA ILE A 896 -1.29 6.41 -27.48
C ILE A 896 -0.49 6.27 -26.18
N ARG A 897 -0.22 5.03 -25.73
CA ARG A 897 0.66 4.76 -24.57
C ARG A 897 2.08 5.24 -24.87
N ARG A 898 2.65 6.01 -23.95
CA ARG A 898 4.02 6.55 -24.06
C ARG A 898 5.07 5.44 -23.93
N ASP A 899 4.85 4.54 -22.98
CA ASP A 899 5.68 3.37 -22.76
C ASP A 899 5.28 2.25 -23.74
N ARG A 900 6.17 1.94 -24.69
CA ARG A 900 5.96 0.91 -25.74
C ARG A 900 6.88 -0.30 -25.63
N ALA A 901 7.96 -0.22 -24.86
CA ALA A 901 8.85 -1.35 -24.60
C ALA A 901 8.30 -2.17 -23.42
N PRO A 902 8.47 -3.50 -23.39
CA PRO A 902 8.12 -4.34 -22.25
C PRO A 902 8.79 -3.92 -20.93
N PHE A 903 10.04 -3.46 -21.00
CA PHE A 903 10.82 -2.87 -19.91
C PHE A 903 12.00 -2.06 -20.50
N ILE A 904 12.84 -1.43 -19.67
CA ILE A 904 14.08 -0.80 -20.16
C ILE A 904 15.23 -1.81 -20.14
N PHE A 905 15.68 -2.16 -21.34
CA PHE A 905 17.02 -2.68 -21.61
C PHE A 905 17.50 -2.03 -22.91
N THR A 906 18.67 -1.36 -22.89
CA THR A 906 19.17 -0.58 -24.04
C THR A 906 20.43 -1.20 -24.62
N SER A 907 20.74 -0.92 -25.90
CA SER A 907 22.00 -1.38 -26.51
C SER A 907 23.26 -0.80 -25.87
N GLU A 908 23.16 0.25 -25.04
CA GLU A 908 24.28 0.72 -24.23
C GLU A 908 24.54 -0.19 -23.02
N MET A 909 23.48 -0.76 -22.44
CA MET A 909 23.57 -1.79 -21.40
C MET A 909 24.15 -3.08 -21.99
N GLU A 910 23.67 -3.51 -23.16
CA GLU A 910 24.23 -4.61 -23.94
C GLU A 910 25.72 -4.36 -24.31
N TYR A 911 26.05 -3.17 -24.79
CA TYR A 911 27.43 -2.79 -25.12
C TYR A 911 28.32 -2.80 -23.86
N PHE A 912 27.82 -2.43 -22.69
CA PHE A 912 28.59 -2.54 -21.45
C PHE A 912 28.80 -4.01 -21.05
N ILE A 913 27.74 -4.82 -21.02
CA ILE A 913 27.77 -6.26 -20.70
C ILE A 913 28.74 -7.04 -21.61
N THR A 914 28.70 -6.78 -22.92
CA THR A 914 29.57 -7.42 -23.93
C THR A 914 30.97 -6.81 -24.01
N GLU A 915 31.32 -5.90 -23.10
CA GLU A 915 32.56 -5.09 -23.11
C GLU A 915 32.84 -4.38 -24.45
N GLY A 916 31.78 -3.98 -25.13
CA GLY A 916 31.80 -3.30 -26.43
C GLY A 916 31.83 -4.25 -27.60
N GLY A 917 31.02 -5.32 -27.57
CA GLY A 917 31.02 -6.38 -28.57
C GLY A 917 32.25 -7.29 -28.56
N LYS A 918 33.13 -7.17 -27.55
CA LYS A 918 34.31 -8.03 -27.38
C LYS A 918 33.95 -9.43 -26.92
N ASN A 919 32.97 -9.55 -26.02
CA ASN A 919 32.48 -10.82 -25.50
C ASN A 919 30.97 -10.94 -25.82
N PRO A 920 30.58 -11.51 -26.97
CA PRO A 920 29.18 -11.71 -27.33
C PRO A 920 28.51 -12.86 -26.54
N GLN A 921 29.28 -13.72 -25.87
CA GLN A 921 28.74 -14.82 -25.05
C GLN A 921 28.06 -14.28 -23.79
N ARG A 922 28.61 -13.22 -23.17
CA ARG A 922 27.99 -12.53 -22.03
C ARG A 922 26.55 -12.06 -22.25
N PHE A 923 26.15 -11.72 -23.48
CA PHE A 923 24.74 -11.38 -23.74
C PHE A 923 23.82 -12.61 -23.68
N GLN A 924 24.34 -13.80 -23.99
CA GLN A 924 23.61 -15.06 -23.89
C GLN A 924 23.43 -15.45 -22.42
N GLU A 925 24.54 -15.42 -21.66
CA GLU A 925 24.57 -15.60 -20.22
C GLU A 925 23.59 -14.64 -19.51
N PHE A 926 23.51 -13.38 -19.95
CA PHE A 926 22.57 -12.38 -19.42
C PHE A 926 21.11 -12.75 -19.72
N VAL A 927 20.80 -13.20 -20.95
CA VAL A 927 19.46 -13.67 -21.33
C VAL A 927 19.05 -14.92 -20.56
N GLU A 928 19.98 -15.85 -20.32
CA GLU A 928 19.74 -17.04 -19.51
C GLU A 928 19.53 -16.70 -18.03
N LEU A 929 20.33 -15.79 -17.47
CA LEU A 929 20.15 -15.27 -16.11
C LEU A 929 18.76 -14.61 -15.95
N CYS A 930 18.38 -13.75 -16.89
CA CYS A 930 17.07 -13.13 -16.96
C CYS A 930 15.94 -14.18 -16.97
N CYS A 931 16.06 -15.23 -17.79
CA CYS A 931 15.05 -16.28 -17.88
C CYS A 931 15.02 -17.20 -16.64
N ARG A 932 16.16 -17.49 -16.01
CA ARG A 932 16.22 -18.22 -14.72
C ARG A 932 15.54 -17.41 -13.62
N ALA A 933 15.90 -16.15 -13.46
CA ALA A 933 15.34 -15.26 -12.45
C ALA A 933 13.82 -15.08 -12.62
N TYR A 934 13.33 -14.93 -13.86
CA TYR A 934 11.90 -14.90 -14.17
C TYR A 934 11.17 -16.20 -13.80
N ASN A 935 11.72 -17.37 -14.18
CA ASN A 935 11.12 -18.67 -13.87
C ASN A 935 11.11 -19.01 -12.38
N ILE A 936 12.10 -18.54 -11.61
CA ILE A 936 12.10 -18.64 -10.15
C ILE A 936 10.90 -17.87 -9.58
N VAL A 937 10.81 -16.56 -9.85
CA VAL A 937 9.72 -15.70 -9.30
C VAL A 937 8.33 -16.19 -9.72
N ARG A 938 8.20 -16.68 -10.95
CA ARG A 938 6.96 -17.26 -11.51
C ARG A 938 6.38 -18.40 -10.68
N LYS A 939 7.24 -19.26 -10.09
CA LYS A 939 6.82 -20.39 -9.24
C LYS A 939 6.21 -19.94 -7.92
N HIS A 940 6.57 -18.74 -7.45
CA HIS A 940 6.05 -18.11 -6.22
C HIS A 940 4.91 -17.11 -6.50
N SER A 941 4.30 -17.18 -7.69
CA SER A 941 3.22 -16.29 -8.14
C SER A 941 2.06 -16.13 -7.14
N GLN A 942 1.64 -17.21 -6.48
CA GLN A 942 0.56 -17.16 -5.48
C GLN A 942 0.91 -16.25 -4.27
N LEU A 943 2.18 -16.26 -3.80
CA LEU A 943 2.62 -15.38 -2.72
C LEU A 943 2.53 -13.91 -3.16
N LEU A 944 3.07 -13.57 -4.33
CA LEU A 944 3.05 -12.21 -4.85
C LEU A 944 1.64 -11.68 -5.08
N LEU A 945 0.74 -12.52 -5.60
CA LEU A 945 -0.66 -12.15 -5.84
C LEU A 945 -1.45 -12.02 -4.54
N ASN A 946 -1.23 -12.86 -3.53
CA ASN A 946 -1.80 -12.68 -2.20
C ASN A 946 -1.35 -11.35 -1.57
N LEU A 947 -0.05 -11.03 -1.63
CA LEU A 947 0.49 -9.77 -1.09
C LEU A 947 -0.06 -8.51 -1.78
N LEU A 948 -0.52 -8.63 -3.03
CA LEU A 948 -1.22 -7.57 -3.77
C LEU A 948 -2.73 -7.56 -3.47
N GLU A 949 -3.39 -8.71 -3.29
CA GLU A 949 -4.80 -8.82 -2.91
C GLU A 949 -5.06 -8.15 -1.55
N MET A 950 -4.17 -8.38 -0.58
CA MET A 950 -4.19 -7.73 0.75
C MET A 950 -4.08 -6.20 0.67
N MET A 951 -3.63 -5.64 -0.46
CA MET A 951 -3.42 -4.20 -0.67
C MET A 951 -4.48 -3.52 -1.55
N LEU A 952 -5.38 -4.26 -2.21
CA LEU A 952 -6.45 -3.70 -3.06
C LEU A 952 -7.28 -2.61 -2.36
N HIS A 953 -7.55 -2.83 -1.07
CA HIS A 953 -8.36 -1.94 -0.25
C HIS A 953 -7.54 -0.90 0.52
N ALA A 954 -6.24 -0.73 0.20
CA ALA A 954 -5.38 0.31 0.78
C ALA A 954 -5.68 1.72 0.24
N GLY A 955 -6.53 1.85 -0.77
CA GLY A 955 -6.77 3.15 -1.43
C GLY A 955 -5.50 3.67 -2.10
N LEU A 956 -4.77 2.80 -2.78
CA LEU A 956 -3.68 3.15 -3.68
C LEU A 956 -4.27 3.47 -5.06
N PRO A 957 -3.86 4.55 -5.76
CA PRO A 957 -4.49 4.94 -7.02
C PRO A 957 -4.42 3.86 -8.11
N GLU A 958 -3.32 3.10 -8.17
CA GLU A 958 -3.01 2.17 -9.26
C GLU A 958 -3.16 0.68 -8.87
N LEU A 959 -3.59 0.39 -7.64
CA LEU A 959 -3.94 -0.95 -7.17
C LEU A 959 -5.28 -0.86 -6.43
N ASN A 960 -6.37 -0.91 -7.20
CA ASN A 960 -7.73 -0.72 -6.69
C ASN A 960 -8.73 -1.77 -7.21
N SER A 961 -8.31 -2.63 -8.15
CA SER A 961 -9.19 -3.55 -8.87
C SER A 961 -8.54 -4.92 -9.12
N ILE A 962 -9.39 -5.91 -9.42
CA ILE A 962 -8.95 -7.26 -9.83
C ILE A 962 -8.21 -7.23 -11.18
N GLN A 963 -8.39 -6.18 -12.00
CA GLN A 963 -7.63 -6.03 -13.25
C GLN A 963 -6.15 -5.68 -13.00
N ASP A 964 -5.85 -4.95 -11.92
CA ASP A 964 -4.48 -4.60 -11.52
C ASP A 964 -3.72 -5.87 -11.06
N LEU A 965 -4.39 -6.75 -10.31
CA LEU A 965 -3.90 -8.10 -10.01
C LEU A 965 -3.71 -8.95 -11.27
N LYS A 966 -4.70 -8.93 -12.17
CA LYS A 966 -4.66 -9.69 -13.42
C LYS A 966 -3.49 -9.28 -14.31
N TYR A 967 -3.11 -8.01 -14.32
CA TYR A 967 -1.93 -7.54 -15.04
C TYR A 967 -0.64 -8.26 -14.59
N VAL A 968 -0.43 -8.38 -13.27
CA VAL A 968 0.72 -9.11 -12.71
C VAL A 968 0.63 -10.61 -13.02
N TYR A 969 -0.56 -11.20 -12.91
CA TYR A 969 -0.80 -12.61 -13.28
C TYR A 969 -0.44 -12.89 -14.76
N ASP A 970 -0.91 -12.05 -15.69
CA ASP A 970 -0.70 -12.20 -17.13
C ASP A 970 0.79 -12.01 -17.53
N ASN A 971 1.55 -11.22 -16.75
CA ASN A 971 3.00 -11.09 -16.89
C ASN A 971 3.78 -12.24 -16.24
N LEU A 972 3.35 -12.75 -15.08
CA LEU A 972 3.97 -13.90 -14.42
C LEU A 972 3.80 -15.19 -15.24
N ARG A 973 2.64 -15.38 -15.87
CA ARG A 973 2.30 -16.58 -16.68
C ARG A 973 2.49 -17.90 -15.90
N PRO A 974 1.88 -18.07 -14.73
CA PRO A 974 2.07 -19.28 -13.91
C PRO A 974 1.60 -20.57 -14.61
N GLN A 975 0.67 -20.50 -15.56
CA GLN A 975 0.19 -21.64 -16.35
C GLN A 975 1.17 -22.18 -17.41
N ASP A 976 2.22 -21.42 -17.76
CA ASP A 976 3.20 -21.84 -18.77
C ASP A 976 4.17 -22.92 -18.21
N SER A 977 4.84 -23.66 -19.08
CA SER A 977 6.04 -24.44 -18.72
C SER A 977 7.27 -23.53 -18.63
N ASP A 978 8.31 -23.95 -17.90
CA ASP A 978 9.57 -23.20 -17.77
C ASP A 978 10.23 -22.92 -19.13
N LEU A 979 10.04 -23.81 -20.12
CA LEU A 979 10.47 -23.61 -21.51
C LEU A 979 9.67 -22.47 -22.17
N GLN A 980 8.33 -22.52 -22.10
CA GLN A 980 7.44 -21.51 -22.68
C GLN A 980 7.70 -20.12 -22.09
N ALA A 981 7.85 -20.05 -20.77
CA ALA A 981 8.24 -18.84 -20.03
C ALA A 981 9.62 -18.32 -20.48
N THR A 982 10.63 -19.19 -20.64
CA THR A 982 11.96 -18.82 -21.17
C THR A 982 11.89 -18.24 -22.58
N SER A 983 11.13 -18.88 -23.48
CA SER A 983 10.96 -18.43 -24.87
C SER A 983 10.19 -17.12 -24.97
N TYR A 984 9.16 -16.95 -24.14
CA TYR A 984 8.40 -15.72 -24.01
C TYR A 984 9.26 -14.56 -23.49
N PHE A 985 9.99 -14.76 -22.39
CA PHE A 985 10.81 -13.68 -21.80
C PHE A 985 12.04 -13.35 -22.66
N THR A 986 12.67 -14.32 -23.32
CA THR A 986 13.71 -14.06 -24.33
C THR A 986 13.18 -13.18 -25.48
N ARG A 987 11.90 -13.30 -25.83
CA ARG A 987 11.25 -12.42 -26.81
C ARG A 987 11.10 -11.00 -26.25
N LYS A 988 10.66 -10.86 -24.99
CA LYS A 988 10.49 -9.55 -24.33
C LYS A 988 11.81 -8.79 -24.14
N ILE A 989 12.93 -9.49 -23.90
CA ILE A 989 14.28 -8.88 -23.92
C ILE A 989 14.60 -8.29 -25.30
N LYS A 990 14.39 -9.07 -26.37
CA LYS A 990 14.66 -8.63 -27.76
C LYS A 990 13.72 -7.51 -28.22
N GLU A 991 12.43 -7.61 -27.92
CA GLU A 991 11.43 -6.53 -28.13
C GLU A 991 11.81 -5.22 -27.42
N SER A 992 12.40 -5.29 -26.22
CA SER A 992 12.86 -4.11 -25.47
C SER A 992 14.12 -3.49 -26.10
N LEU A 993 15.09 -4.33 -26.46
CA LEU A 993 16.35 -3.92 -27.09
C LEU A 993 16.13 -3.25 -28.46
N GLU A 994 15.20 -3.77 -29.26
CA GLU A 994 14.85 -3.26 -30.59
C GLU A 994 13.97 -1.98 -30.55
N CYS A 995 13.53 -1.53 -29.36
CA CYS A 995 12.52 -0.48 -29.20
C CYS A 995 13.06 0.95 -29.43
N PHE A 996 13.24 1.33 -30.70
CA PHE A 996 13.69 2.67 -31.13
C PHE A 996 13.00 3.87 -30.43
N PRO A 997 11.68 3.87 -30.12
CA PRO A 997 11.02 4.97 -29.40
C PRO A 997 11.59 5.27 -28.00
N VAL A 998 12.22 4.30 -27.32
CA VAL A 998 12.80 4.51 -25.97
C VAL A 998 13.97 5.49 -26.02
N ARG A 999 14.79 5.44 -27.08
CA ARG A 999 15.86 6.43 -27.32
C ARG A 999 15.28 7.83 -27.52
N LEU A 1000 14.16 7.94 -28.24
CA LEU A 1000 13.51 9.22 -28.53
C LEU A 1000 12.81 9.81 -27.29
N ASN A 1001 12.09 9.02 -26.48
CA ASN A 1001 11.45 9.55 -25.26
C ASN A 1001 12.50 10.03 -24.24
N ASN A 1002 13.62 9.30 -24.08
CA ASN A 1002 14.74 9.75 -23.24
C ASN A 1002 15.36 11.08 -23.72
N LEU A 1003 15.47 11.28 -25.04
CA LEU A 1003 15.93 12.54 -25.61
C LEU A 1003 14.93 13.68 -25.33
N ILE A 1004 13.62 13.41 -25.50
CA ILE A 1004 12.55 14.39 -25.24
C ILE A 1004 12.50 14.78 -23.76
N HIS A 1005 12.56 13.83 -22.80
CA HIS A 1005 12.63 14.16 -21.37
C HIS A 1005 13.87 15.02 -21.03
N THR A 1006 15.02 14.73 -21.65
CA THR A 1006 16.25 15.53 -21.47
C THR A 1006 16.05 16.97 -21.97
N LEU A 1007 15.43 17.15 -23.14
CA LEU A 1007 15.15 18.47 -23.72
C LEU A 1007 14.13 19.27 -22.89
N VAL A 1008 13.04 18.62 -22.43
CA VAL A 1008 12.01 19.26 -21.61
C VAL A 1008 12.55 19.72 -20.25
N GLN A 1009 13.38 18.92 -19.58
CA GLN A 1009 14.03 19.35 -18.33
C GLN A 1009 14.91 20.59 -18.55
N MET A 1010 15.63 20.67 -19.67
CA MET A 1010 16.47 21.84 -19.99
C MET A 1010 15.65 23.11 -20.25
N SER A 1011 14.39 23.01 -20.71
CA SER A 1011 13.50 24.17 -20.82
C SER A 1011 12.92 24.65 -19.49
N VAL A 1012 12.89 23.81 -18.45
CA VAL A 1012 12.46 24.20 -17.09
C VAL A 1012 13.59 24.91 -16.34
N THR A 1013 14.85 24.54 -16.57
CA THR A 1013 16.03 25.23 -15.99
C THR A 1013 16.39 26.51 -16.77
N GLY A 1014 15.46 27.47 -16.81
CA GLY A 1014 15.43 28.55 -17.81
C GLY A 1014 15.84 29.96 -17.39
N SER A 1015 16.84 30.17 -16.52
CA SER A 1015 17.43 31.52 -16.33
C SER A 1015 18.87 31.52 -15.81
N ALA A 1016 19.83 31.32 -16.71
CA ALA A 1016 21.23 31.71 -16.54
C ALA A 1016 21.82 32.04 -17.92
N LYS A 1017 22.41 33.22 -18.09
CA LYS A 1017 23.12 33.56 -19.34
C LYS A 1017 24.36 32.67 -19.48
N PRO A 1018 24.62 32.06 -20.65
CA PRO A 1018 25.92 31.45 -20.91
C PRO A 1018 27.02 32.51 -20.81
N ALA A 1019 28.05 32.24 -20.02
CA ALA A 1019 29.28 33.03 -20.10
C ALA A 1019 29.96 32.77 -21.45
N THR A 1020 30.62 33.80 -22.00
CA THR A 1020 31.45 33.67 -23.21
C THR A 1020 32.59 32.68 -22.96
N PRO A 1021 32.80 31.66 -23.82
CA PRO A 1021 33.93 30.76 -23.68
C PRO A 1021 35.26 31.50 -23.84
N GLU A 1022 36.14 31.37 -22.86
CA GLU A 1022 37.54 31.79 -23.00
C GLU A 1022 38.26 30.89 -24.01
N ILE A 1023 39.02 31.50 -24.92
CA ILE A 1023 39.78 30.78 -25.94
C ILE A 1023 41.14 30.39 -25.35
N VAL A 1024 41.25 29.17 -24.85
CA VAL A 1024 42.54 28.53 -24.57
C VAL A 1024 43.11 27.96 -25.88
N PRO A 1025 44.39 28.21 -26.23
CA PRO A 1025 44.95 27.76 -27.51
C PRO A 1025 45.00 26.23 -27.60
N GLN A 1026 44.48 25.67 -28.70
CA GLN A 1026 44.62 24.26 -29.02
C GLN A 1026 45.70 24.10 -30.09
N GLU A 1027 46.89 23.63 -29.68
CA GLU A 1027 48.00 23.37 -30.59
C GLU A 1027 47.60 22.36 -31.67
N TRP A 1028 47.88 22.68 -32.94
CA TRP A 1028 47.66 21.78 -34.06
C TRP A 1028 48.99 21.13 -34.44
N ILE A 1029 49.09 19.82 -34.23
CA ILE A 1029 50.19 19.01 -34.75
C ILE A 1029 50.20 19.14 -36.28
N MET A 1030 51.33 19.57 -36.85
CA MET A 1030 51.50 19.52 -38.30
C MET A 1030 51.60 18.07 -38.77
N LEU A 1031 50.85 17.76 -39.82
CA LEU A 1031 50.92 16.50 -40.57
C LEU A 1031 51.30 16.82 -42.02
N ASP A 1032 52.13 15.95 -42.60
CA ASP A 1032 52.98 16.32 -43.75
C ASP A 1032 52.24 16.68 -45.04
N ALA A 1033 52.83 17.62 -45.78
CA ALA A 1033 52.24 18.20 -46.98
C ALA A 1033 52.34 17.32 -48.25
N GLU A 1034 52.82 16.07 -48.14
CA GLU A 1034 53.29 15.30 -49.30
C GLU A 1034 52.23 14.43 -50.01
N LYS A 1035 51.03 14.25 -49.45
CA LYS A 1035 50.01 13.28 -49.95
C LYS A 1035 48.64 13.89 -50.27
N ALA A 1036 48.64 14.97 -51.04
CA ALA A 1036 47.42 15.57 -51.57
C ALA A 1036 46.97 14.91 -52.89
N ILE A 1037 45.67 14.97 -53.17
CA ILE A 1037 45.08 14.50 -54.44
C ILE A 1037 45.07 15.66 -55.44
N ALA A 1038 45.73 15.50 -56.59
CA ALA A 1038 45.80 16.51 -57.63
C ALA A 1038 44.56 16.50 -58.56
N ARG A 1039 44.01 15.31 -58.86
CA ARG A 1039 42.73 15.14 -59.56
C ARG A 1039 42.16 13.74 -59.35
N ALA A 1040 40.83 13.63 -59.40
CA ALA A 1040 40.12 12.35 -59.51
C ALA A 1040 39.18 12.40 -60.72
N THR A 1041 39.07 11.30 -61.47
CA THR A 1041 38.29 11.23 -62.71
C THR A 1041 37.69 9.83 -62.88
N ILE A 1042 36.37 9.75 -63.05
CA ILE A 1042 35.65 8.50 -63.37
C ILE A 1042 35.87 8.18 -64.84
N LEU A 1043 36.41 6.98 -65.11
CA LEU A 1043 36.70 6.49 -66.47
C LEU A 1043 35.60 5.60 -67.06
N GLY A 1044 34.77 4.98 -66.21
CA GLY A 1044 33.71 4.06 -66.62
C GLY A 1044 32.99 3.44 -65.42
N PHE A 1045 32.10 2.48 -65.67
CA PHE A 1045 31.39 1.73 -64.63
C PHE A 1045 31.05 0.30 -65.08
N ASN A 1046 30.81 -0.60 -64.12
CA ASN A 1046 30.60 -2.03 -64.35
C ASN A 1046 29.12 -2.43 -64.15
N LYS A 1047 28.50 -3.07 -65.15
CA LYS A 1047 27.08 -3.49 -65.12
C LYS A 1047 26.86 -4.83 -64.41
N LYS A 1048 27.13 -4.83 -63.09
CA LYS A 1048 26.75 -5.84 -62.09
C LYS A 1048 26.14 -5.09 -60.87
N PRO A 1049 25.43 -5.74 -59.93
CA PRO A 1049 24.19 -5.17 -59.37
C PRO A 1049 24.31 -3.80 -58.67
N ASP A 1050 25.44 -3.47 -58.04
CA ASP A 1050 25.65 -2.18 -57.35
C ASP A 1050 26.28 -1.06 -58.21
N SER A 1051 26.42 -1.26 -59.53
CA SER A 1051 26.85 -0.25 -60.52
C SER A 1051 28.10 0.55 -60.12
N LEU A 1052 29.23 -0.15 -59.91
CA LEU A 1052 30.48 0.46 -59.43
C LEU A 1052 31.16 1.31 -60.52
N TYR A 1053 31.54 2.54 -60.16
CA TYR A 1053 32.34 3.46 -60.98
C TYR A 1053 33.83 3.25 -60.73
N LEU A 1054 34.61 3.17 -61.82
CA LEU A 1054 36.07 3.11 -61.76
C LEU A 1054 36.64 4.53 -61.77
N VAL A 1055 37.22 4.95 -60.64
CA VAL A 1055 37.84 6.27 -60.45
C VAL A 1055 39.35 6.16 -60.61
N GLN A 1056 39.92 6.90 -61.56
CA GLN A 1056 41.35 7.19 -61.59
C GLN A 1056 41.64 8.37 -60.67
N VAL A 1057 42.55 8.17 -59.71
CA VAL A 1057 43.01 9.17 -58.73
C VAL A 1057 44.48 9.45 -59.01
N VAL A 1058 44.83 10.71 -59.20
CA VAL A 1058 46.22 11.18 -59.42
C VAL A 1058 46.63 12.03 -58.23
N GLN A 1059 47.72 11.64 -57.57
CA GLN A 1059 48.30 12.32 -56.41
C GLN A 1059 49.24 13.45 -56.87
N THR A 1060 49.55 14.40 -55.99
CA THR A 1060 50.48 15.52 -56.30
C THR A 1060 51.92 15.07 -56.64
N CYS A 1061 52.29 13.84 -56.26
CA CYS A 1061 53.54 13.18 -56.62
C CYS A 1061 53.49 12.43 -57.98
N ASN A 1062 52.50 12.71 -58.84
CA ASN A 1062 52.23 12.04 -60.12
C ASN A 1062 51.91 10.53 -60.06
N VAL A 1063 51.78 9.94 -58.87
CA VAL A 1063 51.30 8.56 -58.69
C VAL A 1063 49.83 8.45 -59.11
N VAL A 1064 49.51 7.44 -59.93
CA VAL A 1064 48.17 7.15 -60.44
C VAL A 1064 47.65 5.86 -59.82
N THR A 1065 46.51 5.93 -59.16
CA THR A 1065 45.83 4.79 -58.50
C THR A 1065 44.39 4.69 -58.99
N PHE A 1066 43.85 3.47 -59.09
CA PHE A 1066 42.46 3.23 -59.49
C PHE A 1066 41.66 2.68 -58.31
N VAL A 1067 40.47 3.20 -58.07
CA VAL A 1067 39.55 2.73 -57.02
C VAL A 1067 38.13 2.62 -57.53
N GLU A 1068 37.42 1.55 -57.14
CA GLU A 1068 36.00 1.40 -57.42
C GLU A 1068 35.14 2.01 -56.30
N LYS A 1069 34.04 2.68 -56.66
CA LYS A 1069 33.07 3.29 -55.73
C LYS A 1069 31.64 3.26 -56.29
N SER A 1070 30.63 3.06 -55.44
CA SER A 1070 29.21 3.16 -55.81
C SER A 1070 28.67 4.60 -55.69
N PHE A 1071 27.53 4.89 -56.33
CA PHE A 1071 26.86 6.20 -56.19
C PHE A 1071 26.47 6.51 -54.75
N ASP A 1072 25.98 5.50 -54.02
CA ASP A 1072 25.61 5.59 -52.60
C ASP A 1072 26.83 5.96 -51.73
N GLN A 1073 28.03 5.47 -52.04
CA GLN A 1073 29.25 5.89 -51.35
C GLN A 1073 29.58 7.37 -51.59
N PHE A 1074 29.43 7.89 -52.82
CA PHE A 1074 29.60 9.32 -53.09
C PHE A 1074 28.54 10.19 -52.37
N SER A 1075 27.28 9.76 -52.35
CA SER A 1075 26.21 10.43 -51.61
C SER A 1075 26.48 10.46 -50.10
N LYS A 1076 26.94 9.33 -49.54
CA LYS A 1076 27.35 9.25 -48.13
C LYS A 1076 28.55 10.14 -47.81
N LEU A 1077 29.54 10.24 -48.70
CA LEU A 1077 30.65 11.21 -48.55
C LEU A 1077 30.11 12.64 -48.49
N HIS A 1078 29.26 13.04 -49.45
CA HIS A 1078 28.68 14.38 -49.50
C HIS A 1078 27.87 14.71 -48.23
N SER A 1079 27.02 13.78 -47.76
CA SER A 1079 26.23 13.94 -46.53
C SER A 1079 27.07 14.04 -45.24
N HIS A 1080 28.29 13.48 -45.22
CA HIS A 1080 29.22 13.69 -44.10
C HIS A 1080 29.94 15.03 -44.19
N LEU A 1081 30.30 15.49 -45.39
CA LEU A 1081 30.89 16.81 -45.60
C LEU A 1081 29.91 17.94 -45.27
N GLN A 1082 28.61 17.79 -45.60
CA GLN A 1082 27.53 18.71 -45.19
C GLN A 1082 27.40 18.89 -43.66
N LYS A 1083 27.94 17.97 -42.84
CA LYS A 1083 27.96 18.08 -41.37
C LYS A 1083 29.22 18.77 -40.85
N GLN A 1084 30.22 19.01 -41.69
CA GLN A 1084 31.51 19.62 -41.34
C GLN A 1084 31.73 20.99 -42.00
N PHE A 1085 31.04 21.27 -43.12
CA PHE A 1085 31.16 22.51 -43.89
C PHE A 1085 29.77 23.10 -44.18
N PRO A 1086 29.60 24.44 -44.11
CA PRO A 1086 28.35 25.09 -44.52
C PRO A 1086 27.97 24.79 -45.97
N SER A 1087 26.68 24.75 -46.29
CA SER A 1087 26.18 24.37 -47.62
C SER A 1087 26.74 25.20 -48.77
N HIS A 1088 27.08 26.48 -48.54
CA HIS A 1088 27.69 27.36 -49.54
C HIS A 1088 29.20 27.11 -49.77
N ALA A 1089 29.84 26.30 -48.93
CA ALA A 1089 31.26 25.95 -49.02
C ALA A 1089 31.49 24.58 -49.67
N LEU A 1090 30.43 23.92 -50.16
CA LEU A 1090 30.45 22.61 -50.80
C LEU A 1090 29.90 22.71 -52.23
N PRO A 1091 30.42 21.91 -53.19
CA PRO A 1091 29.82 21.80 -54.51
C PRO A 1091 28.50 21.03 -54.48
N GLU A 1092 27.54 21.43 -55.33
CA GLU A 1092 26.22 20.82 -55.38
C GLU A 1092 26.29 19.35 -55.85
N PHE A 1093 25.54 18.46 -55.18
CA PHE A 1093 25.53 17.03 -55.49
C PHE A 1093 24.42 16.68 -56.52
N PRO A 1094 24.66 15.81 -57.51
CA PRO A 1094 23.68 15.51 -58.55
C PRO A 1094 22.36 14.91 -58.02
N GLN A 1095 21.24 15.63 -58.21
CA GLN A 1095 19.92 15.27 -57.67
C GLN A 1095 19.07 14.33 -58.58
N SER A 1096 19.55 14.00 -59.79
CA SER A 1096 18.77 13.41 -60.91
C SER A 1096 18.55 11.89 -60.84
N TRP A 1097 18.13 11.37 -59.68
CA TRP A 1097 18.02 9.92 -59.43
C TRP A 1097 16.68 9.30 -59.88
N HIS A 1098 15.57 10.02 -59.81
CA HIS A 1098 14.20 9.46 -59.94
C HIS A 1098 13.70 9.18 -61.37
N LEU A 1099 14.59 8.87 -62.34
CA LEU A 1099 14.22 8.62 -63.74
C LEU A 1099 14.79 7.30 -64.29
N PRO A 1100 14.05 6.61 -65.19
CA PRO A 1100 14.42 5.29 -65.72
C PRO A 1100 15.71 5.33 -66.57
N PHE A 1101 16.36 4.18 -66.68
CA PHE A 1101 17.82 4.11 -66.86
C PHE A 1101 18.37 4.30 -68.28
N THR A 1102 17.56 4.31 -69.33
CA THR A 1102 18.02 3.91 -70.68
C THR A 1102 18.88 4.91 -71.46
N ASP A 1103 18.95 6.19 -71.06
CA ASP A 1103 19.77 7.22 -71.75
C ASP A 1103 20.60 8.12 -70.79
N LEU A 1104 20.68 7.76 -69.50
CA LEU A 1104 21.28 8.62 -68.47
C LEU A 1104 22.78 8.36 -68.19
N GLU A 1105 23.38 7.35 -68.83
CA GLU A 1105 24.68 6.79 -68.43
C GLU A 1105 25.85 7.79 -68.64
N HIS A 1106 25.98 8.37 -69.84
CA HIS A 1106 27.00 9.39 -70.11
C HIS A 1106 26.80 10.68 -69.31
N LYS A 1107 25.54 11.06 -69.03
CA LYS A 1107 25.22 12.26 -68.25
C LYS A 1107 25.66 12.11 -66.80
N ARG A 1108 25.34 10.98 -66.16
CA ARG A 1108 25.76 10.68 -64.77
C ARG A 1108 27.27 10.67 -64.59
N VAL A 1109 28.04 10.14 -65.55
CA VAL A 1109 29.51 10.18 -65.52
C VAL A 1109 30.05 11.60 -65.67
N LYS A 1110 29.41 12.45 -66.49
CA LYS A 1110 29.77 13.87 -66.62
C LYS A 1110 29.48 14.66 -65.35
N ASP A 1111 28.30 14.47 -64.76
CA ASP A 1111 27.83 15.20 -63.58
C ASP A 1111 28.68 14.82 -62.33
N LEU A 1112 29.03 13.54 -62.16
CA LEU A 1112 29.94 13.11 -61.08
C LEU A 1112 31.38 13.62 -61.30
N ASN A 1113 31.90 13.62 -62.53
CA ASN A 1113 33.22 14.20 -62.81
C ASN A 1113 33.27 15.71 -62.56
N LEU A 1114 32.17 16.44 -62.79
CA LEU A 1114 32.04 17.85 -62.43
C LEU A 1114 32.07 18.04 -60.90
N TYR A 1115 31.28 17.25 -60.17
CA TYR A 1115 31.27 17.25 -58.70
C TYR A 1115 32.67 16.96 -58.12
N LEU A 1116 33.37 15.93 -58.62
CA LEU A 1116 34.74 15.59 -58.20
C LEU A 1116 35.74 16.72 -58.48
N LYS A 1117 35.66 17.33 -59.66
CA LYS A 1117 36.51 18.48 -60.01
C LYS A 1117 36.29 19.64 -59.05
N GLN A 1118 35.05 20.01 -58.78
CA GLN A 1118 34.72 21.12 -57.87
C GLN A 1118 35.04 20.81 -56.40
N LEU A 1119 34.93 19.55 -55.96
CA LEU A 1119 35.28 19.12 -54.60
C LEU A 1119 36.78 19.26 -54.34
N LEU A 1120 37.61 18.82 -55.29
CA LEU A 1120 39.07 18.87 -55.20
C LEU A 1120 39.63 20.26 -55.54
N SER A 1121 38.94 21.07 -56.35
CA SER A 1121 39.27 22.48 -56.58
C SER A 1121 38.60 23.45 -55.60
N GLY A 1122 38.05 22.94 -54.50
CA GLY A 1122 37.44 23.72 -53.43
C GLY A 1122 38.47 24.38 -52.51
N SER A 1123 38.04 24.83 -51.32
CA SER A 1123 38.98 25.37 -50.34
C SER A 1123 40.02 24.32 -49.92
N ARG A 1124 41.25 24.75 -49.60
CA ARG A 1124 42.35 23.85 -49.19
C ARG A 1124 42.01 22.99 -47.95
N LYS A 1125 41.07 23.46 -47.11
CA LYS A 1125 40.54 22.76 -45.93
C LYS A 1125 39.47 21.70 -46.26
N LEU A 1126 38.82 21.82 -47.42
CA LEU A 1126 37.86 20.82 -47.94
C LEU A 1126 38.58 19.72 -48.73
N ALA A 1127 39.46 20.09 -49.68
CA ALA A 1127 40.14 19.13 -50.55
C ALA A 1127 41.08 18.18 -49.76
N ASN A 1128 41.72 18.68 -48.69
CA ASN A 1128 42.58 17.90 -47.81
C ASN A 1128 41.86 17.35 -46.56
N ASN A 1129 40.52 17.31 -46.55
CA ASN A 1129 39.77 16.72 -45.44
C ASN A 1129 39.98 15.19 -45.39
N GLU A 1130 40.19 14.61 -44.20
CA GLU A 1130 40.44 13.17 -44.06
C GLU A 1130 39.36 12.28 -44.68
N LEU A 1131 38.09 12.71 -44.69
CA LEU A 1131 37.00 11.95 -45.34
C LEU A 1131 37.16 11.92 -46.85
N VAL A 1132 37.69 12.97 -47.47
CA VAL A 1132 37.98 13.01 -48.91
C VAL A 1132 39.21 12.17 -49.22
N LEU A 1133 40.29 12.33 -48.45
CA LEU A 1133 41.54 11.61 -48.67
C LEU A 1133 41.37 10.09 -48.45
N SER A 1134 40.77 9.66 -47.34
CA SER A 1134 40.54 8.23 -47.04
C SER A 1134 39.61 7.54 -48.05
N PHE A 1135 38.60 8.24 -48.56
CA PHE A 1135 37.68 7.72 -49.57
C PHE A 1135 38.39 7.33 -50.88
N PHE A 1136 39.43 8.07 -51.28
CA PHE A 1136 40.17 7.81 -52.52
C PHE A 1136 41.47 7.01 -52.33
N LEU A 1137 42.12 7.11 -51.16
CA LEU A 1137 43.45 6.50 -50.93
C LEU A 1137 43.41 5.14 -50.22
N ASN A 1138 42.23 4.70 -49.76
CA ASN A 1138 41.92 3.30 -49.41
C ASN A 1138 42.93 2.59 -48.49
N TRP A 1139 43.25 3.20 -47.34
CA TRP A 1139 44.18 2.66 -46.35
C TRP A 1139 43.68 1.33 -45.78
N SER A 1140 44.28 0.22 -46.20
CA SER A 1140 43.99 -1.12 -45.66
C SER A 1140 44.95 -1.48 -44.52
N LYS A 1141 44.41 -2.08 -43.46
CA LYS A 1141 45.21 -2.77 -42.44
C LYS A 1141 45.39 -4.23 -42.83
N ASN A 1142 46.64 -4.65 -42.94
CA ASN A 1142 47.21 -6.00 -42.77
C ASN A 1142 48.74 -5.78 -42.63
N THR A 1143 49.54 -6.61 -41.95
CA THR A 1143 49.42 -8.06 -41.72
C THR A 1143 49.77 -8.45 -40.27
N LEU A 1144 49.56 -9.74 -39.95
CA LEU A 1144 49.65 -10.45 -38.67
C LEU A 1144 51.03 -10.51 -37.98
N ALA A 1145 50.97 -10.73 -36.66
CA ALA A 1145 51.88 -11.55 -35.81
C ALA A 1145 53.35 -11.08 -35.64
N GLU A 1146 54.08 -11.50 -34.59
CA GLU A 1146 53.71 -12.25 -33.36
C GLU A 1146 53.49 -11.26 -32.17
N GLU A 1147 53.48 -11.53 -30.87
CA GLU A 1147 53.71 -12.70 -29.98
C GLU A 1147 52.77 -12.59 -28.76
N LEU A 1148 52.68 -13.62 -27.90
CA LEU A 1148 52.17 -13.47 -26.53
C LEU A 1148 52.88 -14.41 -25.54
N SER A 1149 53.52 -13.83 -24.52
CA SER A 1149 54.24 -14.57 -23.48
C SER A 1149 53.34 -15.41 -22.57
N SER A 1150 53.91 -16.48 -22.01
CA SER A 1150 53.27 -17.51 -21.18
C SER A 1150 52.63 -17.01 -19.87
N VAL A 1151 51.50 -17.62 -19.46
CA VAL A 1151 51.33 -18.16 -18.09
C VAL A 1151 50.16 -19.17 -18.01
N ILE A 1152 50.47 -20.36 -17.47
CA ILE A 1152 49.64 -21.35 -16.75
C ILE A 1152 48.18 -21.60 -17.21
N LEU A 1153 47.94 -22.79 -17.77
CA LEU A 1153 46.61 -23.39 -17.95
C LEU A 1153 46.22 -24.29 -16.75
N GLY A 1154 44.98 -24.14 -16.28
CA GLY A 1154 44.25 -25.20 -15.56
C GLY A 1154 43.49 -26.10 -16.57
N PRO A 1155 43.26 -27.39 -16.27
CA PRO A 1155 42.71 -28.32 -17.27
C PRO A 1155 41.20 -28.17 -17.46
N GLN A 1156 40.78 -27.58 -18.59
CA GLN A 1156 39.43 -27.75 -19.15
C GLN A 1156 39.51 -28.14 -20.64
N SER A 1157 38.79 -29.19 -21.02
CA SER A 1157 38.84 -29.77 -22.36
C SER A 1157 37.94 -29.02 -23.36
N ILE A 1158 38.55 -28.27 -24.29
CA ILE A 1158 37.82 -27.53 -25.33
C ILE A 1158 37.44 -28.49 -26.47
N ASP A 1159 36.19 -28.96 -26.49
CA ASP A 1159 35.67 -29.73 -27.63
C ASP A 1159 35.19 -28.81 -28.77
N HIS A 1160 36.08 -28.53 -29.72
CA HIS A 1160 35.89 -27.60 -30.85
C HIS A 1160 34.79 -28.00 -31.87
N LYS A 1161 34.03 -29.07 -31.64
CA LYS A 1161 33.00 -29.53 -32.58
C LYS A 1161 31.83 -28.53 -32.67
N PRO A 1162 31.24 -28.33 -33.87
CA PRO A 1162 29.98 -27.62 -34.02
C PRO A 1162 28.86 -28.41 -33.32
N GLY A 1163 27.95 -27.71 -32.66
CA GLY A 1163 26.94 -28.36 -31.84
C GLY A 1163 25.69 -27.51 -31.60
N VAL A 1164 24.64 -28.17 -31.15
CA VAL A 1164 23.33 -27.58 -30.87
C VAL A 1164 22.83 -28.05 -29.50
N GLN A 1165 22.40 -27.13 -28.65
CA GLN A 1165 21.86 -27.41 -27.33
C GLN A 1165 20.34 -27.44 -27.39
N LEU A 1166 19.76 -28.60 -27.06
CA LEU A 1166 18.33 -28.82 -27.04
C LEU A 1166 17.87 -29.21 -25.63
N VAL A 1167 16.67 -28.76 -25.27
CA VAL A 1167 15.86 -29.41 -24.22
C VAL A 1167 14.69 -30.08 -24.92
N ILE A 1168 14.49 -31.37 -24.69
CA ILE A 1168 13.41 -32.15 -25.31
C ILE A 1168 12.49 -32.62 -24.19
N SER A 1169 11.21 -32.28 -24.30
CA SER A 1169 10.18 -32.55 -23.30
C SER A 1169 8.98 -33.23 -23.97
N TYR A 1170 8.29 -34.10 -23.25
CA TYR A 1170 7.16 -34.87 -23.78
C TYR A 1170 6.12 -35.09 -22.69
N GLU A 1171 4.89 -34.60 -22.89
CA GLU A 1171 3.78 -34.81 -21.97
C GLU A 1171 2.50 -35.20 -22.72
N GLY A 1172 1.86 -36.29 -22.32
CA GLY A 1172 0.65 -36.80 -22.96
C GLY A 1172 0.94 -37.20 -24.41
N THR A 1173 0.45 -36.41 -25.36
CA THR A 1173 0.69 -36.58 -26.81
C THR A 1173 1.43 -35.40 -27.44
N GLN A 1174 2.07 -34.53 -26.64
CA GLN A 1174 2.77 -33.35 -27.14
C GLN A 1174 4.28 -33.47 -26.90
N LEU A 1175 5.05 -33.43 -27.99
CA LEU A 1175 6.52 -33.37 -27.99
C LEU A 1175 6.95 -31.92 -28.20
N THR A 1176 7.67 -31.38 -27.22
CA THR A 1176 8.06 -29.97 -27.14
C THR A 1176 9.57 -29.86 -27.05
N ILE A 1177 10.19 -29.24 -28.06
CA ILE A 1177 11.64 -29.15 -28.25
C ILE A 1177 12.04 -27.67 -28.16
N MET A 1178 12.83 -27.30 -27.16
CA MET A 1178 13.44 -25.98 -27.06
C MET A 1178 14.85 -26.01 -27.66
N LEU A 1179 15.06 -25.24 -28.72
CA LEU A 1179 16.39 -24.87 -29.21
C LEU A 1179 16.91 -23.73 -28.35
N LYS A 1180 17.94 -23.98 -27.52
CA LYS A 1180 18.59 -22.92 -26.75
C LYS A 1180 19.68 -22.22 -27.57
N HIS A 1181 20.82 -22.87 -27.77
CA HIS A 1181 22.01 -22.32 -28.43
C HIS A 1181 22.50 -23.23 -29.55
N MET A 1182 23.28 -22.67 -30.47
CA MET A 1182 24.29 -23.43 -31.23
C MET A 1182 25.68 -22.89 -30.88
N ARG A 1183 26.72 -23.68 -31.13
CA ARG A 1183 28.11 -23.26 -30.95
C ARG A 1183 29.01 -23.71 -32.10
N ASN A 1184 30.09 -22.97 -32.34
CA ASN A 1184 31.14 -23.26 -33.33
C ASN A 1184 30.63 -23.46 -34.78
N ILE A 1185 29.44 -22.99 -35.15
CA ILE A 1185 28.92 -23.15 -36.52
C ILE A 1185 29.55 -22.13 -37.48
N ARG A 1186 29.95 -22.56 -38.68
CA ARG A 1186 30.58 -21.71 -39.70
C ARG A 1186 30.08 -22.08 -41.09
N LEU A 1187 30.11 -21.12 -42.01
CA LEU A 1187 29.94 -21.39 -43.43
C LEU A 1187 31.21 -22.05 -44.02
N PRO A 1188 31.13 -22.69 -45.21
CA PRO A 1188 32.28 -23.33 -45.85
C PRO A 1188 33.46 -22.39 -46.17
N ASP A 1189 33.21 -21.07 -46.22
CA ASP A 1189 34.22 -20.01 -46.38
C ASP A 1189 34.83 -19.55 -45.03
N GLY A 1190 34.45 -20.19 -43.92
CA GLY A 1190 34.85 -19.84 -42.55
C GLY A 1190 34.06 -18.69 -41.93
N SER A 1191 33.12 -18.05 -42.65
CA SER A 1191 32.36 -16.90 -42.17
C SER A 1191 31.19 -17.27 -41.24
N ALA A 1192 30.68 -16.28 -40.51
CA ALA A 1192 29.60 -16.47 -39.54
C ALA A 1192 28.23 -16.61 -40.25
N PRO A 1193 27.49 -17.74 -40.08
CA PRO A 1193 26.24 -17.99 -40.79
C PRO A 1193 25.10 -17.05 -40.38
N SER A 1194 24.15 -16.85 -41.31
CA SER A 1194 22.79 -16.37 -40.98
C SER A 1194 21.92 -17.59 -40.67
N ALA A 1195 22.12 -18.21 -39.51
CA ALA A 1195 21.64 -19.55 -39.20
C ALA A 1195 20.12 -19.62 -38.90
N GLN A 1196 19.47 -20.63 -39.48
CA GLN A 1196 18.10 -21.06 -39.23
C GLN A 1196 18.11 -22.59 -39.02
N ALA A 1197 17.35 -23.07 -38.04
CA ALA A 1197 17.13 -24.50 -37.85
C ALA A 1197 15.81 -24.95 -38.50
N GLU A 1198 15.85 -26.14 -39.10
CA GLU A 1198 14.70 -26.87 -39.63
C GLU A 1198 14.61 -28.21 -38.91
N PHE A 1199 13.43 -28.55 -38.40
CA PHE A 1199 13.14 -29.74 -37.62
C PHE A 1199 12.14 -30.62 -38.37
N TYR A 1200 12.41 -31.94 -38.37
CA TYR A 1200 11.56 -32.98 -38.96
C TYR A 1200 11.41 -34.13 -37.95
N LEU A 1201 10.21 -34.66 -37.78
CA LEU A 1201 9.88 -35.77 -36.86
C LEU A 1201 9.61 -37.06 -37.64
N LEU A 1202 10.67 -37.81 -37.92
CA LEU A 1202 10.62 -39.01 -38.76
C LEU A 1202 9.98 -40.21 -38.02
N PRO A 1203 9.29 -41.12 -38.74
CA PRO A 1203 8.94 -41.04 -40.15
C PRO A 1203 7.89 -39.96 -40.41
N ASP A 1204 8.13 -39.18 -41.47
CA ASP A 1204 7.31 -38.05 -41.93
C ASP A 1204 7.00 -38.27 -43.43
N PRO A 1205 6.02 -39.13 -43.75
CA PRO A 1205 5.78 -39.59 -45.13
C PRO A 1205 5.26 -38.48 -46.08
N ASP A 1206 4.72 -37.40 -45.52
CA ASP A 1206 4.05 -36.32 -46.25
C ASP A 1206 4.77 -34.96 -46.15
N GLU A 1207 5.99 -34.92 -45.56
CA GLU A 1207 6.78 -33.72 -45.20
C GLU A 1207 6.07 -32.70 -44.26
N VAL A 1208 4.91 -33.05 -43.69
CA VAL A 1208 4.08 -32.16 -42.85
C VAL A 1208 4.72 -31.87 -41.48
N SER A 1209 5.72 -32.65 -41.04
CA SER A 1209 6.43 -32.41 -39.78
C SER A 1209 7.44 -31.26 -39.83
N LEU A 1210 7.67 -30.64 -41.00
CA LEU A 1210 8.64 -29.54 -41.11
C LEU A 1210 8.26 -28.35 -40.21
N ARG A 1211 9.16 -27.98 -39.30
CA ARG A 1211 9.07 -26.77 -38.46
C ARG A 1211 10.38 -25.98 -38.59
N LYS A 1212 10.31 -24.65 -38.66
CA LYS A 1212 11.48 -23.78 -38.87
C LYS A 1212 11.55 -22.70 -37.81
N THR A 1213 12.76 -22.36 -37.38
CA THR A 1213 12.99 -21.26 -36.45
C THR A 1213 13.10 -19.92 -37.19
N ARG A 1214 13.15 -18.81 -36.45
CA ARG A 1214 13.68 -17.54 -37.00
C ARG A 1214 15.13 -17.71 -37.45
N THR A 1215 15.57 -16.82 -38.32
CA THR A 1215 16.97 -16.72 -38.77
C THR A 1215 17.74 -15.77 -37.86
N VAL A 1216 18.85 -16.23 -37.27
CA VAL A 1216 19.77 -15.37 -36.49
C VAL A 1216 20.91 -14.92 -37.42
N PRO A 1217 21.08 -13.61 -37.68
CA PRO A 1217 22.05 -13.14 -38.68
C PRO A 1217 23.50 -13.12 -38.16
N LYS A 1218 24.43 -13.67 -38.95
CA LYS A 1218 25.88 -13.51 -38.80
C LYS A 1218 26.43 -13.87 -37.42
N SER A 1219 26.08 -15.04 -36.88
CA SER A 1219 26.65 -15.55 -35.62
C SER A 1219 27.17 -16.98 -35.78
N THR A 1220 28.36 -17.23 -35.21
CA THR A 1220 28.93 -18.58 -35.07
C THR A 1220 28.34 -19.35 -33.88
N ASP A 1221 27.68 -18.65 -32.96
CA ASP A 1221 27.18 -19.17 -31.70
C ASP A 1221 25.79 -18.53 -31.39
N PRO A 1222 24.74 -18.78 -32.20
CA PRO A 1222 23.44 -18.12 -32.05
C PRO A 1222 22.57 -18.66 -30.89
N THR A 1223 21.97 -17.75 -30.11
CA THR A 1223 20.91 -18.05 -29.12
C THR A 1223 19.51 -17.86 -29.71
N TYR A 1224 18.72 -18.93 -29.66
CA TYR A 1224 17.34 -18.97 -30.10
C TYR A 1224 16.34 -18.87 -28.94
N ASN A 1225 16.48 -19.72 -27.91
CA ASN A 1225 15.45 -19.99 -26.90
C ASN A 1225 14.04 -20.09 -27.55
N GLU A 1226 13.95 -20.94 -28.57
CA GLU A 1226 12.79 -21.04 -29.46
C GLU A 1226 12.22 -22.45 -29.42
N ILE A 1227 10.89 -22.54 -29.34
CA ILE A 1227 10.19 -23.81 -29.12
C ILE A 1227 9.56 -24.29 -30.41
N VAL A 1228 9.82 -25.55 -30.73
CA VAL A 1228 9.11 -26.33 -31.74
C VAL A 1228 8.19 -27.32 -31.01
N VAL A 1229 6.90 -27.29 -31.36
CA VAL A 1229 5.88 -28.18 -30.80
C VAL A 1229 5.37 -29.14 -31.87
N TYR A 1230 5.24 -30.40 -31.48
CA TYR A 1230 4.61 -31.47 -32.23
C TYR A 1230 3.48 -32.06 -31.39
N ASP A 1231 2.25 -31.71 -31.76
CA ASP A 1231 1.04 -32.33 -31.22
C ASP A 1231 0.81 -33.73 -31.82
N THR A 1232 -0.13 -34.48 -31.23
CA THR A 1232 -0.57 -35.84 -31.62
C THR A 1232 0.53 -36.93 -31.72
N VAL A 1233 1.70 -36.71 -31.10
CA VAL A 1233 2.77 -37.71 -30.97
C VAL A 1233 2.39 -38.74 -29.90
N THR A 1234 1.82 -39.87 -30.32
CA THR A 1234 1.34 -40.94 -29.42
C THR A 1234 2.45 -41.77 -28.77
N GLU A 1235 3.63 -41.87 -29.39
CA GLU A 1235 4.80 -42.53 -28.80
C GLU A 1235 6.13 -41.97 -29.33
N LEU A 1236 7.18 -42.05 -28.51
CA LEU A 1236 8.56 -41.70 -28.89
C LEU A 1236 9.37 -42.88 -29.45
N LYS A 1237 8.82 -44.11 -29.38
CA LYS A 1237 9.50 -45.32 -29.86
C LYS A 1237 9.55 -45.30 -31.40
N GLY A 1238 10.69 -45.65 -31.98
CA GLY A 1238 10.91 -45.57 -33.43
C GLY A 1238 11.01 -44.14 -34.02
N ARG A 1239 10.63 -43.08 -33.29
CA ARG A 1239 10.71 -41.68 -33.76
C ARG A 1239 12.15 -41.14 -33.75
N ILE A 1240 12.51 -40.40 -34.81
CA ILE A 1240 13.79 -39.71 -34.95
C ILE A 1240 13.54 -38.23 -35.22
N LEU A 1241 14.10 -37.35 -34.39
CA LEU A 1241 14.13 -35.92 -34.64
C LEU A 1241 15.35 -35.59 -35.52
N LYS A 1242 15.13 -35.16 -36.75
CA LYS A 1242 16.15 -34.69 -37.69
C LYS A 1242 16.19 -33.17 -37.67
N LEU A 1243 17.31 -32.60 -37.21
CA LEU A 1243 17.55 -31.17 -37.15
C LEU A 1243 18.58 -30.80 -38.23
N VAL A 1244 18.25 -29.85 -39.09
CA VAL A 1244 19.11 -29.34 -40.17
C VAL A 1244 19.33 -27.84 -39.99
N VAL A 1245 20.58 -27.39 -39.95
CA VAL A 1245 20.95 -25.98 -39.88
C VAL A 1245 21.30 -25.48 -41.28
N LYS A 1246 20.66 -24.37 -41.69
CA LYS A 1246 20.88 -23.70 -42.97
C LYS A 1246 21.17 -22.22 -42.77
N SER A 1247 21.85 -21.61 -43.72
CA SER A 1247 22.10 -20.16 -43.79
C SER A 1247 21.84 -19.67 -45.20
N LYS A 1248 20.74 -18.91 -45.39
CA LYS A 1248 20.25 -18.45 -46.71
C LYS A 1248 20.11 -19.60 -47.75
N GLY A 1249 19.70 -20.78 -47.29
CA GLY A 1249 19.59 -21.99 -48.11
C GLY A 1249 20.85 -22.88 -48.14
N THR A 1250 22.03 -22.33 -47.88
CA THR A 1250 23.29 -23.11 -47.77
C THR A 1250 23.24 -24.01 -46.52
N PHE A 1251 23.62 -25.28 -46.65
CA PHE A 1251 23.74 -26.20 -45.53
C PHE A 1251 24.90 -25.82 -44.59
N VAL A 1252 24.69 -25.96 -43.28
CA VAL A 1252 25.69 -25.67 -42.22
C VAL A 1252 26.01 -26.90 -41.37
N GLY A 1253 25.03 -27.79 -41.16
CA GLY A 1253 25.20 -29.05 -40.41
C GLY A 1253 23.86 -29.69 -40.08
N ALA A 1254 23.85 -30.97 -39.67
CA ALA A 1254 22.64 -31.67 -39.25
C ALA A 1254 22.89 -32.69 -38.13
N VAL A 1255 21.84 -33.07 -37.41
CA VAL A 1255 21.87 -34.17 -36.42
C VAL A 1255 20.56 -34.95 -36.40
N ASN A 1256 20.65 -36.28 -36.29
CA ASN A 1256 19.52 -37.20 -36.19
C ASN A 1256 19.47 -37.78 -34.77
N ILE A 1257 18.42 -37.48 -34.01
CA ILE A 1257 18.29 -37.80 -32.58
C ILE A 1257 17.18 -38.84 -32.38
N ARG A 1258 17.52 -40.03 -31.88
CA ARG A 1258 16.54 -41.09 -31.55
C ARG A 1258 15.83 -40.75 -30.24
N LEU A 1259 14.56 -40.35 -30.31
CA LEU A 1259 13.82 -39.81 -29.15
C LEU A 1259 13.66 -40.83 -28.02
N SER A 1260 13.53 -42.12 -28.34
CA SER A 1260 13.55 -43.24 -27.39
C SER A 1260 14.85 -43.43 -26.59
N SER A 1261 15.90 -42.64 -26.86
CA SER A 1261 17.18 -42.64 -26.12
C SER A 1261 17.54 -41.28 -25.50
N VAL A 1262 16.60 -40.34 -25.49
CA VAL A 1262 16.77 -39.00 -24.92
C VAL A 1262 16.31 -38.98 -23.47
N GLN A 1263 17.15 -38.46 -22.58
CA GLN A 1263 16.72 -38.03 -21.25
C GLN A 1263 15.89 -36.76 -21.41
N LEU A 1264 14.61 -36.84 -21.03
CA LEU A 1264 13.67 -35.74 -21.20
C LEU A 1264 13.89 -34.65 -20.13
N ASN A 1265 13.58 -33.40 -20.50
CA ASN A 1265 13.70 -32.20 -19.66
C ASN A 1265 15.13 -31.81 -19.24
N GLU A 1266 16.16 -32.53 -19.70
CA GLU A 1266 17.57 -32.17 -19.52
C GLU A 1266 18.10 -31.27 -20.65
N GLU A 1267 19.04 -30.37 -20.34
CA GLU A 1267 19.76 -29.62 -21.36
C GLU A 1267 20.92 -30.43 -21.93
N LYS A 1268 20.88 -30.76 -23.22
CA LYS A 1268 21.87 -31.65 -23.84
C LYS A 1268 22.45 -31.05 -25.12
N TRP A 1269 23.79 -31.03 -25.20
CA TRP A 1269 24.52 -30.68 -26.41
C TRP A 1269 24.60 -31.89 -27.35
N TYR A 1270 24.13 -31.70 -28.58
CA TYR A 1270 24.21 -32.67 -29.67
C TYR A 1270 25.22 -32.17 -30.71
N PRO A 1271 26.17 -33.00 -31.18
CA PRO A 1271 27.11 -32.61 -32.21
C PRO A 1271 26.42 -32.47 -33.58
N LEU A 1272 26.74 -31.43 -34.33
CA LEU A 1272 26.28 -31.26 -35.71
C LEU A 1272 27.27 -31.95 -36.66
N GLY A 1273 26.77 -32.84 -37.51
CA GLY A 1273 27.53 -33.55 -38.54
C GLY A 1273 27.39 -32.92 -39.93
N ASN A 1274 28.38 -33.18 -40.79
CA ASN A 1274 28.42 -32.66 -42.17
C ASN A 1274 27.59 -33.49 -43.16
N SER A 1275 26.98 -34.60 -42.74
CA SER A 1275 26.24 -35.53 -43.59
C SER A 1275 24.73 -35.50 -43.28
N ILE A 1276 23.93 -35.17 -44.29
CA ILE A 1276 22.50 -35.53 -44.28
C ILE A 1276 22.42 -37.04 -44.56
N ILE A 1277 21.98 -37.80 -43.56
CA ILE A 1277 21.36 -39.12 -43.73
C ILE A 1277 19.85 -38.90 -43.61
#